data_AF-A0A7X3KBD1-F1
#
_entry.id   AF-A0A7X3KBD1-F1
#
_cell.length_a   1.000
_cell.length_b   1.000
_cell.length_c   1.000
_cell.angle_alpha   90.00
_cell.angle_beta   90.00
_cell.angle_gamma   90.00
#
_symmetry.space_group_name_H-M   'P 1'
#
loop_
_entity.id
_entity.type
_entity.pdbx_description
1 polymer ?
#
loop_
_entity_poly.entity_id
_entity_poly.type
_entity_poly.pdbx_seq_one_letter_code
_entity_poly.pdbx_strand_id
1 'polypeptide(L)'
;MKKLNAQEIFSIRKLSTGIASVGIAMIFMSGQVAADEVTSPEPVVENQGVEVKEDGNSAVYQAYPFAEETVMTVQPVAEEFAGEADSQAQRSEVTVAAVPASDEAKSVPIEEGSFRVHFKELPSDNVESLGLWSWDDVEVPSSDKGGWPTGATSFAQAGRDDYGYYMDVRMKGEQAKKISLLINNTAGENLTGDKTIERISSDMNQAWLDQNFKLSLYRPLQEGYLRINYFRTDGNYDQKSLWLWGDVADVQMGDWPDGINFEHQGQSGVYRDVKLTELANSIGFLLLDESQSGDAVKIQSKDYNFADLKNHTQIFLKDDDATIYTNPYYVNDVRVLGAAHNRLDSLEASFSTLDGVSKEDLLGKLSVVDKDAKGVVIRDLVMDPESKKVQLLGDFSAEGAGYTLRYGTDAFPTKMAWQLKDQLYGYQGELGARVSEQGQVVDLTLWSPSAEQVDLVLYDKFDPNYVVGTLPLTRGDQGQWALQLNLSSGLGIKDYRGYFYHYQITRQGEKVLVLDPYAKSLAAWNSDLVDQGLANRVAKAAIVDPSEAGPKDLGFASIPNFEQREDAVIYEAHVRDFTSDPALAGELSHQFGTFAAFAERLSYLKDLGVTHIQLLPVMSHYFVNELKNGERLSEYASSNSNYNWGYDPQSYFALGGVYSTDPSDPMKRIQEFKNLVHEIHKQGMGVILDVVYNHTAKTFLFEDLEPNYYHFMESDGAAKSSFGGGRLGTTHHMSRRVLVDSIKYLVDEYKVDGFRFDMMGDHDAEVIDLAFAEAKKLNPNVIMLGEGWRTFTGDTNQPVKPADQDWMSSTDTVAVFSDEIRNTLKSGYPNEGQPAFITGAPKNLESVFNNIKAQPGNFVADDPGDVIQYIAAHDNLTLFDIIAQSIKKDPSKIENVTEIHQRQRLGNLLVLTAQGTPFIHSGQEYGRTKQFRHPDYRYPVSEDNVPNKAHLLTNADGSPFDYPYYIHDSYDSSDAVNKFDWSKATNANLYPENVRTHDFTKGLIALRKSSDAFRLGTKEEVDKSVTLLTIPGQNGIGSEDLVIGYQTVASNGDRYAVFVNADSKERIFTLSDADRDLLQGQVLVDGARAGTQALMNLQGMTLGQNSLTLAPLTATVILLPAQAEQAQTTTKEQVLEEQLPVEEEVISDSTLPQGHKHVLQEGQAGKKISRYLETWQDGQLMERTLVSETIEAGQKRIVLVGTAKSKGVDQPGKVTPISQENPSKIKMILEQNPVIEPANEDKEKLPNTGEQSSLLTLLGVNLVAISVGLFKKKED
;
A
#
# COMPACT_ATOMS: atom_id res chain seq x y z
N MET A 1 -31.76 -6.55 -63.85
CA MET A 1 -31.01 -5.49 -64.57
C MET A 1 -30.29 -4.66 -63.51
N LYS A 2 -29.03 -4.20 -63.63
CA LYS A 2 -27.95 -4.44 -64.60
C LYS A 2 -26.59 -4.22 -63.86
N LYS A 3 -25.71 -5.24 -63.89
CA LYS A 3 -24.22 -5.25 -63.97
C LYS A 3 -23.38 -4.11 -63.31
N LEU A 4 -22.47 -4.41 -62.35
CA LEU A 4 -20.99 -4.69 -62.48
C LEU A 4 -20.13 -3.42 -62.72
N ASN A 5 -18.85 -3.27 -62.31
CA ASN A 5 -17.83 -4.21 -61.77
C ASN A 5 -16.63 -3.50 -61.06
N ALA A 6 -15.81 -4.25 -60.27
CA ALA A 6 -14.32 -4.22 -60.15
C ALA A 6 -13.50 -2.91 -59.88
N GLN A 7 -12.22 -2.90 -59.44
CA GLN A 7 -11.36 -3.66 -58.48
C GLN A 7 -9.89 -3.10 -58.57
N GLU A 8 -9.05 -3.27 -57.53
CA GLU A 8 -7.57 -3.52 -57.61
C GLU A 8 -6.56 -2.40 -58.09
N ILE A 9 -5.24 -2.33 -57.73
CA ILE A 9 -4.38 -2.87 -56.61
C ILE A 9 -2.97 -2.18 -56.56
N PHE A 10 -2.33 -2.05 -55.37
CA PHE A 10 -0.87 -1.83 -55.06
C PHE A 10 -0.16 -0.55 -55.64
N SER A 11 1.06 -0.10 -55.24
CA SER A 11 2.28 -0.72 -54.66
C SER A 11 3.14 0.22 -53.77
N ILE A 12 4.11 -0.33 -53.01
CA ILE A 12 5.10 0.38 -52.15
C ILE A 12 6.55 0.02 -52.58
N ARG A 13 7.55 0.95 -52.51
CA ARG A 13 8.97 0.68 -52.12
C ARG A 13 9.98 1.86 -52.18
N LYS A 14 10.74 2.05 -51.06
CA LYS A 14 12.24 2.09 -50.91
C LYS A 14 13.11 3.09 -51.75
N LEU A 15 14.32 3.57 -51.38
CA LEU A 15 15.39 3.36 -50.35
C LEU A 15 16.17 4.72 -50.19
N SER A 16 16.54 5.24 -49.00
CA SER A 16 17.75 5.06 -48.14
C SER A 16 19.09 5.74 -48.53
N THR A 17 19.87 6.16 -47.50
CA THR A 17 21.30 6.58 -47.44
C THR A 17 21.74 7.92 -48.09
N GLY A 18 22.65 8.72 -47.50
CA GLY A 18 23.26 8.65 -46.15
C GLY A 18 24.53 9.50 -45.92
N ILE A 19 25.03 9.48 -44.66
CA ILE A 19 26.43 9.70 -44.18
C ILE A 19 27.06 11.12 -44.24
N ALA A 20 27.13 11.75 -43.05
CA ALA A 20 28.21 12.51 -42.37
C ALA A 20 29.24 13.40 -43.13
N SER A 21 29.56 14.57 -42.53
CA SER A 21 30.87 14.79 -41.85
C SER A 21 31.02 16.16 -41.12
N VAL A 22 31.80 16.12 -40.03
CA VAL A 22 32.65 17.13 -39.34
C VAL A 22 32.92 18.45 -40.12
N GLY A 23 33.01 19.65 -39.50
CA GLY A 23 32.97 20.07 -38.09
C GLY A 23 33.95 21.23 -37.78
N ILE A 24 34.09 21.62 -36.50
CA ILE A 24 35.11 22.54 -35.93
C ILE A 24 35.04 24.03 -36.34
N ALA A 25 34.64 24.91 -35.40
CA ALA A 25 35.41 26.09 -34.97
C ALA A 25 34.74 26.73 -33.72
N MET A 26 35.52 27.42 -32.88
CA MET A 26 35.10 28.04 -31.61
C MET A 26 35.88 29.38 -31.43
N ILE A 27 35.61 30.12 -30.33
CA ILE A 27 36.47 31.13 -29.66
C ILE A 27 36.12 32.64 -29.86
N PHE A 28 35.29 33.12 -28.92
CA PHE A 28 35.54 34.26 -27.99
C PHE A 28 35.54 35.76 -28.41
N MET A 29 35.42 36.56 -27.33
CA MET A 29 35.58 38.02 -27.18
C MET A 29 34.48 38.89 -27.80
N SER A 30 33.90 39.92 -27.17
CA SER A 30 33.72 40.42 -25.79
C SER A 30 33.47 41.93 -25.94
N GLY A 31 32.64 42.51 -25.07
CA GLY A 31 32.29 43.94 -25.12
C GLY A 31 31.39 44.28 -23.93
N GLN A 32 31.63 45.42 -23.29
CA GLN A 32 31.22 45.65 -21.91
C GLN A 32 30.93 47.14 -21.65
N VAL A 33 30.10 47.41 -20.65
CA VAL A 33 29.87 48.72 -19.99
C VAL A 33 29.17 49.80 -20.83
N ALA A 34 27.95 50.19 -20.42
CA ALA A 34 27.68 51.51 -19.83
C ALA A 34 26.20 51.64 -19.44
N ALA A 35 25.92 52.37 -18.35
CA ALA A 35 24.60 52.86 -18.00
C ALA A 35 24.55 54.38 -18.24
N ASP A 36 23.34 54.93 -18.40
CA ASP A 36 22.83 56.02 -17.55
C ASP A 36 21.33 56.26 -17.85
N GLU A 37 20.72 57.21 -17.13
CA GLU A 37 19.31 57.22 -16.71
C GLU A 37 18.54 58.46 -17.24
N VAL A 38 17.25 58.58 -16.87
CA VAL A 38 16.47 59.83 -16.67
C VAL A 38 15.43 60.28 -17.75
N THR A 39 14.23 60.62 -17.25
CA THR A 39 13.12 61.47 -17.79
C THR A 39 12.15 61.00 -18.90
N SER A 40 10.87 61.00 -18.52
CA SER A 40 9.68 61.30 -19.37
C SER A 40 9.63 62.81 -19.74
N PRO A 41 8.85 63.24 -20.77
CA PRO A 41 7.43 63.58 -20.52
C PRO A 41 6.44 63.36 -21.71
N GLU A 42 5.14 63.53 -21.46
CA GLU A 42 4.07 63.68 -22.48
C GLU A 42 4.10 65.08 -23.15
N PRO A 43 3.40 65.32 -24.30
CA PRO A 43 1.99 65.76 -24.25
C PRO A 43 1.05 65.43 -25.46
N VAL A 44 -0.27 65.29 -25.18
CA VAL A 44 -1.51 65.89 -25.81
C VAL A 44 -1.53 66.21 -27.35
N VAL A 45 -2.55 65.94 -28.22
CA VAL A 45 -3.99 66.39 -28.38
C VAL A 45 -4.72 65.43 -29.39
N GLU A 46 -5.98 65.51 -29.91
CA GLU A 46 -7.10 66.51 -30.01
C GLU A 46 -8.49 65.85 -30.32
N ASN A 47 -9.63 66.51 -29.98
CA ASN A 47 -10.96 66.67 -30.70
C ASN A 47 -11.75 65.47 -31.34
N GLN A 48 -13.11 65.44 -31.48
CA GLN A 48 -14.27 66.24 -30.99
C GLN A 48 -15.65 65.54 -31.25
N GLY A 49 -16.74 65.95 -30.54
CA GLY A 49 -18.18 65.61 -30.81
C GLY A 49 -18.93 65.09 -29.56
N VAL A 50 -19.85 65.80 -28.87
CA VAL A 50 -21.20 66.35 -29.23
C VAL A 50 -22.25 65.23 -29.41
N GLU A 51 -23.38 65.12 -28.67
CA GLU A 51 -24.13 65.99 -27.74
C GLU A 51 -24.62 65.14 -26.49
N VAL A 52 -24.90 65.56 -25.23
CA VAL A 52 -25.58 66.72 -24.58
C VAL A 52 -27.13 66.60 -24.59
N LYS A 53 -27.94 66.79 -23.51
CA LYS A 53 -27.79 67.55 -22.23
C LYS A 53 -28.76 67.10 -21.07
N GLU A 54 -28.31 67.28 -19.80
CA GLU A 54 -29.01 67.67 -18.51
C GLU A 54 -30.40 67.11 -18.10
N ASP A 55 -30.85 67.18 -16.83
CA ASP A 55 -30.38 67.86 -15.60
C ASP A 55 -29.60 66.95 -14.62
N GLY A 56 -28.90 67.42 -13.57
CA GLY A 56 -28.61 68.78 -13.08
C GLY A 56 -27.78 68.71 -11.77
N ASN A 57 -26.79 69.59 -11.58
CA ASN A 57 -25.64 69.35 -10.67
C ASN A 57 -25.34 70.53 -9.71
N SER A 58 -24.99 70.23 -8.45
CA SER A 58 -24.03 71.04 -7.64
C SER A 58 -23.59 70.30 -6.36
N ALA A 59 -22.46 70.72 -5.78
CA ALA A 59 -21.85 70.17 -4.56
C ALA A 59 -21.49 71.29 -3.57
N VAL A 60 -21.12 70.94 -2.32
CA VAL A 60 -20.12 71.59 -1.40
C VAL A 60 -20.39 71.25 0.09
N TYR A 61 -19.29 71.03 0.82
CA TYR A 61 -19.04 70.98 2.28
C TYR A 61 -20.12 71.33 3.34
N GLN A 62 -19.91 70.71 4.53
CA GLN A 62 -20.25 71.10 5.92
C GLN A 62 -21.38 70.34 6.65
N ALA A 63 -21.06 70.04 7.93
CA ALA A 63 -21.91 69.92 9.12
C ALA A 63 -23.07 68.89 9.19
N TYR A 64 -23.09 68.14 10.31
CA TYR A 64 -24.31 67.54 10.86
C TYR A 64 -25.33 68.63 11.24
N PRO A 65 -26.62 68.41 10.98
CA PRO A 65 -27.55 68.00 12.06
C PRO A 65 -27.91 66.51 11.98
N PHE A 66 -28.34 65.78 13.01
CA PHE A 66 -29.34 66.04 14.07
C PHE A 66 -30.82 66.05 13.62
N ALA A 67 -31.57 65.11 14.22
CA ALA A 67 -32.98 65.24 14.64
C ALA A 67 -34.11 65.28 13.56
N GLU A 68 -35.34 64.82 13.84
CA GLU A 68 -35.88 64.17 15.06
C GLU A 68 -37.10 63.28 14.72
N GLU A 69 -37.24 62.15 15.44
CA GLU A 69 -38.43 61.63 16.16
C GLU A 69 -39.89 61.80 15.62
N THR A 70 -40.98 61.30 16.23
CA THR A 70 -41.30 60.53 17.48
C THR A 70 -42.32 59.43 17.09
N VAL A 71 -42.72 58.40 17.86
CA VAL A 71 -42.68 58.00 19.30
C VAL A 71 -42.55 56.44 19.34
N MET A 72 -42.39 55.71 20.46
CA MET A 72 -42.57 56.00 21.89
C MET A 72 -41.53 55.25 22.76
N THR A 73 -41.16 55.83 23.90
CA THR A 73 -40.02 55.45 24.76
C THR A 73 -40.38 54.68 26.03
N VAL A 74 -39.48 53.82 26.56
CA VAL A 74 -39.09 53.80 28.00
C VAL A 74 -37.65 53.31 28.22
N GLN A 75 -36.81 54.17 28.81
CA GLN A 75 -35.63 53.95 29.69
C GLN A 75 -35.30 55.34 30.33
N PRO A 76 -34.36 55.54 31.29
CA PRO A 76 -33.34 54.66 31.88
C PRO A 76 -33.33 54.71 33.44
N VAL A 77 -32.21 54.36 34.11
CA VAL A 77 -31.50 55.17 35.15
C VAL A 77 -30.18 54.45 35.58
N ALA A 78 -29.21 55.21 36.12
CA ALA A 78 -27.89 54.74 36.58
C ALA A 78 -27.91 54.23 38.07
N GLU A 79 -26.83 53.92 38.79
CA GLU A 79 -25.65 54.75 39.13
C GLU A 79 -24.50 53.94 39.81
N GLU A 80 -23.32 54.57 39.86
CA GLU A 80 -22.12 54.49 40.74
C GLU A 80 -22.13 53.63 42.05
N PHE A 81 -21.02 53.24 42.73
CA PHE A 81 -19.54 53.35 42.55
C PHE A 81 -18.83 52.21 43.36
N ALA A 82 -17.50 52.24 43.56
CA ALA A 82 -16.70 51.21 44.25
C ALA A 82 -16.09 51.67 45.60
N GLY A 83 -15.78 50.72 46.51
CA GLY A 83 -15.03 50.95 47.77
C GLY A 83 -15.11 49.77 48.76
N GLU A 84 -14.03 49.49 49.50
CA GLU A 84 -13.89 48.30 50.38
C GLU A 84 -14.21 48.56 51.87
N ALA A 85 -14.79 47.57 52.59
CA ALA A 85 -14.13 46.83 53.69
C ALA A 85 -15.07 46.11 54.71
N ASP A 86 -14.85 44.79 54.84
CA ASP A 86 -14.95 43.91 56.04
C ASP A 86 -16.31 43.39 56.64
N SER A 87 -16.22 42.15 57.17
CA SER A 87 -17.06 41.45 58.17
C SER A 87 -18.36 40.69 57.79
N GLN A 88 -18.17 39.44 57.32
CA GLN A 88 -18.81 38.18 57.79
C GLN A 88 -20.30 37.78 57.54
N ALA A 89 -20.43 36.47 57.29
CA ALA A 89 -21.53 35.53 57.65
C ALA A 89 -22.73 35.27 56.69
N GLN A 90 -22.64 34.12 56.01
CA GLN A 90 -23.62 33.00 55.91
C GLN A 90 -24.99 33.13 56.63
N ARG A 91 -26.10 32.51 56.17
CA ARG A 91 -26.27 31.33 55.30
C ARG A 91 -27.69 31.23 54.69
N SER A 92 -27.81 30.56 53.54
CA SER A 92 -28.93 29.69 53.06
C SER A 92 -30.41 30.06 53.28
N GLU A 93 -31.21 30.00 52.20
CA GLU A 93 -32.27 28.98 52.08
C GLU A 93 -32.62 28.66 50.60
N VAL A 94 -33.43 27.63 50.36
CA VAL A 94 -33.70 27.02 49.03
C VAL A 94 -35.18 27.11 48.68
N THR A 95 -35.50 27.32 47.40
CA THR A 95 -36.84 27.03 46.83
C THR A 95 -36.71 26.29 45.49
N VAL A 96 -37.68 25.43 45.20
CA VAL A 96 -37.67 24.46 44.09
C VAL A 96 -38.46 25.00 42.90
N ALA A 97 -37.97 24.78 41.67
CA ALA A 97 -38.68 25.06 40.42
C ALA A 97 -39.28 23.78 39.81
N ALA A 98 -40.35 23.91 39.03
CA ALA A 98 -41.19 22.80 38.59
C ALA A 98 -40.77 22.13 37.27
N VAL A 99 -41.28 20.92 37.05
CA VAL A 99 -41.04 20.05 35.88
C VAL A 99 -41.88 20.52 34.67
N PRO A 100 -41.31 20.62 33.45
CA PRO A 100 -42.05 20.75 32.19
C PRO A 100 -42.49 19.36 31.64
N ALA A 101 -43.55 19.31 30.82
CA ALA A 101 -44.19 18.04 30.43
C ALA A 101 -44.59 17.96 28.94
N SER A 102 -44.96 16.74 28.53
CA SER A 102 -45.56 16.28 27.24
C SER A 102 -44.63 16.17 26.00
N ASP A 103 -44.50 14.94 25.50
CA ASP A 103 -43.85 14.51 24.24
C ASP A 103 -44.74 14.77 22.98
N GLU A 104 -45.87 15.51 23.09
CA GLU A 104 -46.84 15.71 21.99
C GLU A 104 -46.42 16.77 20.93
N ALA A 105 -45.21 16.63 20.40
CA ALA A 105 -44.86 17.25 19.12
C ALA A 105 -45.53 16.48 17.96
N LYS A 106 -46.17 17.20 17.02
CA LYS A 106 -46.64 16.58 15.77
C LYS A 106 -45.44 16.21 14.92
N SER A 107 -45.04 14.94 14.93
CA SER A 107 -44.02 14.43 14.01
C SER A 107 -44.43 14.71 12.57
N VAL A 108 -43.50 15.26 11.78
CA VAL A 108 -43.64 15.30 10.33
C VAL A 108 -43.65 13.84 9.85
N PRO A 109 -44.59 13.41 8.99
CA PRO A 109 -44.58 12.04 8.46
C PRO A 109 -43.22 11.69 7.84
N ILE A 110 -42.78 10.45 8.01
CA ILE A 110 -41.66 9.89 7.23
C ILE A 110 -42.23 9.50 5.87
N GLU A 111 -41.51 9.84 4.81
CA GLU A 111 -41.95 9.54 3.44
C GLU A 111 -41.95 8.03 3.16
N GLU A 112 -42.93 7.54 2.40
CA GLU A 112 -43.06 6.11 2.08
C GLU A 112 -41.86 5.62 1.25
N GLY A 113 -41.10 4.66 1.79
CA GLY A 113 -39.84 4.17 1.23
C GLY A 113 -38.58 4.94 1.70
N SER A 114 -38.71 5.89 2.62
CA SER A 114 -37.59 6.61 3.23
C SER A 114 -37.32 6.15 4.66
N PHE A 115 -36.07 6.32 5.11
CA PHE A 115 -35.60 6.07 6.46
C PHE A 115 -35.14 7.38 7.09
N ARG A 116 -35.67 7.74 8.26
CA ARG A 116 -35.30 8.99 8.96
C ARG A 116 -34.14 8.77 9.92
N VAL A 117 -33.11 9.59 9.79
CA VAL A 117 -31.98 9.63 10.72
C VAL A 117 -32.06 10.93 11.49
N HIS A 118 -32.22 10.84 12.81
CA HIS A 118 -32.26 11.97 13.73
C HIS A 118 -30.87 12.21 14.34
N PHE A 119 -30.44 13.47 14.41
CA PHE A 119 -29.15 13.90 14.92
C PHE A 119 -29.38 14.87 16.09
N LYS A 120 -28.88 14.53 17.28
CA LYS A 120 -29.06 15.36 18.48
C LYS A 120 -28.46 16.75 18.31
N GLU A 121 -27.24 16.78 17.80
CA GLU A 121 -26.41 17.94 17.46
C GLU A 121 -25.69 17.65 16.13
N LEU A 122 -25.12 18.66 15.47
CA LEU A 122 -24.32 18.51 14.25
C LEU A 122 -22.85 18.89 14.52
N PRO A 123 -21.88 18.37 13.76
CA PRO A 123 -20.46 18.71 13.92
C PRO A 123 -20.08 20.19 13.74
N SER A 124 -20.93 20.99 13.09
CA SER A 124 -20.77 22.44 12.91
C SER A 124 -22.14 23.12 12.90
N ASP A 125 -22.18 24.39 13.36
CA ASP A 125 -23.34 25.27 13.21
C ASP A 125 -23.61 25.64 11.74
N ASN A 126 -22.58 25.56 10.88
CA ASN A 126 -22.69 25.87 9.45
C ASN A 126 -23.26 24.68 8.66
N VAL A 127 -24.59 24.61 8.55
CA VAL A 127 -25.27 23.54 7.81
C VAL A 127 -25.00 23.54 6.30
N GLU A 128 -24.48 24.62 5.72
CA GLU A 128 -24.15 24.70 4.30
C GLU A 128 -22.82 24.00 3.97
N SER A 129 -21.85 23.99 4.90
CA SER A 129 -20.58 23.25 4.74
C SER A 129 -20.69 21.75 5.06
N LEU A 130 -21.82 21.28 5.60
CA LEU A 130 -22.05 19.89 6.01
C LEU A 130 -22.89 19.08 5.02
N GLY A 131 -22.54 17.80 4.83
CA GLY A 131 -23.28 16.85 4.01
C GLY A 131 -23.50 15.49 4.69
N LEU A 132 -24.64 14.84 4.40
CA LEU A 132 -24.88 13.44 4.74
C LEU A 132 -24.44 12.55 3.57
N TRP A 133 -23.36 11.81 3.76
CA TRP A 133 -22.88 10.81 2.80
C TRP A 133 -23.45 9.44 3.17
N SER A 134 -24.06 8.73 2.22
CA SER A 134 -24.82 7.49 2.48
C SER A 134 -24.61 6.41 1.42
N TRP A 135 -24.54 5.14 1.84
CA TRP A 135 -24.30 3.97 0.99
C TRP A 135 -24.99 2.69 1.54
N ASP A 136 -24.65 1.54 0.96
CA ASP A 136 -25.33 0.24 1.08
C ASP A 136 -26.78 0.25 0.56
N ASP A 137 -27.82 -0.12 1.31
CA ASP A 137 -29.19 -0.33 0.80
C ASP A 137 -30.01 0.98 0.60
N VAL A 138 -29.36 2.03 0.14
CA VAL A 138 -29.97 3.30 -0.26
C VAL A 138 -30.32 3.32 -1.76
N GLU A 139 -31.33 4.10 -2.14
CA GLU A 139 -31.82 4.18 -3.53
C GLU A 139 -30.76 4.78 -4.48
N VAL A 140 -30.08 5.84 -4.02
CA VAL A 140 -28.98 6.49 -4.74
C VAL A 140 -27.83 6.76 -3.76
N PRO A 141 -26.75 5.94 -3.76
CA PRO A 141 -25.54 6.19 -2.99
C PRO A 141 -24.93 7.56 -3.29
N SER A 142 -24.30 8.18 -2.30
CA SER A 142 -23.71 9.52 -2.47
C SER A 142 -22.63 9.58 -3.55
N SER A 143 -21.84 8.52 -3.71
CA SER A 143 -20.83 8.41 -4.78
C SER A 143 -21.43 8.35 -6.19
N ASP A 144 -22.70 8.00 -6.34
CA ASP A 144 -23.40 8.03 -7.63
C ASP A 144 -24.13 9.38 -7.86
N LYS A 145 -24.11 10.30 -6.87
CA LYS A 145 -24.53 11.71 -7.02
C LYS A 145 -23.37 12.64 -7.38
N GLY A 146 -22.14 12.27 -7.00
CA GLY A 146 -20.93 13.03 -7.25
C GLY A 146 -19.73 12.47 -6.48
N GLY A 147 -18.52 12.95 -6.81
CA GLY A 147 -17.30 12.61 -6.09
C GLY A 147 -17.33 13.02 -4.61
N TRP A 148 -16.38 12.53 -3.83
CA TRP A 148 -16.21 12.98 -2.45
C TRP A 148 -15.67 14.43 -2.41
N PRO A 149 -16.16 15.29 -1.49
CA PRO A 149 -17.27 15.11 -0.56
C PRO A 149 -18.64 15.48 -1.16
N THR A 150 -18.67 16.09 -2.36
CA THR A 150 -19.80 16.84 -2.92
C THR A 150 -21.01 16.00 -3.32
N GLY A 151 -20.87 14.68 -3.45
CA GLY A 151 -21.99 13.72 -3.58
C GLY A 151 -22.86 13.56 -2.31
N ALA A 152 -22.46 14.17 -1.19
CA ALA A 152 -23.25 14.18 0.04
C ALA A 152 -24.53 15.03 -0.07
N THR A 153 -25.55 14.66 0.71
CA THR A 153 -26.83 15.38 0.75
C THR A 153 -26.74 16.50 1.80
N SER A 154 -26.68 17.78 1.37
CA SER A 154 -26.39 18.92 2.25
C SER A 154 -27.38 19.08 3.42
N PHE A 155 -26.85 19.35 4.62
CA PHE A 155 -27.64 19.62 5.83
C PHE A 155 -28.41 20.94 5.79
N ALA A 156 -28.15 21.83 4.83
CA ALA A 156 -29.01 22.98 4.55
C ALA A 156 -30.45 22.59 4.16
N GLN A 157 -30.68 21.32 3.80
CA GLN A 157 -32.00 20.75 3.50
C GLN A 157 -32.60 19.93 4.68
N ALA A 158 -31.88 19.82 5.81
CA ALA A 158 -32.30 19.00 6.94
C ALA A 158 -33.54 19.57 7.65
N GLY A 159 -34.41 18.66 8.10
CA GLY A 159 -35.51 18.99 8.99
C GLY A 159 -35.02 19.23 10.43
N ARG A 160 -35.92 19.72 11.28
CA ARG A 160 -35.74 19.77 12.74
C ARG A 160 -36.99 19.32 13.46
N ASP A 161 -36.80 18.69 14.61
CA ASP A 161 -37.83 18.29 15.57
C ASP A 161 -37.42 18.73 16.99
N ASP A 162 -38.01 18.13 18.03
CA ASP A 162 -37.71 18.39 19.43
C ASP A 162 -36.57 17.50 20.00
N TYR A 163 -36.01 16.59 19.20
CA TYR A 163 -34.75 15.92 19.49
C TYR A 163 -33.56 16.71 18.93
N GLY A 164 -33.62 17.15 17.67
CA GLY A 164 -32.55 17.90 17.01
C GLY A 164 -32.82 18.14 15.52
N TYR A 165 -31.85 17.80 14.67
CA TYR A 165 -32.03 17.76 13.21
C TYR A 165 -32.48 16.37 12.76
N TYR A 166 -33.06 16.27 11.55
CA TYR A 166 -33.28 14.99 10.89
C TYR A 166 -33.09 15.05 9.38
N MET A 167 -32.76 13.91 8.76
CA MET A 167 -32.67 13.74 7.31
C MET A 167 -33.39 12.45 6.88
N ASP A 168 -34.12 12.49 5.77
CA ASP A 168 -34.80 11.33 5.19
C ASP A 168 -33.97 10.74 4.04
N VAL A 169 -33.57 9.47 4.19
CA VAL A 169 -32.75 8.75 3.20
C VAL A 169 -33.64 7.74 2.47
N ARG A 170 -33.78 7.89 1.15
CA ARG A 170 -34.53 6.94 0.32
C ARG A 170 -33.86 5.56 0.32
N MET A 171 -34.62 4.53 0.68
CA MET A 171 -34.16 3.14 0.73
C MET A 171 -34.30 2.45 -0.63
N LYS A 172 -33.50 1.42 -0.87
CA LYS A 172 -33.52 0.56 -2.07
C LYS A 172 -34.70 -0.43 -2.07
N GLY A 173 -35.91 0.08 -1.83
CA GLY A 173 -37.14 -0.69 -1.62
C GLY A 173 -37.26 -1.29 -0.21
N GLU A 174 -38.39 -1.94 0.05
CA GLU A 174 -38.77 -2.46 1.39
C GLU A 174 -37.75 -3.45 1.98
N GLN A 175 -37.02 -4.17 1.12
CA GLN A 175 -36.08 -5.23 1.48
C GLN A 175 -34.71 -4.73 1.99
N ALA A 176 -34.47 -3.41 2.00
CA ALA A 176 -33.24 -2.80 2.52
C ALA A 176 -32.95 -3.25 3.96
N LYS A 177 -31.78 -3.83 4.24
CA LYS A 177 -31.39 -4.27 5.58
C LYS A 177 -30.37 -3.35 6.24
N LYS A 178 -29.47 -2.75 5.46
CA LYS A 178 -28.29 -2.05 5.96
C LYS A 178 -28.19 -0.67 5.34
N ILE A 179 -28.29 0.37 6.16
CA ILE A 179 -28.10 1.77 5.75
C ILE A 179 -26.83 2.26 6.42
N SER A 180 -25.79 2.55 5.65
CA SER A 180 -24.53 3.08 6.17
C SER A 180 -24.36 4.55 5.77
N LEU A 181 -23.87 5.36 6.71
CA LEU A 181 -23.81 6.82 6.57
C LEU A 181 -22.72 7.44 7.44
N LEU A 182 -22.39 8.70 7.12
CA LEU A 182 -21.54 9.58 7.91
C LEU A 182 -21.91 11.05 7.62
N ILE A 183 -21.51 11.98 8.50
CA ILE A 183 -21.52 13.42 8.17
C ILE A 183 -20.12 13.80 7.68
N ASN A 184 -20.05 14.40 6.50
CA ASN A 184 -18.82 15.01 5.96
C ASN A 184 -18.94 16.54 5.89
N ASN A 185 -17.84 17.18 5.52
CA ASN A 185 -17.82 18.59 5.14
C ASN A 185 -17.18 18.81 3.76
N THR A 186 -17.29 20.05 3.28
CA THR A 186 -16.66 20.55 2.04
C THR A 186 -15.13 20.42 2.02
N ALA A 187 -14.47 20.46 3.18
CA ALA A 187 -13.03 20.17 3.31
C ALA A 187 -12.67 18.69 3.09
N GLY A 188 -13.66 17.79 3.04
CA GLY A 188 -13.45 16.37 2.75
C GLY A 188 -13.12 15.50 3.96
N GLU A 189 -13.51 15.93 5.15
CA GLU A 189 -13.33 15.22 6.43
C GLU A 189 -14.54 14.33 6.74
N ASN A 190 -14.33 13.22 7.46
CA ASN A 190 -15.39 12.36 8.01
C ASN A 190 -15.58 12.72 9.49
N LEU A 191 -16.61 13.51 9.80
CA LEU A 191 -16.75 14.19 11.10
C LEU A 191 -17.42 13.33 12.17
N THR A 192 -18.13 12.27 11.80
CA THR A 192 -18.80 11.36 12.74
C THR A 192 -18.09 10.03 12.92
N GLY A 193 -17.19 9.70 11.98
CA GLY A 193 -16.90 8.30 11.64
C GLY A 193 -18.10 7.61 11.00
N ASP A 194 -17.86 6.44 10.41
CA ASP A 194 -18.89 5.66 9.73
C ASP A 194 -19.91 5.10 10.73
N LYS A 195 -21.19 5.15 10.36
CA LYS A 195 -22.33 4.60 11.12
C LYS A 195 -23.04 3.58 10.23
N THR A 196 -23.39 2.43 10.80
CA THR A 196 -24.15 1.39 10.11
C THR A 196 -25.43 1.11 10.89
N ILE A 197 -26.57 1.19 10.20
CA ILE A 197 -27.90 0.98 10.76
C ILE A 197 -28.47 -0.32 10.18
N GLU A 198 -28.58 -1.36 11.02
CA GLU A 198 -29.34 -2.57 10.69
C GLU A 198 -30.84 -2.32 10.89
N ARG A 199 -31.65 -2.50 9.84
CA ARG A 199 -33.12 -2.58 9.94
C ARG A 199 -33.51 -3.93 10.51
N ILE A 200 -33.75 -3.98 11.82
CA ILE A 200 -34.10 -5.21 12.55
C ILE A 200 -35.55 -5.67 12.33
N SER A 201 -36.38 -4.84 11.69
CA SER A 201 -37.78 -5.10 11.32
C SER A 201 -38.14 -4.37 10.03
N SER A 202 -39.14 -4.86 9.29
CA SER A 202 -39.78 -4.13 8.18
C SER A 202 -40.28 -2.76 8.62
N ASP A 203 -40.78 -2.69 9.85
CA ASP A 203 -41.48 -1.52 10.38
C ASP A 203 -40.49 -0.49 10.94
N MET A 204 -39.20 -0.81 10.96
CA MET A 204 -38.13 0.09 11.35
C MET A 204 -37.78 1.04 10.19
N ASN A 205 -38.22 2.28 10.32
CA ASN A 205 -38.00 3.38 9.36
C ASN A 205 -37.30 4.61 9.97
N GLN A 206 -36.81 4.52 11.21
CA GLN A 206 -36.16 5.64 11.91
C GLN A 206 -35.10 5.16 12.91
N ALA A 207 -34.06 5.98 13.11
CA ALA A 207 -33.04 5.80 14.14
C ALA A 207 -32.44 7.14 14.61
N TRP A 208 -31.78 7.14 15.77
CA TRP A 208 -31.26 8.33 16.44
C TRP A 208 -29.75 8.23 16.66
N LEU A 209 -29.05 9.35 16.48
CA LEU A 209 -27.66 9.57 16.84
C LEU A 209 -27.59 10.63 17.94
N ASP A 210 -26.98 10.28 19.08
CA ASP A 210 -26.76 11.22 20.19
C ASP A 210 -25.67 12.26 19.86
N GLN A 211 -25.36 13.15 20.80
CA GLN A 211 -24.33 14.19 20.64
C GLN A 211 -22.89 13.64 20.48
N ASN A 212 -22.67 12.33 20.70
CA ASN A 212 -21.41 11.63 20.43
C ASN A 212 -21.51 10.75 19.16
N PHE A 213 -22.62 10.86 18.42
CA PHE A 213 -22.98 10.03 17.28
C PHE A 213 -22.99 8.52 17.61
N LYS A 214 -23.46 8.16 18.82
CA LYS A 214 -23.83 6.79 19.19
C LYS A 214 -25.23 6.49 18.65
N LEU A 215 -25.36 5.39 17.89
CA LEU A 215 -26.63 4.94 17.32
C LEU A 215 -27.57 4.39 18.39
N SER A 216 -28.87 4.67 18.25
CA SER A 216 -29.96 4.11 19.05
C SER A 216 -31.21 3.85 18.19
N LEU A 217 -31.91 2.75 18.48
CA LEU A 217 -33.10 2.30 17.73
C LEU A 217 -34.42 2.94 18.23
N TYR A 218 -34.30 3.85 19.18
CA TYR A 218 -35.35 4.66 19.79
C TYR A 218 -34.73 5.98 20.26
N ARG A 219 -35.55 7.02 20.50
CA ARG A 219 -35.13 8.31 21.06
C ARG A 219 -34.45 8.12 22.43
N PRO A 220 -33.15 8.40 22.60
CA PRO A 220 -32.48 8.27 23.91
C PRO A 220 -33.08 9.23 24.94
N LEU A 221 -33.14 8.80 26.20
CA LEU A 221 -33.52 9.64 27.34
C LEU A 221 -32.33 10.42 27.90
N GLN A 222 -32.62 11.29 28.87
CA GLN A 222 -31.60 11.81 29.78
C GLN A 222 -31.00 10.67 30.64
N GLU A 223 -29.70 10.78 30.93
CA GLU A 223 -28.98 9.86 31.79
C GLU A 223 -29.60 9.76 33.21
N GLY A 224 -29.55 8.56 33.81
CA GLY A 224 -30.16 8.28 35.12
C GLY A 224 -31.65 7.90 35.08
N TYR A 225 -32.23 7.71 33.89
CA TYR A 225 -33.63 7.29 33.71
C TYR A 225 -33.77 6.06 32.78
N LEU A 226 -34.78 5.24 33.08
CA LEU A 226 -35.25 4.12 32.26
C LEU A 226 -36.73 4.31 31.93
N ARG A 227 -37.11 4.33 30.64
CA ARG A 227 -38.51 4.27 30.20
C ARG A 227 -38.93 2.82 30.06
N ILE A 228 -39.92 2.40 30.84
CA ILE A 228 -40.59 1.11 30.71
C ILE A 228 -41.82 1.31 29.84
N ASN A 229 -41.75 0.86 28.58
CA ASN A 229 -42.86 0.91 27.64
C ASN A 229 -43.67 -0.39 27.71
N TYR A 230 -44.99 -0.30 27.74
CA TYR A 230 -45.89 -1.45 27.73
C TYR A 230 -46.98 -1.30 26.65
N PHE A 231 -46.94 -2.19 25.66
CA PHE A 231 -47.95 -2.30 24.62
C PHE A 231 -48.94 -3.41 24.95
N ARG A 232 -50.22 -3.15 24.69
CA ARG A 232 -51.28 -4.16 24.69
C ARG A 232 -52.04 -4.18 23.38
N THR A 233 -52.18 -5.36 22.80
CA THR A 233 -52.93 -5.63 21.57
C THR A 233 -54.44 -5.38 21.74
N ASP A 234 -54.96 -5.40 22.97
CA ASP A 234 -56.35 -5.02 23.28
C ASP A 234 -56.55 -3.51 23.55
N GLY A 235 -55.46 -2.73 23.64
CA GLY A 235 -55.48 -1.30 23.98
C GLY A 235 -56.02 -0.96 25.38
N ASN A 236 -56.22 -1.95 26.26
CA ASN A 236 -56.85 -1.75 27.56
C ASN A 236 -55.82 -1.56 28.69
N TYR A 237 -55.52 -0.30 28.99
CA TYR A 237 -54.58 0.09 30.04
C TYR A 237 -55.24 0.46 31.39
N ASP A 238 -56.57 0.30 31.52
CA ASP A 238 -57.26 0.52 32.80
C ASP A 238 -56.81 -0.50 33.86
N GLN A 239 -56.53 -0.04 35.09
CA GLN A 239 -56.01 -0.86 36.19
C GLN A 239 -54.75 -1.67 35.80
N LYS A 240 -53.84 -1.07 34.99
CA LYS A 240 -52.52 -1.63 34.65
C LYS A 240 -51.41 -0.81 35.31
N SER A 241 -50.59 -1.48 36.12
CA SER A 241 -49.53 -0.84 36.89
C SER A 241 -48.22 -1.64 36.86
N LEU A 242 -47.16 -1.01 37.36
CA LEU A 242 -45.82 -1.59 37.53
C LEU A 242 -45.51 -1.73 39.03
N TRP A 243 -45.06 -2.91 39.43
CA TRP A 243 -44.42 -3.12 40.73
C TRP A 243 -42.91 -3.24 40.54
N LEU A 244 -42.11 -2.36 41.15
CA LEU A 244 -40.67 -2.22 40.89
C LEU A 244 -39.81 -2.50 42.13
N TRP A 245 -38.60 -3.04 41.92
CA TRP A 245 -37.54 -3.17 42.92
C TRP A 245 -36.16 -3.21 42.24
N GLY A 246 -35.08 -3.27 43.03
CA GLY A 246 -33.70 -3.17 42.55
C GLY A 246 -33.20 -1.73 42.60
N ASP A 247 -32.35 -1.34 41.64
CA ASP A 247 -31.52 -0.14 41.72
C ASP A 247 -32.25 1.17 41.32
N VAL A 248 -33.52 1.30 41.70
CA VAL A 248 -34.41 2.45 41.42
C VAL A 248 -34.35 3.52 42.51
N ALA A 249 -34.55 4.78 42.12
CA ALA A 249 -34.56 5.95 43.00
C ALA A 249 -35.92 6.66 43.00
N ASP A 250 -36.26 7.30 44.13
CA ASP A 250 -37.46 8.13 44.32
C ASP A 250 -38.83 7.45 44.04
N VAL A 251 -38.87 6.11 44.00
CA VAL A 251 -40.10 5.31 43.84
C VAL A 251 -40.65 4.86 45.20
N GLN A 252 -41.95 5.02 45.42
CA GLN A 252 -42.70 4.40 46.53
C GLN A 252 -43.82 3.52 45.97
N MET A 253 -43.89 2.27 46.43
CA MET A 253 -44.97 1.32 46.13
C MET A 253 -46.07 1.41 47.20
N GLY A 254 -47.29 1.02 46.86
CA GLY A 254 -48.38 0.86 47.83
C GLY A 254 -48.34 -0.47 48.57
N ASP A 255 -49.44 -0.84 49.22
CA ASP A 255 -49.63 -2.20 49.76
C ASP A 255 -49.98 -3.16 48.60
N TRP A 256 -49.24 -4.26 48.45
CA TRP A 256 -49.42 -5.20 47.33
C TRP A 256 -50.90 -5.59 47.14
N PRO A 257 -51.48 -5.43 45.92
CA PRO A 257 -50.81 -5.19 44.64
C PRO A 257 -50.80 -3.73 44.12
N ASP A 258 -51.02 -2.71 44.96
CA ASP A 258 -51.07 -1.29 44.58
C ASP A 258 -49.73 -0.79 44.00
N GLY A 259 -49.63 -0.78 42.67
CA GLY A 259 -48.40 -0.45 41.92
C GLY A 259 -48.36 0.98 41.40
N ILE A 260 -47.25 1.37 40.76
CA ILE A 260 -47.21 2.67 40.07
C ILE A 260 -47.89 2.58 38.71
N ASN A 261 -48.90 3.41 38.49
CA ASN A 261 -49.61 3.49 37.22
C ASN A 261 -48.70 4.06 36.12
N PHE A 262 -48.93 3.62 34.87
CA PHE A 262 -48.35 4.27 33.70
C PHE A 262 -48.94 5.68 33.55
N GLU A 263 -48.10 6.69 33.28
CA GLU A 263 -48.51 8.11 33.29
C GLU A 263 -48.66 8.71 31.89
N HIS A 264 -48.10 8.08 30.87
CA HIS A 264 -47.94 8.66 29.54
C HIS A 264 -48.26 7.66 28.42
N GLN A 265 -48.67 8.17 27.27
CA GLN A 265 -48.89 7.42 26.04
C GLN A 265 -47.76 7.75 25.05
N GLY A 266 -47.17 6.74 24.42
CA GLY A 266 -46.12 6.88 23.41
C GLY A 266 -46.35 5.99 22.18
N GLN A 267 -45.35 5.93 21.31
CA GLN A 267 -45.42 5.14 20.06
C GLN A 267 -45.50 3.62 20.32
N SER A 268 -44.93 3.14 21.43
CA SER A 268 -44.88 1.72 21.82
C SER A 268 -45.85 1.37 22.96
N GLY A 269 -47.03 1.99 23.00
CA GLY A 269 -48.04 1.78 24.05
C GLY A 269 -47.98 2.84 25.15
N VAL A 270 -48.37 2.48 26.37
CA VAL A 270 -48.21 3.37 27.54
C VAL A 270 -46.79 3.24 28.09
N TYR A 271 -46.31 4.25 28.82
CA TYR A 271 -44.98 4.18 29.44
C TYR A 271 -44.88 4.87 30.80
N ARG A 272 -43.82 4.48 31.52
CA ARG A 272 -43.41 5.05 32.80
C ARG A 272 -41.92 5.35 32.75
N ASP A 273 -41.55 6.58 33.06
CA ASP A 273 -40.14 6.94 33.29
C ASP A 273 -39.79 6.65 34.75
N VAL A 274 -38.76 5.83 34.94
CA VAL A 274 -38.26 5.35 36.23
C VAL A 274 -36.87 5.93 36.45
N LYS A 275 -36.68 6.63 37.56
CA LYS A 275 -35.37 7.17 37.93
C LYS A 275 -34.50 6.06 38.54
N LEU A 276 -33.24 6.01 38.15
CA LEU A 276 -32.25 5.03 38.61
C LEU A 276 -31.36 5.62 39.72
N THR A 277 -30.69 4.75 40.46
CA THR A 277 -29.58 5.14 41.35
C THR A 277 -28.28 5.38 40.56
N GLU A 278 -27.34 6.14 41.12
CA GLU A 278 -26.10 6.58 40.46
C GLU A 278 -25.16 5.44 40.00
N LEU A 279 -25.39 4.20 40.46
CA LEU A 279 -24.60 3.01 40.13
C LEU A 279 -25.51 1.80 39.82
N ALA A 280 -26.63 2.04 39.14
CA ALA A 280 -27.63 1.01 38.86
C ALA A 280 -27.10 -0.10 37.92
N ASN A 281 -27.26 -1.35 38.36
CA ASN A 281 -26.87 -2.57 37.64
C ASN A 281 -28.11 -3.34 37.17
N SER A 282 -29.16 -3.43 38.00
CA SER A 282 -30.39 -4.11 37.61
C SER A 282 -31.68 -3.57 38.24
N ILE A 283 -32.77 -3.79 37.51
CA ILE A 283 -34.15 -3.50 37.92
C ILE A 283 -34.99 -4.77 37.80
N GLY A 284 -35.69 -5.12 38.88
CA GLY A 284 -36.71 -6.16 38.87
C GLY A 284 -38.11 -5.54 38.83
N PHE A 285 -39.02 -6.15 38.09
CA PHE A 285 -40.40 -5.63 38.00
C PHE A 285 -41.46 -6.69 37.70
N LEU A 286 -42.72 -6.30 37.89
CA LEU A 286 -43.91 -7.02 37.47
C LEU A 286 -44.89 -6.09 36.77
N LEU A 287 -45.52 -6.59 35.72
CA LEU A 287 -46.71 -6.01 35.11
C LEU A 287 -47.95 -6.55 35.85
N LEU A 288 -48.80 -5.63 36.34
CA LEU A 288 -49.98 -5.98 37.12
C LEU A 288 -51.29 -5.62 36.41
N ASP A 289 -52.33 -6.44 36.63
CA ASP A 289 -53.73 -6.15 36.32
C ASP A 289 -54.53 -6.16 37.64
N GLU A 290 -54.66 -4.98 38.25
CA GLU A 290 -55.30 -4.79 39.56
C GLU A 290 -56.82 -5.06 39.53
N SER A 291 -57.42 -5.27 38.34
CA SER A 291 -58.80 -5.74 38.21
C SER A 291 -59.00 -7.22 38.58
N GLN A 292 -57.91 -7.98 38.71
CA GLN A 292 -57.90 -9.40 39.06
C GLN A 292 -57.75 -9.62 40.59
N SER A 293 -57.50 -10.85 41.03
CA SER A 293 -57.26 -11.14 42.45
C SER A 293 -56.36 -12.36 42.67
N GLY A 294 -55.58 -12.35 43.76
CA GLY A 294 -54.57 -13.37 44.04
C GLY A 294 -53.42 -13.31 43.02
N ASP A 295 -52.83 -14.47 42.71
CA ASP A 295 -51.70 -14.57 41.78
C ASP A 295 -52.05 -14.09 40.35
N ALA A 296 -53.34 -14.09 39.98
CA ALA A 296 -53.82 -13.61 38.69
C ALA A 296 -53.73 -12.08 38.51
N VAL A 297 -53.37 -11.33 39.55
CA VAL A 297 -53.00 -9.90 39.41
C VAL A 297 -51.65 -9.75 38.70
N LYS A 298 -50.76 -10.73 38.77
CA LYS A 298 -49.56 -10.75 37.92
C LYS A 298 -49.96 -11.10 36.48
N ILE A 299 -49.70 -10.22 35.53
CA ILE A 299 -49.92 -10.50 34.09
C ILE A 299 -48.94 -11.58 33.61
N GLN A 300 -47.69 -11.53 34.10
CA GLN A 300 -46.68 -12.57 33.90
C GLN A 300 -46.41 -13.25 35.25
N SER A 301 -46.50 -14.58 35.34
CA SER A 301 -46.39 -15.31 36.62
C SER A 301 -44.98 -15.35 37.21
N LYS A 302 -43.94 -15.15 36.39
CA LYS A 302 -42.56 -14.95 36.81
C LYS A 302 -42.27 -13.47 36.98
N ASP A 303 -41.22 -13.17 37.74
CA ASP A 303 -40.71 -11.82 37.91
C ASP A 303 -39.79 -11.45 36.73
N TYR A 304 -39.92 -10.23 36.20
CA TYR A 304 -38.98 -9.69 35.22
C TYR A 304 -37.73 -9.16 35.93
N ASN A 305 -36.58 -9.24 35.28
CA ASN A 305 -35.32 -8.66 35.75
C ASN A 305 -34.49 -8.21 34.54
N PHE A 306 -34.13 -6.93 34.48
CA PHE A 306 -33.30 -6.35 33.42
C PHE A 306 -31.99 -5.81 34.01
N ALA A 307 -30.87 -6.19 33.40
CA ALA A 307 -29.53 -5.96 33.93
C ALA A 307 -28.57 -5.20 32.99
N ASP A 308 -29.06 -4.69 31.85
CA ASP A 308 -28.25 -3.85 30.95
C ASP A 308 -28.74 -2.40 30.89
N LEU A 309 -28.86 -1.82 32.09
CA LEU A 309 -29.19 -0.40 32.30
C LEU A 309 -28.10 0.55 31.76
N LYS A 310 -26.90 0.03 31.48
CA LYS A 310 -25.78 0.81 30.93
C LYS A 310 -25.94 1.06 29.43
N ASN A 311 -26.43 0.08 28.68
CA ASN A 311 -26.60 0.22 27.23
C ASN A 311 -27.97 0.75 26.82
N HIS A 312 -29.03 0.50 27.61
CA HIS A 312 -30.42 0.82 27.24
C HIS A 312 -31.09 1.80 28.22
N THR A 313 -31.55 2.94 27.70
CA THR A 313 -32.41 3.90 28.44
C THR A 313 -33.90 3.62 28.26
N GLN A 314 -34.29 2.71 27.36
CA GLN A 314 -35.66 2.24 27.23
C GLN A 314 -35.71 0.71 27.11
N ILE A 315 -36.75 0.12 27.72
CA ILE A 315 -37.16 -1.27 27.51
C ILE A 315 -38.63 -1.34 27.08
N PHE A 316 -38.99 -2.44 26.42
CA PHE A 316 -40.28 -2.61 25.76
C PHE A 316 -40.90 -3.96 26.14
N LEU A 317 -42.18 -3.93 26.50
CA LEU A 317 -42.96 -5.07 26.97
C LEU A 317 -44.25 -5.16 26.16
N LYS A 318 -44.78 -6.39 26.01
CA LYS A 318 -45.97 -6.64 25.19
C LYS A 318 -46.90 -7.68 25.82
N ASP A 319 -48.18 -7.35 25.89
CA ASP A 319 -49.28 -8.26 26.29
C ASP A 319 -48.97 -9.03 27.59
N ASP A 320 -48.68 -10.34 27.51
CA ASP A 320 -48.24 -11.23 28.60
C ASP A 320 -46.89 -11.93 28.31
N ASP A 321 -46.13 -11.43 27.32
CA ASP A 321 -44.85 -12.01 26.90
C ASP A 321 -43.78 -11.87 28.00
N ALA A 322 -43.12 -12.98 28.35
CA ALA A 322 -42.06 -13.00 29.36
C ALA A 322 -40.74 -12.37 28.91
N THR A 323 -40.66 -11.91 27.66
CA THR A 323 -39.46 -11.31 27.06
C THR A 323 -39.39 -9.81 27.35
N ILE A 324 -38.25 -9.35 27.88
CA ILE A 324 -37.94 -7.92 27.97
C ILE A 324 -37.24 -7.53 26.68
N TYR A 325 -37.88 -6.70 25.86
CA TYR A 325 -37.29 -6.28 24.58
C TYR A 325 -36.47 -5.00 24.74
N THR A 326 -35.33 -4.99 24.05
CA THR A 326 -34.36 -3.89 24.00
C THR A 326 -34.68 -2.83 22.94
N ASN A 327 -35.76 -3.01 22.18
CA ASN A 327 -36.11 -2.25 20.98
C ASN A 327 -37.64 -2.17 20.79
N PRO A 328 -38.18 -1.10 20.16
CA PRO A 328 -39.62 -0.87 20.02
C PRO A 328 -40.30 -1.81 19.00
N TYR A 329 -39.55 -2.67 18.33
CA TYR A 329 -40.03 -3.58 17.29
C TYR A 329 -40.25 -5.03 17.80
N TYR A 330 -40.02 -5.28 19.09
CA TYR A 330 -40.20 -6.58 19.75
C TYR A 330 -39.38 -7.72 19.12
N VAL A 331 -38.15 -7.41 18.69
CA VAL A 331 -37.19 -8.37 18.12
C VAL A 331 -36.24 -8.85 19.22
N ASN A 332 -35.97 -10.16 19.27
CA ASN A 332 -35.08 -10.76 20.26
C ASN A 332 -33.60 -10.38 20.05
N ASP A 333 -32.86 -10.24 21.16
CA ASP A 333 -31.40 -10.02 21.13
C ASP A 333 -30.62 -11.23 20.62
N VAL A 334 -31.10 -12.45 20.91
CA VAL A 334 -30.61 -13.70 20.31
C VAL A 334 -31.44 -14.01 19.06
N ARG A 335 -30.84 -13.78 17.88
CA ARG A 335 -31.42 -14.09 16.56
C ARG A 335 -30.37 -14.71 15.64
N VAL A 336 -30.82 -15.54 14.70
CA VAL A 336 -30.00 -15.95 13.55
C VAL A 336 -29.89 -14.73 12.61
N LEU A 337 -28.67 -14.40 12.19
CA LEU A 337 -28.38 -13.34 11.22
C LEU A 337 -28.32 -13.89 9.79
N GLY A 338 -27.82 -15.12 9.63
CA GLY A 338 -27.66 -15.79 8.35
C GLY A 338 -27.36 -17.28 8.53
N ALA A 339 -27.59 -18.04 7.46
CA ALA A 339 -27.29 -19.46 7.40
C ALA A 339 -26.61 -19.82 6.08
N ALA A 340 -25.59 -20.68 6.13
CA ALA A 340 -24.75 -21.03 5.01
C ALA A 340 -24.54 -22.55 4.91
N HIS A 341 -24.45 -23.05 3.69
CA HIS A 341 -24.10 -24.43 3.40
C HIS A 341 -22.59 -24.48 3.10
N ASN A 342 -21.80 -24.82 4.11
CA ASN A 342 -20.33 -24.74 4.08
C ASN A 342 -19.64 -26.09 3.84
N ARG A 343 -20.31 -27.22 4.09
CA ARG A 343 -19.80 -28.59 3.81
C ARG A 343 -20.95 -29.55 3.51
N LEU A 344 -20.67 -30.63 2.77
CA LEU A 344 -21.66 -31.68 2.48
C LEU A 344 -22.18 -32.44 3.72
N ASP A 345 -21.54 -32.28 4.88
CA ASP A 345 -21.90 -32.87 6.17
C ASP A 345 -22.40 -31.85 7.21
N SER A 346 -22.35 -30.54 6.90
CA SER A 346 -22.75 -29.50 7.85
C SER A 346 -23.29 -28.20 7.24
N LEU A 347 -24.17 -27.55 7.98
CA LEU A 347 -24.58 -26.16 7.77
C LEU A 347 -23.99 -25.28 8.87
N GLU A 348 -23.85 -23.99 8.61
CA GLU A 348 -23.38 -22.99 9.57
C GLU A 348 -24.46 -21.93 9.75
N ALA A 349 -24.74 -21.55 11.00
CA ALA A 349 -25.66 -20.48 11.35
C ALA A 349 -24.91 -19.43 12.18
N SER A 350 -24.96 -18.17 11.76
CA SER A 350 -24.41 -17.05 12.53
C SER A 350 -25.48 -16.39 13.37
N PHE A 351 -25.15 -16.02 14.61
CA PHE A 351 -26.07 -15.38 15.56
C PHE A 351 -25.57 -13.99 15.97
N SER A 352 -26.49 -13.14 16.43
CA SER A 352 -26.20 -11.84 17.05
C SER A 352 -25.41 -11.97 18.36
N THR A 353 -25.79 -12.93 19.18
CA THR A 353 -25.01 -13.48 20.30
C THR A 353 -25.49 -14.92 20.62
N LEU A 354 -24.65 -15.68 21.33
CA LEU A 354 -24.97 -16.98 21.94
C LEU A 354 -24.87 -16.95 23.48
N ASP A 355 -24.69 -15.76 24.08
CA ASP A 355 -24.54 -15.59 25.52
C ASP A 355 -25.78 -16.10 26.29
N GLY A 356 -25.54 -16.94 27.31
CA GLY A 356 -26.60 -17.53 28.13
C GLY A 356 -27.47 -18.59 27.44
N VAL A 357 -27.20 -18.95 26.18
CA VAL A 357 -27.98 -19.91 25.41
C VAL A 357 -27.46 -21.34 25.63
N SER A 358 -28.36 -22.32 25.88
CA SER A 358 -27.97 -23.74 25.95
C SER A 358 -28.07 -24.46 24.59
N LYS A 359 -27.30 -25.55 24.44
CA LYS A 359 -27.35 -26.43 23.27
C LYS A 359 -28.72 -27.09 23.11
N GLU A 360 -29.33 -27.48 24.23
CA GLU A 360 -30.65 -28.08 24.31
C GLU A 360 -31.75 -27.10 23.87
N ASP A 361 -31.68 -25.83 24.28
CA ASP A 361 -32.63 -24.79 23.87
C ASP A 361 -32.51 -24.44 22.38
N LEU A 362 -31.31 -24.50 21.81
CA LEU A 362 -31.09 -24.35 20.36
C LEU A 362 -31.65 -25.55 19.59
N LEU A 363 -31.31 -26.79 19.99
CA LEU A 363 -31.83 -28.00 19.34
C LEU A 363 -33.38 -28.07 19.41
N GLY A 364 -33.99 -27.56 20.47
CA GLY A 364 -35.46 -27.46 20.59
C GLY A 364 -36.12 -26.41 19.69
N LYS A 365 -35.36 -25.44 19.16
CA LYS A 365 -35.85 -24.33 18.31
C LYS A 365 -35.45 -24.45 16.83
N LEU A 366 -34.43 -25.25 16.52
CA LEU A 366 -33.84 -25.37 15.17
C LEU A 366 -34.44 -26.53 14.37
N SER A 367 -34.70 -26.31 13.08
CA SER A 367 -35.02 -27.38 12.12
C SER A 367 -34.56 -27.02 10.72
N VAL A 368 -34.29 -28.02 9.87
CA VAL A 368 -33.85 -27.81 8.47
C VAL A 368 -34.77 -28.55 7.50
N VAL A 369 -35.04 -27.94 6.35
CA VAL A 369 -35.66 -28.60 5.19
C VAL A 369 -34.78 -28.51 3.94
N ASP A 370 -34.88 -29.47 3.02
CA ASP A 370 -34.27 -29.42 1.69
C ASP A 370 -35.05 -28.51 0.72
N LYS A 371 -34.51 -28.32 -0.49
CA LYS A 371 -35.16 -27.56 -1.58
C LYS A 371 -36.55 -28.08 -2.02
N ASP A 372 -36.90 -29.32 -1.68
CA ASP A 372 -38.22 -29.92 -1.93
C ASP A 372 -39.12 -29.84 -0.68
N ALA A 373 -38.73 -29.03 0.31
CA ALA A 373 -39.35 -28.86 1.63
C ALA A 373 -39.44 -30.13 2.51
N LYS A 374 -38.57 -31.12 2.29
CA LYS A 374 -38.47 -32.33 3.13
C LYS A 374 -37.58 -32.07 4.34
N GLY A 375 -38.01 -32.51 5.52
CA GLY A 375 -37.23 -32.35 6.77
C GLY A 375 -35.90 -33.12 6.74
N VAL A 376 -34.82 -32.44 7.12
CA VAL A 376 -33.45 -32.99 7.21
C VAL A 376 -33.08 -33.16 8.68
N VAL A 377 -32.45 -34.30 9.01
CA VAL A 377 -32.09 -34.62 10.40
C VAL A 377 -30.79 -33.93 10.78
N ILE A 378 -30.89 -32.92 11.65
CA ILE A 378 -29.77 -32.44 12.47
C ILE A 378 -29.38 -33.59 13.39
N ARG A 379 -28.16 -34.12 13.24
CA ARG A 379 -27.61 -35.23 14.03
C ARG A 379 -27.04 -34.74 15.35
N ASP A 380 -26.38 -33.59 15.33
CA ASP A 380 -25.91 -32.83 16.49
C ASP A 380 -25.62 -31.37 16.10
N LEU A 381 -25.29 -30.50 17.06
CA LEU A 381 -24.72 -29.18 16.79
C LEU A 381 -23.46 -28.88 17.62
N VAL A 382 -22.60 -28.02 17.08
CA VAL A 382 -21.43 -27.45 17.75
C VAL A 382 -21.66 -25.95 17.89
N MET A 383 -21.46 -25.40 19.08
CA MET A 383 -21.56 -23.96 19.35
C MET A 383 -20.16 -23.38 19.50
N ASP A 384 -19.95 -22.21 18.89
CA ASP A 384 -18.79 -21.35 19.10
C ASP A 384 -19.31 -19.96 19.52
N PRO A 385 -19.33 -19.66 20.85
CA PRO A 385 -19.77 -18.36 21.34
C PRO A 385 -18.84 -17.20 20.95
N GLU A 386 -17.54 -17.45 20.78
CA GLU A 386 -16.54 -16.41 20.47
C GLU A 386 -16.72 -15.91 19.04
N SER A 387 -16.90 -16.82 18.08
CA SER A 387 -17.25 -16.48 16.69
C SER A 387 -18.77 -16.39 16.45
N LYS A 388 -19.59 -16.48 17.50
CA LYS A 388 -21.07 -16.39 17.46
C LYS A 388 -21.74 -17.35 16.45
N LYS A 389 -21.17 -18.55 16.28
CA LYS A 389 -21.57 -19.53 15.28
C LYS A 389 -22.14 -20.81 15.87
N VAL A 390 -23.02 -21.44 15.11
CA VAL A 390 -23.54 -22.78 15.37
C VAL A 390 -23.38 -23.63 14.11
N GLN A 391 -22.54 -24.65 14.18
CA GLN A 391 -22.43 -25.65 13.12
C GLN A 391 -23.44 -26.77 13.37
N LEU A 392 -24.29 -27.04 12.39
CA LEU A 392 -25.32 -28.08 12.42
C LEU A 392 -24.78 -29.30 11.65
N LEU A 393 -24.59 -30.43 12.33
CA LEU A 393 -24.03 -31.64 11.73
C LEU A 393 -25.17 -32.52 11.20
N GLY A 394 -25.05 -33.05 9.98
CA GLY A 394 -26.17 -33.73 9.32
C GLY A 394 -25.78 -34.48 8.06
N ASP A 395 -26.62 -34.37 7.04
CA ASP A 395 -26.43 -34.92 5.69
C ASP A 395 -26.95 -33.88 4.70
N PHE A 396 -26.04 -33.10 4.12
CA PHE A 396 -26.34 -31.92 3.33
C PHE A 396 -25.79 -32.07 1.91
N SER A 397 -26.00 -33.25 1.31
CA SER A 397 -25.53 -33.55 -0.05
C SER A 397 -25.96 -32.51 -1.10
N ALA A 398 -25.12 -32.31 -2.13
CA ALA A 398 -25.37 -31.31 -3.17
C ALA A 398 -26.70 -31.51 -3.94
N GLU A 399 -27.26 -32.73 -3.95
CA GLU A 399 -28.57 -33.01 -4.56
C GLU A 399 -29.76 -32.37 -3.80
N GLY A 400 -29.61 -32.12 -2.50
CA GLY A 400 -30.60 -31.46 -1.65
C GLY A 400 -30.38 -29.95 -1.44
N ALA A 401 -29.29 -29.40 -2.02
CA ALA A 401 -28.86 -28.01 -1.82
C ALA A 401 -29.95 -26.98 -2.19
N GLY A 402 -29.90 -25.82 -1.51
CA GLY A 402 -31.08 -24.96 -1.34
C GLY A 402 -31.83 -25.26 -0.04
N TYR A 403 -31.10 -25.69 1.00
CA TYR A 403 -31.65 -25.92 2.33
C TYR A 403 -32.25 -24.64 2.92
N THR A 404 -33.22 -24.78 3.81
CA THR A 404 -33.73 -23.67 4.63
C THR A 404 -33.62 -24.06 6.09
N LEU A 405 -32.80 -23.32 6.84
CA LEU A 405 -32.77 -23.38 8.29
C LEU A 405 -33.99 -22.64 8.85
N ARG A 406 -34.55 -23.12 9.95
CA ARG A 406 -35.59 -22.43 10.72
C ARG A 406 -35.17 -22.28 12.17
N TYR A 407 -35.45 -21.12 12.75
CA TYR A 407 -35.30 -20.86 14.18
C TYR A 407 -36.64 -20.36 14.72
N GLY A 408 -37.38 -21.23 15.41
CA GLY A 408 -38.78 -20.96 15.75
C GLY A 408 -39.64 -20.79 14.49
N THR A 409 -40.22 -19.60 14.31
CA THR A 409 -41.01 -19.22 13.13
C THR A 409 -40.17 -18.81 11.92
N ASP A 410 -38.99 -18.26 12.17
CA ASP A 410 -38.18 -17.57 11.17
C ASP A 410 -37.47 -18.57 10.25
N ALA A 411 -37.22 -18.18 9.01
CA ALA A 411 -36.67 -19.05 7.97
C ALA A 411 -35.51 -18.38 7.21
N PHE A 412 -34.39 -19.09 7.13
CA PHE A 412 -33.11 -18.63 6.59
C PHE A 412 -32.67 -19.59 5.47
N PRO A 413 -32.95 -19.26 4.20
CA PRO A 413 -32.45 -20.02 3.05
C PRO A 413 -30.93 -20.01 3.02
N THR A 414 -30.30 -21.18 2.89
CA THR A 414 -28.84 -21.29 2.90
C THR A 414 -28.24 -20.98 1.53
N LYS A 415 -27.30 -20.04 1.47
CA LYS A 415 -26.40 -19.89 0.31
C LYS A 415 -25.30 -20.96 0.37
N MET A 416 -24.75 -21.37 -0.78
CA MET A 416 -23.53 -22.18 -0.81
C MET A 416 -22.34 -21.28 -0.45
N ALA A 417 -21.66 -21.60 0.65
CA ALA A 417 -20.52 -20.82 1.14
C ALA A 417 -19.28 -21.01 0.24
N TRP A 418 -18.31 -20.09 0.31
CA TRP A 418 -17.12 -20.16 -0.52
C TRP A 418 -16.29 -21.42 -0.26
N GLN A 419 -16.25 -21.94 0.99
CA GLN A 419 -15.51 -23.17 1.32
C GLN A 419 -16.06 -24.38 0.56
N LEU A 420 -17.39 -24.44 0.35
CA LEU A 420 -18.04 -25.49 -0.44
C LEU A 420 -17.91 -25.23 -1.94
N LYS A 421 -17.93 -23.97 -2.39
CA LYS A 421 -17.60 -23.61 -3.78
C LYS A 421 -16.17 -24.01 -4.13
N ASP A 422 -15.20 -23.80 -3.24
CA ASP A 422 -13.81 -24.23 -3.41
C ASP A 422 -13.69 -25.77 -3.45
N GLN A 423 -14.36 -26.47 -2.53
CA GLN A 423 -14.37 -27.93 -2.48
C GLN A 423 -14.93 -28.57 -3.78
N LEU A 424 -15.91 -27.94 -4.42
CA LEU A 424 -16.57 -28.46 -5.62
C LEU A 424 -15.97 -27.95 -6.94
N TYR A 425 -15.50 -26.70 -6.96
CA TYR A 425 -15.20 -25.94 -8.19
C TYR A 425 -13.81 -25.28 -8.21
N GLY A 426 -12.97 -25.46 -7.18
CA GLY A 426 -11.62 -24.89 -7.12
C GLY A 426 -10.72 -25.35 -8.28
N TYR A 427 -10.51 -24.46 -9.26
CA TYR A 427 -9.92 -24.79 -10.56
C TYR A 427 -8.44 -24.43 -10.64
N GLN A 428 -7.61 -25.34 -11.17
CA GLN A 428 -6.14 -25.15 -11.30
C GLN A 428 -5.67 -24.79 -12.72
N GLY A 429 -6.55 -24.78 -13.72
CA GLY A 429 -6.16 -24.56 -15.11
C GLY A 429 -6.01 -23.08 -15.49
N GLU A 430 -5.57 -22.84 -16.72
CA GLU A 430 -5.41 -21.50 -17.28
C GLU A 430 -6.75 -20.76 -17.44
N LEU A 431 -6.72 -19.44 -17.20
CA LEU A 431 -7.86 -18.53 -17.31
C LEU A 431 -7.57 -17.39 -18.30
N GLY A 432 -8.62 -16.64 -18.66
CA GLY A 432 -8.56 -15.54 -19.61
C GLY A 432 -8.57 -15.98 -21.07
N ALA A 433 -8.28 -15.03 -21.98
CA ALA A 433 -8.02 -15.28 -23.39
C ALA A 433 -6.52 -15.54 -23.64
N ARG A 434 -6.20 -16.65 -24.31
CA ARG A 434 -4.83 -17.01 -24.73
C ARG A 434 -4.77 -17.10 -26.25
N VAL A 435 -3.88 -16.33 -26.88
CA VAL A 435 -3.74 -16.24 -28.34
C VAL A 435 -2.73 -17.27 -28.85
N SER A 436 -3.02 -17.90 -29.98
CA SER A 436 -2.08 -18.76 -30.69
C SER A 436 -2.24 -18.65 -32.22
N GLU A 437 -1.40 -19.38 -32.98
CA GLU A 437 -1.36 -19.37 -34.44
C GLU A 437 -1.32 -17.96 -35.08
N GLN A 438 -0.59 -17.01 -34.49
CA GLN A 438 -0.49 -15.61 -34.93
C GLN A 438 -1.86 -14.90 -35.00
N GLY A 439 -2.70 -15.09 -33.97
CA GLY A 439 -4.03 -14.48 -33.87
C GLY A 439 -5.14 -15.26 -34.58
N GLN A 440 -4.83 -16.36 -35.27
CA GLN A 440 -5.84 -17.20 -35.94
C GLN A 440 -6.66 -18.04 -34.96
N VAL A 441 -6.12 -18.33 -33.78
CA VAL A 441 -6.76 -19.13 -32.73
C VAL A 441 -6.71 -18.37 -31.40
N VAL A 442 -7.81 -18.41 -30.63
CA VAL A 442 -7.87 -17.88 -29.26
C VAL A 442 -8.61 -18.85 -28.37
N ASP A 443 -7.97 -19.32 -27.30
CA ASP A 443 -8.58 -20.17 -26.28
C ASP A 443 -9.02 -19.30 -25.09
N LEU A 444 -10.32 -19.21 -24.87
CA LEU A 444 -10.95 -18.44 -23.78
C LEU A 444 -11.36 -19.40 -22.66
N THR A 445 -11.03 -19.06 -21.41
CA THR A 445 -11.52 -19.77 -20.22
C THR A 445 -11.96 -18.79 -19.13
N LEU A 446 -13.22 -18.87 -18.71
CA LEU A 446 -13.78 -18.11 -17.58
C LEU A 446 -14.18 -19.06 -16.45
N TRP A 447 -14.02 -18.68 -15.18
CA TRP A 447 -14.60 -19.42 -14.05
C TRP A 447 -15.92 -18.76 -13.61
N SER A 448 -17.02 -19.52 -13.64
CA SER A 448 -18.35 -19.05 -13.18
C SER A 448 -19.25 -20.25 -12.86
N PRO A 449 -19.06 -20.90 -11.70
CA PRO A 449 -19.70 -22.18 -11.39
C PRO A 449 -21.22 -22.10 -11.27
N SER A 450 -21.80 -20.96 -10.85
CA SER A 450 -23.25 -20.80 -10.71
C SER A 450 -23.99 -20.40 -12.00
N ALA A 451 -23.28 -20.15 -13.10
CA ALA A 451 -23.91 -19.73 -14.36
C ALA A 451 -24.76 -20.86 -15.00
N GLU A 452 -25.85 -20.47 -15.65
CA GLU A 452 -26.69 -21.35 -16.48
C GLU A 452 -26.22 -21.36 -17.94
N GLN A 453 -25.76 -20.20 -18.43
CA GLN A 453 -25.18 -19.98 -19.75
C GLN A 453 -24.15 -18.86 -19.67
N VAL A 454 -23.02 -19.01 -20.36
CA VAL A 454 -22.05 -17.94 -20.61
C VAL A 454 -21.85 -17.81 -22.11
N ASP A 455 -22.02 -16.60 -22.63
CA ASP A 455 -21.75 -16.26 -24.04
C ASP A 455 -20.58 -15.28 -24.12
N LEU A 456 -19.69 -15.42 -25.11
CA LEU A 456 -18.76 -14.37 -25.51
C LEU A 456 -19.52 -13.34 -26.35
N VAL A 457 -19.43 -12.05 -25.99
CA VAL A 457 -19.86 -10.92 -26.84
C VAL A 457 -18.61 -10.27 -27.42
N LEU A 458 -18.43 -10.36 -28.74
CA LEU A 458 -17.25 -9.84 -29.44
C LEU A 458 -17.57 -8.51 -30.14
N TYR A 459 -16.76 -7.48 -29.91
CA TYR A 459 -16.85 -6.13 -30.48
C TYR A 459 -15.71 -5.87 -31.48
N ASP A 460 -15.94 -5.03 -32.49
CA ASP A 460 -14.94 -4.74 -33.52
C ASP A 460 -13.76 -3.92 -32.99
N LYS A 461 -12.58 -4.13 -33.59
CA LYS A 461 -11.33 -3.48 -33.19
C LYS A 461 -11.14 -2.04 -33.68
N PHE A 462 -12.00 -1.57 -34.58
CA PHE A 462 -12.03 -0.19 -35.05
C PHE A 462 -13.28 0.57 -34.56
N ASP A 463 -14.33 -0.15 -34.13
CA ASP A 463 -15.47 0.39 -33.39
C ASP A 463 -15.83 -0.54 -32.21
N PRO A 464 -15.36 -0.25 -30.98
CA PRO A 464 -15.64 -1.07 -29.80
C PRO A 464 -17.12 -1.03 -29.34
N ASN A 465 -18.01 -0.34 -30.06
CA ASN A 465 -19.46 -0.38 -29.84
C ASN A 465 -20.18 -1.28 -30.85
N TYR A 466 -19.54 -1.65 -31.96
CA TYR A 466 -20.10 -2.56 -32.95
C TYR A 466 -19.91 -4.02 -32.52
N VAL A 467 -21.00 -4.70 -32.15
CA VAL A 467 -20.98 -6.15 -31.87
C VAL A 467 -20.84 -6.94 -33.17
N VAL A 468 -19.74 -7.68 -33.30
CA VAL A 468 -19.45 -8.55 -34.45
C VAL A 468 -20.16 -9.90 -34.33
N GLY A 469 -20.35 -10.41 -33.11
CA GLY A 469 -21.10 -11.63 -32.86
C GLY A 469 -21.17 -12.03 -31.39
N THR A 470 -22.03 -13.02 -31.11
CA THR A 470 -22.21 -13.62 -29.79
C THR A 470 -22.11 -15.15 -29.92
N LEU A 471 -21.31 -15.80 -29.06
CA LEU A 471 -20.99 -17.24 -29.17
C LEU A 471 -21.04 -17.92 -27.80
N PRO A 472 -21.76 -19.05 -27.63
CA PRO A 472 -21.84 -19.73 -26.34
C PRO A 472 -20.51 -20.43 -25.98
N LEU A 473 -20.13 -20.35 -24.72
CA LEU A 473 -19.07 -21.16 -24.12
C LEU A 473 -19.63 -22.53 -23.71
N THR A 474 -18.74 -23.52 -23.55
CA THR A 474 -19.06 -24.86 -23.04
C THR A 474 -18.61 -24.97 -21.58
N ARG A 475 -19.52 -25.36 -20.68
CA ARG A 475 -19.22 -25.60 -19.25
C ARG A 475 -18.41 -26.90 -19.07
N GLY A 476 -17.41 -26.86 -18.18
CA GLY A 476 -16.62 -28.00 -17.72
C GLY A 476 -16.88 -28.33 -16.24
N ASP A 477 -16.30 -29.44 -15.80
CA ASP A 477 -16.67 -30.12 -14.55
C ASP A 477 -16.43 -29.32 -13.26
N GLN A 478 -15.49 -28.36 -13.27
CA GLN A 478 -15.18 -27.48 -12.13
C GLN A 478 -15.81 -26.09 -12.28
N GLY A 479 -16.88 -25.94 -13.07
CA GLY A 479 -17.57 -24.66 -13.24
C GLY A 479 -16.83 -23.63 -14.09
N GLN A 480 -15.71 -24.02 -14.71
CA GLN A 480 -15.09 -23.26 -15.78
C GLN A 480 -15.89 -23.37 -17.08
N TRP A 481 -15.86 -22.32 -17.90
CA TRP A 481 -16.51 -22.21 -19.20
C TRP A 481 -15.44 -21.92 -20.25
N ALA A 482 -15.48 -22.63 -21.37
CA ALA A 482 -14.45 -22.52 -22.41
C ALA A 482 -15.02 -22.34 -23.83
N LEU A 483 -14.30 -21.58 -24.66
CA LEU A 483 -14.56 -21.42 -26.09
C LEU A 483 -13.23 -21.26 -26.83
N GLN A 484 -13.09 -21.94 -27.96
CA GLN A 484 -12.02 -21.64 -28.92
C GLN A 484 -12.58 -20.83 -30.09
N LEU A 485 -12.03 -19.63 -30.30
CA LEU A 485 -12.21 -18.87 -31.52
C LEU A 485 -11.21 -19.33 -32.56
N ASN A 486 -11.67 -19.62 -33.78
CA ASN A 486 -10.85 -19.93 -34.95
C ASN A 486 -11.66 -19.65 -36.25
N LEU A 487 -11.18 -20.10 -37.41
CA LEU A 487 -11.87 -19.90 -38.70
C LEU A 487 -13.26 -20.58 -38.79
N SER A 488 -13.52 -21.62 -37.98
CA SER A 488 -14.80 -22.35 -37.95
C SER A 488 -15.88 -21.69 -37.10
N SER A 489 -15.53 -20.69 -36.28
CA SER A 489 -16.45 -19.94 -35.41
C SER A 489 -17.46 -19.06 -36.18
N GLY A 490 -17.43 -19.06 -37.52
CA GLY A 490 -18.46 -18.45 -38.38
C GLY A 490 -18.37 -16.93 -38.58
N LEU A 491 -17.53 -16.23 -37.81
CA LEU A 491 -17.42 -14.76 -37.80
C LEU A 491 -16.67 -14.17 -39.01
N GLY A 492 -15.98 -14.99 -39.80
CA GLY A 492 -15.15 -14.54 -40.94
C GLY A 492 -13.84 -13.84 -40.57
N ILE A 493 -13.58 -13.65 -39.27
CA ILE A 493 -12.32 -13.13 -38.73
C ILE A 493 -11.17 -14.12 -39.02
N LYS A 494 -10.00 -13.58 -39.39
CA LYS A 494 -8.77 -14.34 -39.65
C LYS A 494 -7.64 -14.06 -38.65
N ASP A 495 -7.79 -13.00 -37.87
CA ASP A 495 -6.84 -12.53 -36.88
C ASP A 495 -7.65 -11.78 -35.81
N TYR A 496 -7.83 -12.43 -34.67
CA TYR A 496 -8.62 -11.95 -33.55
C TYR A 496 -7.88 -10.90 -32.69
N ARG A 497 -6.58 -10.65 -32.93
CA ARG A 497 -5.83 -9.63 -32.16
C ARG A 497 -6.43 -8.24 -32.38
N GLY A 498 -6.54 -7.50 -31.28
CA GLY A 498 -7.17 -6.18 -31.20
C GLY A 498 -8.70 -6.19 -31.06
N TYR A 499 -9.40 -7.31 -31.31
CA TYR A 499 -10.84 -7.36 -31.07
C TYR A 499 -11.14 -7.34 -29.57
N PHE A 500 -12.25 -6.70 -29.20
CA PHE A 500 -12.64 -6.54 -27.80
C PHE A 500 -13.78 -7.48 -27.41
N TYR A 501 -13.93 -7.80 -26.13
CA TYR A 501 -14.96 -8.70 -25.65
C TYR A 501 -15.47 -8.40 -24.24
N HIS A 502 -16.69 -8.87 -23.99
CA HIS A 502 -17.23 -9.17 -22.67
C HIS A 502 -17.66 -10.63 -22.64
N TYR A 503 -17.83 -11.19 -21.45
CA TYR A 503 -18.76 -12.31 -21.31
C TYR A 503 -20.15 -11.79 -20.93
N GLN A 504 -21.19 -12.42 -21.48
CA GLN A 504 -22.55 -12.30 -21.01
C GLN A 504 -22.88 -13.54 -20.17
N ILE A 505 -23.10 -13.36 -18.88
CA ILE A 505 -23.48 -14.45 -17.97
C ILE A 505 -24.99 -14.41 -17.75
N THR A 506 -25.63 -15.58 -17.83
CA THR A 506 -27.06 -15.77 -17.53
C THR A 506 -27.23 -16.59 -16.25
N ARG A 507 -28.05 -16.09 -15.32
CA ARG A 507 -28.45 -16.77 -14.06
C ARG A 507 -29.91 -16.46 -13.77
N GLN A 508 -30.74 -17.48 -13.51
CA GLN A 508 -32.16 -17.37 -13.21
C GLN A 508 -32.97 -16.55 -14.24
N GLY A 509 -32.49 -16.52 -15.49
CA GLY A 509 -33.03 -15.70 -16.58
C GLY A 509 -32.53 -14.24 -16.64
N GLU A 510 -31.86 -13.73 -15.61
CA GLU A 510 -31.19 -12.42 -15.64
C GLU A 510 -29.86 -12.49 -16.40
N LYS A 511 -29.43 -11.35 -16.97
CA LYS A 511 -28.22 -11.25 -17.80
C LYS A 511 -27.35 -10.06 -17.43
N VAL A 512 -26.08 -10.33 -17.13
CA VAL A 512 -25.03 -9.32 -16.87
C VAL A 512 -23.96 -9.36 -17.96
N LEU A 513 -23.28 -8.23 -18.17
CA LEU A 513 -22.04 -8.14 -18.97
C LEU A 513 -20.87 -7.91 -18.02
N VAL A 514 -19.82 -8.70 -18.19
CA VAL A 514 -18.65 -8.71 -17.31
C VAL A 514 -17.34 -8.58 -18.08
N LEU A 515 -16.38 -7.93 -17.42
CA LEU A 515 -14.97 -7.91 -17.81
C LEU A 515 -14.34 -9.28 -17.50
N ASP A 516 -13.41 -9.74 -18.34
CA ASP A 516 -12.60 -10.93 -18.03
C ASP A 516 -11.60 -10.57 -16.92
N PRO A 517 -11.62 -11.23 -15.75
CA PRO A 517 -10.72 -10.91 -14.64
C PRO A 517 -9.24 -11.18 -14.97
N TYR A 518 -8.94 -11.93 -16.04
CA TYR A 518 -7.59 -12.22 -16.55
C TYR A 518 -7.28 -11.46 -17.86
N ALA A 519 -8.07 -10.43 -18.21
CA ALA A 519 -7.85 -9.59 -19.40
C ALA A 519 -6.44 -8.97 -19.43
N LYS A 520 -5.70 -9.16 -20.53
CA LYS A 520 -4.30 -8.71 -20.66
C LYS A 520 -4.16 -7.28 -21.19
N SER A 521 -5.22 -6.73 -21.77
CA SER A 521 -5.40 -5.32 -22.11
C SER A 521 -6.89 -5.02 -22.29
N LEU A 522 -7.26 -3.77 -22.55
CA LEU A 522 -8.64 -3.27 -22.63
C LEU A 522 -8.84 -2.37 -23.86
N ALA A 523 -10.10 -2.14 -24.23
CA ALA A 523 -10.48 -0.97 -25.01
C ALA A 523 -10.22 0.34 -24.22
N ALA A 524 -10.13 1.47 -24.92
CA ALA A 524 -10.09 2.77 -24.27
C ALA A 524 -11.29 2.97 -23.32
N TRP A 525 -11.00 3.26 -22.06
CA TRP A 525 -11.99 3.35 -20.99
C TRP A 525 -12.43 4.80 -20.70
N ASN A 526 -13.70 4.95 -20.29
CA ASN A 526 -14.23 6.23 -19.82
C ASN A 526 -15.42 6.00 -18.87
N SER A 527 -15.24 6.33 -17.58
CA SER A 527 -16.30 6.25 -16.57
C SER A 527 -17.48 7.20 -16.82
N ASP A 528 -17.32 8.28 -17.60
CA ASP A 528 -18.40 9.22 -17.93
C ASP A 528 -19.54 8.56 -18.76
N LEU A 529 -19.36 7.31 -19.21
CA LEU A 529 -20.27 6.60 -20.12
C LEU A 529 -21.06 5.46 -19.44
N VAL A 530 -20.87 5.21 -18.15
CA VAL A 530 -21.42 4.02 -17.46
C VAL A 530 -22.95 3.93 -17.52
N ASP A 531 -23.65 5.07 -17.42
CA ASP A 531 -25.12 5.15 -17.49
C ASP A 531 -25.68 4.95 -18.90
N GLN A 532 -24.82 4.95 -19.92
CA GLN A 532 -25.25 4.78 -21.32
C GLN A 532 -25.52 3.30 -21.68
N GLY A 533 -25.39 2.38 -20.72
CA GLY A 533 -25.90 1.02 -20.78
C GLY A 533 -24.89 -0.04 -20.33
N LEU A 534 -25.36 -1.28 -20.15
CA LEU A 534 -24.58 -2.40 -19.60
C LEU A 534 -23.22 -2.64 -20.29
N ALA A 535 -23.09 -2.32 -21.58
CA ALA A 535 -21.84 -2.48 -22.33
C ALA A 535 -20.78 -1.41 -22.03
N ASN A 536 -21.09 -0.41 -21.20
CA ASN A 536 -20.17 0.63 -20.73
C ASN A 536 -20.02 0.64 -19.19
N ARG A 537 -20.73 -0.23 -18.46
CA ARG A 537 -20.64 -0.35 -16.98
C ARG A 537 -19.31 -0.99 -16.51
N VAL A 538 -18.60 -1.68 -17.41
CA VAL A 538 -17.24 -2.21 -17.22
C VAL A 538 -16.45 -2.06 -18.52
N ALA A 539 -15.12 -2.00 -18.43
CA ALA A 539 -14.27 -1.97 -19.62
C ALA A 539 -14.37 -3.28 -20.42
N LYS A 540 -14.17 -3.18 -21.74
CA LYS A 540 -14.16 -4.30 -22.67
C LYS A 540 -12.74 -4.89 -22.72
N ALA A 541 -12.60 -6.18 -22.44
CA ALA A 541 -11.32 -6.88 -22.53
C ALA A 541 -10.80 -6.90 -23.97
N ALA A 542 -9.49 -6.85 -24.19
CA ALA A 542 -8.89 -6.95 -25.52
C ALA A 542 -8.23 -8.32 -25.74
N ILE A 543 -8.39 -8.88 -26.94
CA ILE A 543 -7.63 -10.05 -27.38
C ILE A 543 -6.27 -9.56 -27.86
N VAL A 544 -5.21 -9.90 -27.13
CA VAL A 544 -3.83 -9.45 -27.37
C VAL A 544 -2.85 -10.61 -27.18
N ASP A 545 -1.69 -10.51 -27.83
CA ASP A 545 -0.52 -11.35 -27.55
C ASP A 545 0.59 -10.45 -26.98
N PRO A 546 0.70 -10.30 -25.64
CA PRO A 546 1.68 -9.41 -25.02
C PRO A 546 3.15 -9.74 -25.39
N SER A 547 3.45 -10.99 -25.78
CA SER A 547 4.78 -11.40 -26.22
C SER A 547 5.21 -10.73 -27.54
N GLU A 548 4.24 -10.31 -28.37
CA GLU A 548 4.49 -9.55 -29.61
C GLU A 548 4.79 -8.07 -29.34
N ALA A 549 4.41 -7.52 -28.19
CA ALA A 549 4.70 -6.13 -27.79
C ALA A 549 6.13 -5.92 -27.25
N GLY A 550 6.61 -4.67 -27.28
CA GLY A 550 7.84 -4.24 -26.59
C GLY A 550 9.16 -4.81 -27.13
N PRO A 551 10.29 -4.54 -26.41
CA PRO A 551 11.62 -5.05 -26.73
C PRO A 551 11.68 -6.58 -26.59
N LYS A 552 12.54 -7.23 -27.37
CA LYS A 552 12.69 -8.71 -27.35
C LYS A 552 13.88 -9.20 -26.53
N ASP A 553 14.61 -8.25 -25.97
CA ASP A 553 15.77 -8.34 -25.11
C ASP A 553 15.48 -7.77 -23.70
N LEU A 554 14.20 -7.62 -23.34
CA LEU A 554 13.75 -7.31 -21.98
C LEU A 554 13.97 -8.53 -21.07
N GLY A 555 14.93 -8.40 -20.14
CA GLY A 555 15.14 -9.29 -18.99
C GLY A 555 14.81 -8.57 -17.68
N PHE A 556 15.23 -9.13 -16.54
CA PHE A 556 15.16 -8.46 -15.23
C PHE A 556 16.32 -7.46 -15.04
N ALA A 557 16.23 -6.57 -14.05
CA ALA A 557 17.25 -5.57 -13.79
C ALA A 557 18.62 -6.18 -13.41
N SER A 558 19.69 -5.49 -13.81
CA SER A 558 21.04 -5.72 -13.27
C SER A 558 21.46 -4.46 -12.51
N ILE A 559 21.08 -4.41 -11.24
CA ILE A 559 21.25 -3.25 -10.35
C ILE A 559 22.66 -3.29 -9.74
N PRO A 560 23.53 -2.28 -9.97
CA PRO A 560 24.89 -2.30 -9.44
C PRO A 560 24.93 -2.22 -7.92
N ASN A 561 25.65 -3.17 -7.29
CA ASN A 561 25.85 -3.29 -5.85
C ASN A 561 24.53 -3.43 -5.06
N PHE A 562 23.59 -4.21 -5.59
CA PHE A 562 22.35 -4.62 -4.93
C PHE A 562 22.37 -6.15 -4.78
N GLU A 563 22.54 -6.63 -3.56
CA GLU A 563 22.63 -8.06 -3.21
C GLU A 563 21.51 -8.48 -2.24
N GLN A 564 21.04 -7.55 -1.40
CA GLN A 564 20.02 -7.76 -0.36
C GLN A 564 19.02 -6.58 -0.27
N ARG A 565 17.90 -6.74 0.44
CA ARG A 565 16.77 -5.77 0.40
C ARG A 565 17.14 -4.39 0.98
N GLU A 566 18.03 -4.37 1.95
CA GLU A 566 18.59 -3.19 2.64
C GLU A 566 19.45 -2.32 1.71
N ASP A 567 19.94 -2.88 0.60
CA ASP A 567 20.68 -2.16 -0.43
C ASP A 567 19.77 -1.27 -1.29
N ALA A 568 18.45 -1.52 -1.26
CA ALA A 568 17.51 -0.73 -2.02
C ALA A 568 17.42 0.71 -1.49
N VAL A 569 17.46 1.65 -2.43
CA VAL A 569 16.97 3.02 -2.29
C VAL A 569 15.79 3.13 -3.26
N ILE A 570 14.58 3.22 -2.70
CA ILE A 570 13.30 3.24 -3.43
C ILE A 570 12.87 4.69 -3.67
N TYR A 571 12.43 4.98 -4.89
CA TYR A 571 11.93 6.29 -5.31
C TYR A 571 10.51 6.16 -5.87
N GLU A 572 9.53 6.69 -5.15
CA GLU A 572 8.11 6.58 -5.50
C GLU A 572 7.67 7.73 -6.41
N ALA A 573 7.26 7.42 -7.64
CA ALA A 573 6.80 8.40 -8.63
C ALA A 573 5.49 7.96 -9.29
N HIS A 574 4.60 8.92 -9.51
CA HIS A 574 3.44 8.72 -10.38
C HIS A 574 3.79 9.06 -11.83
N VAL A 575 3.31 8.23 -12.77
CA VAL A 575 3.68 8.34 -14.19
C VAL A 575 3.25 9.68 -14.80
N ARG A 576 2.09 10.22 -14.36
CA ARG A 576 1.62 11.53 -14.81
C ARG A 576 2.47 12.66 -14.23
N ASP A 577 2.63 12.70 -12.90
CA ASP A 577 3.31 13.76 -12.15
C ASP A 577 4.70 14.07 -12.71
N PHE A 578 5.48 13.02 -12.97
CA PHE A 578 6.89 13.13 -13.34
C PHE A 578 7.11 13.85 -14.69
N THR A 579 6.06 14.03 -15.51
CA THR A 579 6.13 14.79 -16.76
C THR A 579 4.98 15.76 -17.03
N SER A 580 4.00 15.91 -16.13
CA SER A 580 2.85 16.81 -16.30
C SER A 580 3.16 18.30 -16.10
N ASP A 581 4.41 18.65 -15.74
CA ASP A 581 4.89 20.03 -15.70
C ASP A 581 4.78 20.72 -17.09
N PRO A 582 4.09 21.86 -17.21
CA PRO A 582 4.08 22.66 -18.44
C PRO A 582 5.45 23.15 -18.88
N ALA A 583 6.43 23.28 -17.96
CA ALA A 583 7.80 23.69 -18.30
C ALA A 583 8.47 22.72 -19.30
N LEU A 584 8.12 21.43 -19.26
CA LEU A 584 8.66 20.41 -20.17
C LEU A 584 8.05 20.41 -21.58
N ALA A 585 7.03 21.24 -21.85
CA ALA A 585 6.26 21.17 -23.10
C ALA A 585 7.08 21.48 -24.37
N GLY A 586 8.25 22.13 -24.24
CA GLY A 586 9.21 22.36 -25.33
C GLY A 586 10.35 21.35 -25.41
N GLU A 587 10.41 20.37 -24.50
CA GLU A 587 11.53 19.43 -24.36
C GLU A 587 11.16 17.95 -24.58
N LEU A 588 9.91 17.56 -24.31
CA LEU A 588 9.43 16.18 -24.50
C LEU A 588 9.18 15.88 -25.99
N SER A 589 9.51 14.65 -26.40
CA SER A 589 9.22 14.14 -27.75
C SER A 589 7.95 13.29 -27.82
N HIS A 590 7.47 12.74 -26.69
CA HIS A 590 6.19 12.05 -26.55
C HIS A 590 5.14 12.89 -25.82
N GLN A 591 3.88 12.43 -25.82
CA GLN A 591 2.82 13.03 -25.02
C GLN A 591 3.17 12.97 -23.53
N PHE A 592 3.08 14.12 -22.85
CA PHE A 592 3.33 14.21 -21.41
C PHE A 592 2.43 13.26 -20.60
N GLY A 593 2.89 12.87 -19.42
CA GLY A 593 2.16 12.00 -18.49
C GLY A 593 1.99 10.55 -18.94
N THR A 594 2.77 10.12 -19.95
CA THR A 594 2.76 8.74 -20.47
C THR A 594 4.03 7.98 -20.10
N PHE A 595 3.98 6.64 -20.16
CA PHE A 595 5.15 5.77 -19.98
C PHE A 595 6.32 6.18 -20.91
N ALA A 596 6.00 6.60 -22.15
CA ALA A 596 6.98 7.02 -23.13
C ALA A 596 7.67 8.34 -22.77
N ALA A 597 6.93 9.33 -22.24
CA ALA A 597 7.51 10.59 -21.75
C ALA A 597 8.32 10.38 -20.46
N PHE A 598 7.89 9.48 -19.57
CA PHE A 598 8.65 9.13 -18.36
C PHE A 598 10.06 8.60 -18.70
N ALA A 599 10.16 7.75 -19.73
CA ALA A 599 11.43 7.21 -20.22
C ALA A 599 12.44 8.31 -20.63
N GLU A 600 11.97 9.46 -21.13
CA GLU A 600 12.82 10.61 -21.51
C GLU A 600 13.48 11.30 -20.31
N ARG A 601 13.04 11.03 -19.08
CA ARG A 601 13.50 11.70 -17.85
C ARG A 601 14.29 10.81 -16.88
N LEU A 602 14.42 9.52 -17.18
CA LEU A 602 15.13 8.53 -16.33
C LEU A 602 16.59 8.88 -16.00
N SER A 603 17.26 9.68 -16.85
CA SER A 603 18.63 10.15 -16.60
C SER A 603 18.76 10.99 -15.33
N TYR A 604 17.69 11.67 -14.91
CA TYR A 604 17.62 12.39 -13.63
C TYR A 604 17.68 11.41 -12.44
N LEU A 605 16.89 10.34 -12.48
CA LEU A 605 16.83 9.33 -11.40
C LEU A 605 18.13 8.53 -11.32
N LYS A 606 18.74 8.23 -12.48
CA LYS A 606 20.08 7.64 -12.56
C LYS A 606 21.15 8.54 -11.92
N ASP A 607 21.08 9.85 -12.15
CA ASP A 607 22.04 10.83 -11.60
C ASP A 607 21.80 11.10 -10.11
N LEU A 608 20.54 11.06 -9.64
CA LEU A 608 20.17 11.05 -8.22
C LEU A 608 20.69 9.79 -7.50
N GLY A 609 20.85 8.67 -8.22
CA GLY A 609 21.57 7.47 -7.77
C GLY A 609 20.71 6.39 -7.11
N VAL A 610 19.38 6.50 -7.21
CA VAL A 610 18.42 5.53 -6.65
C VAL A 610 18.59 4.14 -7.28
N THR A 611 17.98 3.11 -6.67
CA THR A 611 18.08 1.72 -7.19
C THR A 611 16.79 1.21 -7.80
N HIS A 612 15.64 1.62 -7.24
CA HIS A 612 14.33 1.13 -7.62
C HIS A 612 13.38 2.30 -7.81
N ILE A 613 12.64 2.30 -8.90
CA ILE A 613 11.58 3.26 -9.16
C ILE A 613 10.26 2.55 -8.83
N GLN A 614 9.60 2.96 -7.75
CA GLN A 614 8.23 2.54 -7.46
C GLN A 614 7.28 3.40 -8.29
N LEU A 615 6.44 2.76 -9.09
CA LEU A 615 5.39 3.42 -9.86
C LEU A 615 4.06 3.24 -9.12
N LEU A 616 3.36 4.36 -8.89
CA LEU A 616 1.94 4.37 -8.47
C LEU A 616 1.07 3.59 -9.49
N PRO A 617 -0.13 3.11 -9.09
CA PRO A 617 -0.85 2.06 -9.81
C PRO A 617 -0.96 2.24 -11.33
N VAL A 618 -0.17 1.44 -12.06
CA VAL A 618 -0.12 1.39 -13.53
C VAL A 618 -1.20 0.48 -14.14
N MET A 619 -1.92 -0.26 -13.30
CA MET A 619 -3.00 -1.16 -13.69
C MET A 619 -4.30 -0.38 -13.99
N SER A 620 -5.27 -1.03 -14.63
CA SER A 620 -6.51 -0.36 -15.02
C SER A 620 -7.36 0.00 -13.80
N HIS A 621 -7.66 1.28 -13.67
CA HIS A 621 -8.50 1.85 -12.62
C HIS A 621 -9.79 2.46 -13.18
N TYR A 622 -10.82 2.58 -12.35
CA TYR A 622 -12.19 2.78 -12.80
C TYR A 622 -12.59 4.25 -13.01
N PHE A 623 -12.30 5.17 -12.09
CA PHE A 623 -12.72 6.57 -12.21
C PHE A 623 -11.69 7.38 -13.02
N VAL A 624 -11.78 7.29 -14.34
CA VAL A 624 -10.93 8.00 -15.31
C VAL A 624 -11.58 8.05 -16.70
N ASN A 625 -11.33 9.13 -17.44
CA ASN A 625 -11.59 9.25 -18.87
C ASN A 625 -10.26 9.17 -19.63
N GLU A 626 -9.88 7.96 -20.11
CA GLU A 626 -8.60 7.73 -20.81
C GLU A 626 -8.49 8.56 -22.10
N LEU A 627 -9.62 8.85 -22.76
CA LEU A 627 -9.70 9.60 -24.02
C LEU A 627 -9.29 11.08 -23.87
N LYS A 628 -9.20 11.59 -22.63
CA LYS A 628 -8.75 12.94 -22.29
C LYS A 628 -7.32 12.98 -21.73
N ASN A 629 -6.56 11.89 -21.78
CA ASN A 629 -5.25 11.85 -21.09
C ASN A 629 -4.25 12.91 -21.58
N GLY A 630 -4.33 13.33 -22.85
CA GLY A 630 -3.56 14.42 -23.45
C GLY A 630 -4.02 15.84 -23.09
N GLU A 631 -5.11 16.01 -22.34
CA GLU A 631 -5.52 17.31 -21.79
C GLU A 631 -4.72 17.62 -20.51
N ARG A 632 -4.17 18.85 -20.39
CA ARG A 632 -3.50 19.30 -19.16
C ARG A 632 -4.50 19.93 -18.20
N LEU A 633 -4.43 19.53 -16.94
CA LEU A 633 -5.30 19.97 -15.86
C LEU A 633 -4.62 21.17 -15.16
N SER A 634 -4.59 22.30 -15.86
CA SER A 634 -3.80 23.49 -15.50
C SER A 634 -4.37 24.32 -14.34
N GLU A 635 -5.67 24.25 -14.12
CA GLU A 635 -6.35 24.99 -13.05
C GLU A 635 -6.23 24.23 -11.73
N TYR A 636 -6.03 24.98 -10.64
CA TYR A 636 -5.93 24.41 -9.30
C TYR A 636 -7.29 23.86 -8.84
N ALA A 637 -7.39 22.53 -8.80
CA ALA A 637 -8.49 21.76 -8.22
C ALA A 637 -7.94 20.60 -7.36
N SER A 638 -8.66 20.23 -6.30
CA SER A 638 -8.38 19.08 -5.41
C SER A 638 -9.56 18.11 -5.24
N SER A 639 -10.58 18.26 -6.08
CA SER A 639 -11.62 17.26 -6.33
C SER A 639 -12.19 17.44 -7.74
N ASN A 640 -12.92 16.43 -8.22
CA ASN A 640 -13.59 16.40 -9.52
C ASN A 640 -12.63 16.66 -10.70
N SER A 641 -11.50 15.96 -10.68
CA SER A 641 -10.44 15.96 -11.67
C SER A 641 -10.59 14.79 -12.66
N ASN A 642 -9.85 14.82 -13.79
CA ASN A 642 -9.59 13.61 -14.59
C ASN A 642 -8.21 12.99 -14.26
N TYR A 643 -7.54 13.52 -13.24
CA TYR A 643 -6.40 12.90 -12.61
C TYR A 643 -6.90 11.88 -11.59
N ASN A 644 -6.24 10.73 -11.53
CA ASN A 644 -6.41 9.73 -10.48
C ASN A 644 -5.00 9.17 -10.15
N TRP A 645 -4.73 8.82 -8.89
CA TRP A 645 -3.54 8.04 -8.52
C TRP A 645 -3.61 6.58 -8.99
N GLY A 646 -4.82 6.04 -9.15
CA GLY A 646 -5.10 4.70 -9.64
C GLY A 646 -5.53 3.68 -8.59
N TYR A 647 -5.79 4.09 -7.35
CA TYR A 647 -6.28 3.24 -6.25
C TYR A 647 -7.77 2.83 -6.37
N ASP A 648 -8.30 2.74 -7.59
CA ASP A 648 -9.69 2.37 -7.90
C ASP A 648 -9.72 1.13 -8.81
N PRO A 649 -9.42 -0.10 -8.34
CA PRO A 649 -9.04 -1.18 -9.25
C PRO A 649 -10.20 -1.70 -10.12
N GLN A 650 -9.93 -1.81 -11.42
CA GLN A 650 -10.83 -2.38 -12.43
C GLN A 650 -10.28 -3.68 -13.05
N SER A 651 -8.96 -3.79 -13.24
CA SER A 651 -8.29 -5.02 -13.69
C SER A 651 -6.89 -5.13 -13.11
N TYR A 652 -6.53 -6.33 -12.62
CA TYR A 652 -5.21 -6.61 -12.08
C TYR A 652 -4.16 -7.03 -13.13
N PHE A 653 -4.61 -7.38 -14.35
CA PHE A 653 -3.71 -7.86 -15.42
C PHE A 653 -3.55 -6.85 -16.58
N ALA A 654 -4.54 -6.00 -16.83
CA ALA A 654 -4.48 -4.98 -17.88
C ALA A 654 -3.93 -3.65 -17.33
N LEU A 655 -3.01 -3.04 -18.09
CA LEU A 655 -2.49 -1.70 -17.80
C LEU A 655 -3.55 -0.62 -18.07
N GLY A 656 -3.53 0.45 -17.27
CA GLY A 656 -4.30 1.67 -17.52
C GLY A 656 -3.84 2.37 -18.80
N GLY A 657 -4.80 2.80 -19.62
CA GLY A 657 -4.56 3.47 -20.90
C GLY A 657 -4.30 4.96 -20.75
N VAL A 658 -4.67 5.55 -19.61
CA VAL A 658 -4.38 6.95 -19.25
C VAL A 658 -2.88 7.28 -19.36
N TYR A 659 -1.99 6.30 -19.19
CA TYR A 659 -0.53 6.47 -19.34
C TYR A 659 0.03 6.11 -20.74
N SER A 660 -0.82 5.84 -21.73
CA SER A 660 -0.40 5.49 -23.10
C SER A 660 -0.56 6.64 -24.10
N THR A 661 0.28 6.69 -25.14
CA THR A 661 0.12 7.70 -26.21
C THR A 661 -1.02 7.40 -27.18
N ASP A 662 -1.60 6.20 -27.14
CA ASP A 662 -2.86 5.87 -27.81
C ASP A 662 -3.66 4.84 -26.96
N PRO A 663 -4.61 5.29 -26.13
CA PRO A 663 -5.45 4.39 -25.33
C PRO A 663 -6.33 3.44 -26.17
N SER A 664 -6.56 3.76 -27.45
CA SER A 664 -7.45 3.00 -28.34
C SER A 664 -6.78 1.78 -28.99
N ASP A 665 -5.45 1.75 -29.06
CA ASP A 665 -4.68 0.56 -29.42
C ASP A 665 -4.35 -0.27 -28.15
N PRO A 666 -4.97 -1.45 -27.96
CA PRO A 666 -4.73 -2.26 -26.77
C PRO A 666 -3.31 -2.83 -26.67
N MET A 667 -2.55 -2.89 -27.77
CA MET A 667 -1.15 -3.32 -27.76
C MET A 667 -0.19 -2.19 -27.38
N LYS A 668 -0.60 -0.93 -27.58
CA LYS A 668 0.22 0.26 -27.37
C LYS A 668 0.67 0.39 -25.92
N ARG A 669 -0.28 0.33 -24.98
CA ARG A 669 -0.01 0.41 -23.53
C ARG A 669 0.99 -0.65 -23.05
N ILE A 670 0.89 -1.89 -23.56
CA ILE A 670 1.84 -2.98 -23.30
C ILE A 670 3.23 -2.66 -23.87
N GLN A 671 3.31 -2.20 -25.11
CA GLN A 671 4.58 -1.85 -25.75
C GLN A 671 5.30 -0.71 -25.02
N GLU A 672 4.58 0.35 -24.66
CA GLU A 672 5.16 1.54 -24.02
C GLU A 672 5.63 1.27 -22.60
N PHE A 673 4.89 0.47 -21.84
CA PHE A 673 5.32 0.04 -20.51
C PHE A 673 6.54 -0.89 -20.57
N LYS A 674 6.56 -1.88 -21.47
CA LYS A 674 7.76 -2.71 -21.71
C LYS A 674 8.98 -1.89 -22.14
N ASN A 675 8.79 -0.85 -22.96
CA ASN A 675 9.86 0.07 -23.31
C ASN A 675 10.37 0.84 -22.07
N LEU A 676 9.47 1.36 -21.23
CA LEU A 676 9.83 2.08 -20.00
C LEU A 676 10.67 1.20 -19.07
N VAL A 677 10.22 -0.02 -18.75
CA VAL A 677 10.97 -0.94 -17.88
C VAL A 677 12.35 -1.26 -18.46
N HIS A 678 12.43 -1.51 -19.78
CA HIS A 678 13.70 -1.78 -20.46
C HIS A 678 14.69 -0.60 -20.40
N GLU A 679 14.23 0.66 -20.50
CA GLU A 679 15.09 1.84 -20.35
C GLU A 679 15.43 2.18 -18.89
N ILE A 680 14.63 1.73 -17.91
CA ILE A 680 14.97 1.73 -16.47
C ILE A 680 16.12 0.74 -16.23
N HIS A 681 15.98 -0.51 -16.70
CA HIS A 681 16.97 -1.58 -16.56
C HIS A 681 18.32 -1.23 -17.21
N LYS A 682 18.31 -0.68 -18.43
CA LYS A 682 19.51 -0.17 -19.12
C LYS A 682 20.27 0.89 -18.33
N GLN A 683 19.60 1.56 -17.40
CA GLN A 683 20.20 2.59 -16.58
C GLN A 683 20.77 2.08 -15.25
N GLY A 684 20.57 0.80 -14.92
CA GLY A 684 21.08 0.16 -13.70
C GLY A 684 20.12 0.29 -12.52
N MET A 685 18.83 0.45 -12.79
CA MET A 685 17.75 0.54 -11.81
C MET A 685 16.73 -0.58 -12.06
N GLY A 686 15.96 -0.95 -11.04
CA GLY A 686 14.78 -1.81 -11.15
C GLY A 686 13.47 -1.02 -11.07
N VAL A 687 12.36 -1.70 -11.33
CA VAL A 687 11.00 -1.15 -11.20
C VAL A 687 10.17 -1.93 -10.17
N ILE A 688 9.49 -1.19 -9.30
CA ILE A 688 8.52 -1.71 -8.32
C ILE A 688 7.14 -1.24 -8.75
N LEU A 689 6.13 -2.12 -8.73
CA LEU A 689 4.74 -1.71 -9.01
C LEU A 689 3.91 -1.63 -7.73
N ASP A 690 3.23 -0.51 -7.55
CA ASP A 690 2.14 -0.40 -6.59
C ASP A 690 0.94 -1.23 -7.08
N VAL A 691 0.41 -2.10 -6.21
CA VAL A 691 -0.62 -3.09 -6.52
C VAL A 691 -1.68 -3.19 -5.42
N VAL A 692 -2.93 -3.09 -5.86
CA VAL A 692 -4.08 -2.70 -5.02
C VAL A 692 -5.08 -3.86 -4.97
N TYR A 693 -4.68 -4.99 -4.37
CA TYR A 693 -5.51 -6.21 -4.33
C TYR A 693 -6.53 -6.22 -3.18
N ASN A 694 -6.35 -5.37 -2.18
CA ASN A 694 -7.24 -5.20 -1.02
C ASN A 694 -8.72 -5.01 -1.42
N HIS A 695 -8.97 -4.26 -2.49
CA HIS A 695 -10.32 -3.92 -2.94
C HIS A 695 -10.43 -3.73 -4.47
N THR A 696 -11.64 -3.38 -4.89
CA THR A 696 -12.03 -3.03 -6.26
C THR A 696 -12.83 -1.74 -6.24
N ALA A 697 -12.89 -1.00 -7.35
CA ALA A 697 -13.65 0.28 -7.40
C ALA A 697 -15.18 0.11 -7.28
N LYS A 698 -15.71 -1.03 -7.74
CA LYS A 698 -17.15 -1.36 -7.73
C LYS A 698 -17.33 -2.87 -7.53
N THR A 699 -18.07 -3.27 -6.50
CA THR A 699 -18.27 -4.68 -6.07
C THR A 699 -18.79 -5.60 -7.19
N PHE A 700 -19.53 -5.05 -8.15
CA PHE A 700 -20.05 -5.82 -9.28
C PHE A 700 -18.98 -6.33 -10.24
N LEU A 701 -17.74 -5.81 -10.21
CA LEU A 701 -16.63 -6.30 -11.03
C LEU A 701 -16.37 -7.81 -10.82
N PHE A 702 -16.63 -8.32 -9.60
CA PHE A 702 -16.50 -9.74 -9.28
C PHE A 702 -17.79 -10.42 -8.79
N GLU A 703 -18.78 -9.70 -8.23
CA GLU A 703 -20.08 -10.32 -7.91
C GLU A 703 -20.85 -10.72 -9.18
N ASP A 704 -20.77 -9.93 -10.25
CA ASP A 704 -21.40 -10.28 -11.53
C ASP A 704 -20.68 -11.48 -12.20
N LEU A 705 -19.44 -11.82 -11.80
CA LEU A 705 -18.70 -13.01 -12.24
C LEU A 705 -19.16 -14.28 -11.52
N GLU A 706 -19.13 -14.30 -10.20
CA GLU A 706 -19.64 -15.39 -9.35
C GLU A 706 -20.11 -14.82 -8.00
N PRO A 707 -21.43 -14.70 -7.77
CA PRO A 707 -21.97 -13.93 -6.66
C PRO A 707 -21.86 -14.68 -5.32
N ASN A 708 -21.57 -13.95 -4.24
CA ASN A 708 -21.26 -14.46 -2.91
C ASN A 708 -20.06 -15.43 -3.00
N TYR A 709 -18.91 -14.93 -3.46
CA TYR A 709 -17.67 -15.73 -3.52
C TYR A 709 -16.39 -14.91 -3.47
N TYR A 710 -16.17 -14.00 -4.43
CA TYR A 710 -14.82 -13.43 -4.65
C TYR A 710 -14.37 -12.52 -3.50
N HIS A 711 -15.31 -11.82 -2.88
CA HIS A 711 -15.07 -10.88 -1.81
C HIS A 711 -15.03 -11.56 -0.44
N PHE A 712 -14.38 -10.93 0.54
CA PHE A 712 -14.71 -11.18 1.94
C PHE A 712 -16.19 -10.82 2.19
N MET A 713 -16.87 -11.57 3.05
CA MET A 713 -18.33 -11.52 3.21
C MET A 713 -18.78 -11.36 4.65
N GLU A 714 -19.99 -10.83 4.79
CA GLU A 714 -20.79 -10.88 6.01
C GLU A 714 -21.42 -12.26 6.20
N SER A 715 -21.95 -12.52 7.41
CA SER A 715 -22.57 -13.79 7.80
C SER A 715 -23.77 -14.26 6.95
N ASP A 716 -24.40 -13.39 6.16
CA ASP A 716 -25.46 -13.75 5.22
C ASP A 716 -24.97 -13.91 3.77
N GLY A 717 -23.66 -13.78 3.53
CA GLY A 717 -23.00 -13.84 2.22
C GLY A 717 -22.98 -12.54 1.43
N ALA A 718 -23.44 -11.41 1.98
CA ALA A 718 -23.22 -10.11 1.36
C ALA A 718 -21.72 -9.76 1.32
N ALA A 719 -21.23 -9.28 0.17
CA ALA A 719 -19.84 -8.85 0.02
C ALA A 719 -19.52 -7.60 0.86
N LYS A 720 -18.41 -7.64 1.61
CA LYS A 720 -17.89 -6.48 2.34
C LYS A 720 -17.30 -5.45 1.38
N SER A 721 -17.48 -4.17 1.72
CA SER A 721 -17.06 -3.04 0.90
C SER A 721 -15.86 -2.29 1.46
N SER A 722 -15.14 -1.61 0.55
CA SER A 722 -14.15 -0.56 0.85
C SER A 722 -14.26 0.48 -0.26
N PHE A 723 -14.23 1.77 0.09
CA PHE A 723 -14.18 2.90 -0.86
C PHE A 723 -15.25 2.91 -1.98
N GLY A 724 -16.35 2.16 -1.82
CA GLY A 724 -17.46 2.08 -2.79
C GLY A 724 -17.45 0.83 -3.69
N GLY A 725 -16.44 -0.03 -3.58
CA GLY A 725 -16.43 -1.36 -4.19
C GLY A 725 -16.12 -2.47 -3.19
N GLY A 726 -15.74 -3.66 -3.69
CA GLY A 726 -15.69 -4.89 -2.89
C GLY A 726 -14.28 -5.23 -2.39
N ARG A 727 -14.16 -5.70 -1.14
CA ARG A 727 -12.92 -6.20 -0.51
C ARG A 727 -12.60 -7.62 -0.99
N LEU A 728 -11.48 -7.83 -1.68
CA LEU A 728 -11.19 -9.14 -2.30
C LEU A 728 -10.78 -10.17 -1.24
N GLY A 729 -11.50 -11.28 -1.15
CA GLY A 729 -11.28 -12.31 -0.13
C GLY A 729 -10.14 -13.25 -0.51
N THR A 730 -8.89 -12.86 -0.25
CA THR A 730 -7.69 -13.59 -0.72
C THR A 730 -7.42 -14.94 -0.02
N THR A 731 -8.24 -15.29 0.97
CA THR A 731 -8.37 -16.65 1.51
C THR A 731 -9.13 -17.61 0.57
N HIS A 732 -10.00 -17.09 -0.30
CA HIS A 732 -10.88 -17.89 -1.17
C HIS A 732 -10.12 -18.32 -2.42
N HIS A 733 -10.22 -19.58 -2.83
CA HIS A 733 -9.21 -20.19 -3.71
C HIS A 733 -9.00 -19.45 -5.06
N MET A 734 -10.07 -19.04 -5.75
CA MET A 734 -9.95 -18.33 -7.03
C MET A 734 -9.59 -16.85 -6.86
N SER A 735 -9.90 -16.22 -5.73
CA SER A 735 -9.45 -14.86 -5.38
C SER A 735 -7.96 -14.84 -5.06
N ARG A 736 -7.50 -15.81 -4.27
CA ARG A 736 -6.08 -16.10 -4.01
C ARG A 736 -5.31 -16.27 -5.31
N ARG A 737 -5.88 -17.04 -6.26
CA ARG A 737 -5.33 -17.19 -7.61
C ARG A 737 -5.27 -15.89 -8.40
N VAL A 738 -6.30 -15.03 -8.34
CA VAL A 738 -6.27 -13.73 -9.05
C VAL A 738 -5.07 -12.89 -8.63
N LEU A 739 -4.75 -12.81 -7.32
CA LEU A 739 -3.56 -12.12 -6.83
C LEU A 739 -2.27 -12.81 -7.31
N VAL A 740 -2.12 -14.12 -7.04
CA VAL A 740 -0.87 -14.84 -7.30
C VAL A 740 -0.58 -14.98 -8.81
N ASP A 741 -1.58 -15.29 -9.63
CA ASP A 741 -1.42 -15.37 -11.09
C ASP A 741 -1.18 -13.97 -11.71
N SER A 742 -1.72 -12.91 -11.11
CA SER A 742 -1.41 -11.52 -11.49
C SER A 742 0.05 -11.17 -11.21
N ILE A 743 0.53 -11.36 -9.98
CA ILE A 743 1.95 -11.16 -9.62
C ILE A 743 2.87 -11.94 -10.56
N LYS A 744 2.59 -13.22 -10.81
CA LYS A 744 3.38 -14.06 -11.74
C LYS A 744 3.37 -13.54 -13.17
N TYR A 745 2.21 -13.10 -13.67
CA TYR A 745 2.10 -12.49 -14.99
C TYR A 745 2.87 -11.17 -15.08
N LEU A 746 2.81 -10.30 -14.06
CA LEU A 746 3.51 -9.03 -14.06
C LEU A 746 5.04 -9.22 -14.02
N VAL A 747 5.53 -10.19 -13.23
CA VAL A 747 6.96 -10.56 -13.22
C VAL A 747 7.38 -11.19 -14.55
N ASP A 748 6.64 -12.14 -15.12
CA ASP A 748 7.10 -12.81 -16.35
C ASP A 748 6.90 -11.97 -17.62
N GLU A 749 5.81 -11.22 -17.75
CA GLU A 749 5.50 -10.46 -18.97
C GLU A 749 6.28 -9.14 -19.05
N TYR A 750 6.35 -8.40 -17.93
CA TYR A 750 6.94 -7.05 -17.88
C TYR A 750 8.32 -7.01 -17.23
N LYS A 751 8.79 -8.14 -16.68
CA LYS A 751 10.11 -8.29 -16.04
C LYS A 751 10.36 -7.32 -14.88
N VAL A 752 9.33 -7.06 -14.07
CA VAL A 752 9.44 -6.16 -12.91
C VAL A 752 10.26 -6.76 -11.77
N ASP A 753 10.80 -5.89 -10.93
CA ASP A 753 11.80 -6.20 -9.91
C ASP A 753 11.23 -6.11 -8.48
N GLY A 754 9.99 -5.64 -8.32
CA GLY A 754 9.27 -5.74 -7.06
C GLY A 754 7.84 -5.23 -7.06
N PHE A 755 7.21 -5.26 -5.88
CA PHE A 755 5.84 -4.79 -5.66
C PHE A 755 5.68 -4.06 -4.33
N ARG A 756 4.84 -3.01 -4.31
CA ARG A 756 4.30 -2.38 -3.10
C ARG A 756 2.84 -2.77 -2.97
N PHE A 757 2.47 -3.46 -1.90
CA PHE A 757 1.07 -3.81 -1.62
C PHE A 757 0.36 -2.66 -0.89
N ASP A 758 -0.68 -2.13 -1.53
CA ASP A 758 -1.62 -1.19 -0.92
C ASP A 758 -2.39 -1.85 0.23
N MET A 759 -2.48 -1.16 1.38
CA MET A 759 -3.17 -1.63 2.58
C MET A 759 -2.93 -3.12 2.87
N MET A 760 -1.67 -3.57 2.81
CA MET A 760 -1.28 -4.99 2.84
C MET A 760 -1.89 -5.77 4.01
N GLY A 761 -2.11 -5.13 5.16
CA GLY A 761 -2.79 -5.70 6.32
C GLY A 761 -4.27 -6.08 6.12
N ASP A 762 -4.92 -5.72 5.01
CA ASP A 762 -6.22 -6.27 4.59
C ASP A 762 -6.13 -7.72 4.06
N HIS A 763 -4.92 -8.22 3.76
CA HIS A 763 -4.67 -9.58 3.27
C HIS A 763 -4.24 -10.56 4.35
N ASP A 764 -4.50 -11.85 4.10
CA ASP A 764 -3.92 -12.96 4.85
C ASP A 764 -2.42 -13.13 4.56
N ALA A 765 -1.61 -13.38 5.59
CA ALA A 765 -0.15 -13.56 5.44
C ALA A 765 0.21 -14.69 4.46
N GLU A 766 -0.62 -15.75 4.40
CA GLU A 766 -0.40 -16.91 3.53
C GLU A 766 -0.39 -16.55 2.02
N VAL A 767 -1.27 -15.65 1.55
CA VAL A 767 -1.28 -15.25 0.13
C VAL A 767 -0.07 -14.39 -0.23
N ILE A 768 0.38 -13.52 0.69
CA ILE A 768 1.50 -12.60 0.43
C ILE A 768 2.82 -13.37 0.38
N ASP A 769 3.06 -14.30 1.31
CA ASP A 769 4.21 -15.21 1.25
C ASP A 769 4.18 -16.10 0.00
N LEU A 770 2.99 -16.61 -0.40
CA LEU A 770 2.84 -17.38 -1.62
C LEU A 770 3.14 -16.55 -2.88
N ALA A 771 2.70 -15.29 -2.92
CA ALA A 771 2.98 -14.37 -4.00
C ALA A 771 4.49 -14.05 -4.11
N PHE A 772 5.16 -13.78 -2.99
CA PHE A 772 6.61 -13.61 -2.93
C PHE A 772 7.35 -14.87 -3.39
N ALA A 773 6.96 -16.05 -2.87
CA ALA A 773 7.59 -17.32 -3.21
C ALA A 773 7.38 -17.74 -4.67
N GLU A 774 6.29 -17.32 -5.33
CA GLU A 774 6.08 -17.52 -6.77
C GLU A 774 6.83 -16.48 -7.61
N ALA A 775 6.86 -15.20 -7.20
CA ALA A 775 7.65 -14.15 -7.86
C ALA A 775 9.15 -14.47 -7.83
N LYS A 776 9.67 -14.94 -6.69
CA LYS A 776 11.10 -15.24 -6.49
C LYS A 776 11.60 -16.47 -7.26
N LYS A 777 10.68 -17.31 -7.76
CA LYS A 777 11.00 -18.40 -8.72
C LYS A 777 11.21 -17.88 -10.15
N LEU A 778 10.65 -16.71 -10.48
CA LEU A 778 10.80 -16.05 -11.78
C LEU A 778 11.95 -15.05 -11.77
N ASN A 779 12.01 -14.18 -10.75
CA ASN A 779 13.07 -13.22 -10.51
C ASN A 779 13.69 -13.44 -9.12
N PRO A 780 14.88 -14.09 -9.01
CA PRO A 780 15.52 -14.35 -7.72
C PRO A 780 15.86 -13.11 -6.88
N ASN A 781 15.97 -11.94 -7.53
CA ASN A 781 16.29 -10.66 -6.93
C ASN A 781 15.05 -9.80 -6.61
N VAL A 782 13.83 -10.35 -6.77
CA VAL A 782 12.60 -9.62 -6.47
C VAL A 782 12.52 -9.20 -5.00
N ILE A 783 12.11 -7.96 -4.76
CA ILE A 783 11.76 -7.45 -3.44
C ILE A 783 10.28 -7.09 -3.36
N MET A 784 9.70 -7.18 -2.18
CA MET A 784 8.32 -6.75 -1.93
C MET A 784 8.26 -5.93 -0.66
N LEU A 785 7.38 -4.95 -0.65
CA LEU A 785 7.02 -4.14 0.51
C LEU A 785 5.50 -3.92 0.55
N GLY A 786 4.99 -3.39 1.65
CA GLY A 786 3.57 -3.03 1.73
C GLY A 786 3.19 -2.25 2.96
N GLU A 787 1.93 -1.82 2.97
CA GLU A 787 1.35 -1.13 4.11
C GLU A 787 0.87 -2.12 5.18
N GLY A 788 1.76 -2.44 6.11
CA GLY A 788 1.46 -3.29 7.27
C GLY A 788 0.51 -2.65 8.30
N TRP A 789 -0.38 -1.74 7.91
CA TRP A 789 -1.37 -1.16 8.82
C TRP A 789 -2.31 -2.24 9.35
N ARG A 790 -2.67 -2.17 10.64
CA ARG A 790 -3.51 -3.17 11.31
C ARG A 790 -5.00 -2.98 10.93
N THR A 791 -5.35 -3.38 9.71
CA THR A 791 -6.64 -3.03 9.05
C THR A 791 -7.58 -4.22 8.81
N PHE A 792 -7.07 -5.46 8.92
CA PHE A 792 -7.76 -6.70 8.54
C PHE A 792 -9.23 -6.81 8.96
N THR A 793 -10.14 -6.79 7.97
CA THR A 793 -11.58 -7.03 8.21
C THR A 793 -11.98 -8.49 8.09
N GLY A 794 -11.25 -9.26 7.25
CA GLY A 794 -11.52 -10.65 6.90
C GLY A 794 -12.97 -10.96 6.49
N ASP A 795 -13.28 -12.25 6.43
CA ASP A 795 -14.65 -12.74 6.50
C ASP A 795 -15.22 -12.52 7.92
N THR A 796 -16.51 -12.22 8.02
CA THR A 796 -17.14 -12.07 9.35
C THR A 796 -17.06 -13.38 10.14
N ASN A 797 -16.53 -13.26 11.35
CA ASN A 797 -16.33 -14.34 12.30
C ASN A 797 -15.46 -15.49 11.74
N GLN A 798 -14.40 -15.15 10.99
CA GLN A 798 -13.30 -16.05 10.60
C GLN A 798 -11.94 -15.33 10.75
N PRO A 799 -11.31 -15.36 11.94
CA PRO A 799 -10.00 -14.74 12.15
C PRO A 799 -8.89 -15.49 11.41
N VAL A 800 -7.98 -14.75 10.80
CA VAL A 800 -6.77 -15.22 10.10
C VAL A 800 -5.61 -14.32 10.52
N LYS A 801 -4.35 -14.75 10.39
CA LYS A 801 -3.19 -13.88 10.59
C LYS A 801 -3.02 -12.95 9.37
N PRO A 802 -3.19 -11.62 9.51
CA PRO A 802 -2.94 -10.70 8.40
C PRO A 802 -1.45 -10.50 8.10
N ALA A 803 -1.19 -9.96 6.90
CA ALA A 803 0.11 -9.46 6.44
C ALA A 803 0.38 -8.02 6.97
N ASP A 804 0.33 -7.84 8.28
CA ASP A 804 0.47 -6.54 8.96
C ASP A 804 1.86 -6.35 9.61
N GLN A 805 2.08 -5.20 10.27
CA GLN A 805 3.31 -4.92 11.04
C GLN A 805 3.62 -6.00 12.10
N ASP A 806 2.60 -6.66 12.68
CA ASP A 806 2.80 -7.76 13.63
C ASP A 806 3.15 -9.09 12.94
N TRP A 807 3.33 -9.13 11.61
CA TRP A 807 3.76 -10.32 10.87
C TRP A 807 5.28 -10.39 10.70
N MET A 808 5.98 -9.25 10.78
CA MET A 808 7.43 -9.16 10.53
C MET A 808 8.23 -10.10 11.42
N SER A 809 7.89 -10.22 12.71
CA SER A 809 8.47 -11.20 13.65
C SER A 809 8.09 -12.67 13.39
N SER A 810 7.91 -13.04 12.12
CA SER A 810 7.60 -14.36 11.59
C SER A 810 7.95 -14.50 10.10
N THR A 811 8.56 -13.50 9.45
CA THR A 811 8.98 -13.60 8.03
C THR A 811 10.12 -12.65 7.64
N ASP A 812 11.02 -13.11 6.76
CA ASP A 812 12.07 -12.30 6.12
C ASP A 812 11.71 -11.95 4.65
N THR A 813 10.44 -12.01 4.26
CA THR A 813 10.02 -11.96 2.84
C THR A 813 9.60 -10.58 2.34
N VAL A 814 8.70 -9.90 3.05
CA VAL A 814 8.05 -8.66 2.60
C VAL A 814 8.16 -7.59 3.69
N ALA A 815 8.68 -6.42 3.33
CA ALA A 815 8.92 -5.32 4.28
C ALA A 815 7.67 -4.42 4.49
N VAL A 816 7.63 -3.67 5.59
CA VAL A 816 6.53 -2.75 5.92
C VAL A 816 6.99 -1.32 6.17
N PHE A 817 6.12 -0.35 5.85
CA PHE A 817 6.34 1.06 6.19
C PHE A 817 6.40 1.30 7.71
N SER A 818 7.50 1.91 8.16
CA SER A 818 7.63 2.38 9.54
C SER A 818 6.96 3.75 9.71
N ASP A 819 5.76 3.76 10.28
CA ASP A 819 5.12 4.99 10.73
C ASP A 819 5.79 5.57 11.98
N GLU A 820 6.50 4.78 12.81
CA GLU A 820 7.16 5.33 14.00
C GLU A 820 8.31 6.28 13.63
N ILE A 821 9.16 5.95 12.65
CA ILE A 821 10.24 6.87 12.25
C ILE A 821 9.64 8.14 11.61
N ARG A 822 8.61 7.99 10.78
CA ARG A 822 7.84 9.11 10.20
C ARG A 822 7.29 10.02 11.29
N ASN A 823 6.50 9.46 12.22
CA ASN A 823 5.83 10.19 13.29
C ASN A 823 6.85 10.85 14.25
N THR A 824 7.93 10.16 14.58
CA THR A 824 8.99 10.64 15.47
C THR A 824 9.79 11.78 14.85
N LEU A 825 10.14 11.67 13.56
CA LEU A 825 10.93 12.68 12.87
C LEU A 825 10.11 13.90 12.43
N LYS A 826 8.96 13.71 11.75
CA LYS A 826 8.20 14.79 11.08
C LYS A 826 6.73 14.95 11.48
N SER A 827 6.17 14.06 12.31
CA SER A 827 4.72 13.80 12.49
C SER A 827 4.08 12.99 11.34
N GLY A 828 2.77 12.72 11.44
CA GLY A 828 2.02 11.86 10.53
C GLY A 828 0.66 11.51 11.12
N TYR A 829 -0.21 10.84 10.35
CA TYR A 829 -1.55 10.44 10.79
C TYR A 829 -1.53 9.69 12.16
N PRO A 830 -2.46 9.98 13.09
CA PRO A 830 -3.57 10.95 12.99
C PRO A 830 -3.20 12.37 13.47
N ASN A 831 -1.91 12.69 13.62
CA ASN A 831 -1.40 13.91 14.25
C ASN A 831 -0.47 14.73 13.32
N GLU A 832 -0.83 14.91 12.04
CA GLU A 832 -0.07 15.79 11.13
C GLU A 832 0.04 17.22 11.69
N GLY A 833 1.18 17.85 11.43
CA GLY A 833 1.46 19.21 11.87
C GLY A 833 1.86 19.34 13.34
N GLN A 834 1.86 18.26 14.12
CA GLN A 834 2.46 18.31 15.45
C GLN A 834 4.00 18.49 15.34
N PRO A 835 4.62 19.29 16.22
CA PRO A 835 6.08 19.36 16.30
C PRO A 835 6.72 18.01 16.63
N ALA A 836 7.81 17.72 15.93
CA ALA A 836 8.55 16.46 15.92
C ALA A 836 10.07 16.70 15.93
N PHE A 837 10.90 15.66 15.86
CA PHE A 837 12.35 15.79 16.05
C PHE A 837 13.00 16.79 15.09
N ILE A 838 12.69 16.75 13.77
CA ILE A 838 13.24 17.71 12.80
C ILE A 838 12.48 19.05 12.79
N THR A 839 11.31 19.12 13.43
CA THR A 839 10.41 20.29 13.46
C THR A 839 10.27 20.95 14.84
N GLY A 840 11.17 20.65 15.78
CA GLY A 840 11.38 21.45 16.99
C GLY A 840 10.74 20.95 18.29
N ALA A 841 10.15 19.75 18.32
CA ALA A 841 9.87 19.07 19.60
C ALA A 841 10.97 18.06 19.93
N PRO A 842 11.58 18.13 21.13
CA PRO A 842 12.40 17.05 21.65
C PRO A 842 11.70 15.69 21.56
N LYS A 843 12.44 14.63 21.25
CA LYS A 843 11.95 13.24 21.28
C LYS A 843 12.88 12.37 22.11
N ASN A 844 12.32 11.29 22.66
CA ASN A 844 13.08 10.28 23.38
C ASN A 844 14.21 9.73 22.49
N LEU A 845 15.46 9.94 22.89
CA LEU A 845 16.61 9.63 22.04
C LEU A 845 16.85 8.12 21.87
N GLU A 846 16.34 7.29 22.77
CA GLU A 846 16.40 5.83 22.65
C GLU A 846 15.42 5.34 21.57
N SER A 847 14.20 5.89 21.51
CA SER A 847 13.27 5.64 20.39
C SER A 847 13.83 6.16 19.06
N VAL A 848 14.36 7.40 19.00
CA VAL A 848 15.00 7.93 17.77
C VAL A 848 16.15 7.02 17.31
N PHE A 849 17.00 6.57 18.24
CA PHE A 849 18.13 5.68 17.94
C PHE A 849 17.68 4.28 17.50
N ASN A 850 16.67 3.70 18.15
CA ASN A 850 16.17 2.38 17.78
C ASN A 850 15.50 2.40 16.39
N ASN A 851 14.76 3.46 16.04
CA ASN A 851 14.27 3.66 14.67
C ASN A 851 15.41 3.75 13.64
N ILE A 852 16.51 4.45 13.94
CA ILE A 852 17.72 4.51 13.10
C ILE A 852 18.38 3.12 12.94
N LYS A 853 18.25 2.23 13.93
CA LYS A 853 18.68 0.82 13.85
C LYS A 853 17.68 -0.10 13.13
N ALA A 854 16.61 0.41 12.51
CA ALA A 854 15.49 -0.40 11.99
C ALA A 854 14.84 -1.28 13.09
N GLN A 855 14.67 -0.71 14.28
CA GLN A 855 14.03 -1.34 15.43
C GLN A 855 12.95 -0.40 15.99
N PRO A 856 11.81 -0.24 15.30
CA PRO A 856 10.68 0.51 15.84
C PRO A 856 10.16 -0.13 17.15
N GLY A 857 9.46 0.64 17.97
CA GLY A 857 8.82 0.18 19.20
C GLY A 857 7.34 -0.19 19.03
N ASN A 858 6.70 0.23 17.92
CA ASN A 858 5.29 -0.05 17.62
C ASN A 858 5.04 -1.38 16.90
N PHE A 859 6.07 -2.10 16.48
CA PHE A 859 6.03 -3.51 16.08
C PHE A 859 7.40 -4.17 16.28
N VAL A 860 7.48 -5.50 16.16
CA VAL A 860 8.75 -6.23 16.27
C VAL A 860 9.28 -6.55 14.87
N ALA A 861 10.40 -5.93 14.51
CA ALA A 861 11.29 -6.37 13.45
C ALA A 861 12.50 -7.08 14.09
N ASP A 862 12.71 -8.36 13.75
CA ASP A 862 13.91 -9.10 14.08
C ASP A 862 14.96 -9.11 12.95
N ASP A 863 14.64 -8.61 11.76
CA ASP A 863 15.62 -8.26 10.73
C ASP A 863 15.48 -6.80 10.24
N PRO A 864 16.58 -6.03 10.04
CA PRO A 864 16.49 -4.64 9.59
C PRO A 864 15.79 -4.46 8.23
N GLY A 865 15.84 -5.45 7.36
CA GLY A 865 15.23 -5.39 6.03
C GLY A 865 13.70 -5.39 6.02
N ASP A 866 13.07 -5.76 7.13
CA ASP A 866 11.61 -5.68 7.32
C ASP A 866 11.11 -4.23 7.34
N VAL A 867 12.01 -3.27 7.56
CA VAL A 867 11.66 -1.88 7.85
C VAL A 867 11.89 -0.99 6.63
N ILE A 868 10.81 -0.53 6.01
CA ILE A 868 10.85 0.57 5.04
C ILE A 868 10.90 1.90 5.80
N GLN A 869 12.07 2.54 5.74
CA GLN A 869 12.37 3.80 6.42
C GLN A 869 11.91 4.97 5.56
N TYR A 870 10.91 5.74 6.03
CA TYR A 870 10.34 6.84 5.25
C TYR A 870 9.89 8.03 6.11
N ILE A 871 9.82 9.21 5.49
CA ILE A 871 9.28 10.44 6.10
C ILE A 871 8.33 11.22 5.18
N ALA A 872 8.10 10.76 3.94
CA ALA A 872 7.02 11.18 3.07
C ALA A 872 6.71 10.08 2.04
N ALA A 873 5.47 10.03 1.60
CA ALA A 873 4.96 9.23 0.48
C ALA A 873 4.12 10.16 -0.42
N HIS A 874 3.48 9.60 -1.45
CA HIS A 874 2.44 10.26 -2.22
C HIS A 874 1.28 10.71 -1.32
N ASP A 875 0.94 9.92 -0.29
CA ASP A 875 0.00 10.25 0.78
C ASP A 875 0.50 11.33 1.76
N ASN A 876 -0.45 12.00 2.42
CA ASN A 876 -0.26 13.06 3.42
C ASN A 876 0.45 14.31 2.84
N LEU A 877 0.71 15.31 3.69
CA LEU A 877 1.52 16.46 3.29
C LEU A 877 2.96 16.05 2.95
N THR A 878 3.51 16.67 1.90
CA THR A 878 4.90 16.47 1.49
C THR A 878 5.86 16.85 2.61
N LEU A 879 7.09 16.35 2.57
CA LEU A 879 8.11 16.70 3.57
C LEU A 879 8.38 18.22 3.67
N PHE A 880 8.19 18.99 2.59
CA PHE A 880 8.31 20.44 2.63
C PHE A 880 7.11 21.08 3.36
N ASP A 881 5.89 20.69 2.98
CA ASP A 881 4.64 21.29 3.44
C ASP A 881 4.38 20.98 4.93
N ILE A 882 4.63 19.74 5.35
CA ILE A 882 4.49 19.31 6.75
C ILE A 882 5.52 19.97 7.67
N ILE A 883 6.76 20.19 7.20
CA ILE A 883 7.75 20.95 7.97
C ILE A 883 7.29 22.39 8.14
N ALA A 884 6.76 23.02 7.08
CA ALA A 884 6.19 24.37 7.15
C ALA A 884 5.00 24.46 8.14
N GLN A 885 4.11 23.46 8.13
CA GLN A 885 2.99 23.33 9.08
C GLN A 885 3.49 23.20 10.52
N SER A 886 4.34 22.20 10.81
CA SER A 886 4.80 21.92 12.18
C SER A 886 5.59 23.06 12.82
N ILE A 887 6.43 23.77 12.03
CA ILE A 887 7.21 24.90 12.56
C ILE A 887 6.44 26.24 12.49
N LYS A 888 5.25 26.25 11.89
CA LYS A 888 4.36 27.41 11.71
C LYS A 888 5.06 28.63 11.10
N LYS A 889 5.66 28.43 9.91
CA LYS A 889 6.39 29.47 9.16
C LYS A 889 6.05 29.47 7.67
N ASP A 890 5.45 30.57 7.22
CA ASP A 890 5.07 30.79 5.81
C ASP A 890 6.29 30.74 4.85
N PRO A 891 6.35 29.78 3.90
CA PRO A 891 7.46 29.64 2.96
C PRO A 891 7.56 30.76 1.92
N SER A 892 6.62 31.72 1.86
CA SER A 892 6.77 32.92 1.04
C SER A 892 7.85 33.90 1.55
N LYS A 893 8.45 33.63 2.71
CA LYS A 893 9.59 34.38 3.29
C LYS A 893 10.89 33.62 3.07
N ILE A 894 11.95 34.31 2.62
CA ILE A 894 13.21 33.68 2.18
C ILE A 894 13.95 32.98 3.34
N GLU A 895 13.84 33.55 4.54
CA GLU A 895 14.34 32.99 5.80
C GLU A 895 13.61 31.68 6.18
N ASN A 896 12.28 31.64 5.99
CA ASN A 896 11.45 30.49 6.34
C ASN A 896 11.70 29.31 5.39
N VAL A 897 11.71 29.55 4.08
CA VAL A 897 12.00 28.49 3.08
C VAL A 897 13.43 27.95 3.24
N THR A 898 14.39 28.79 3.65
CA THR A 898 15.76 28.34 3.99
C THR A 898 15.76 27.40 5.19
N GLU A 899 15.04 27.74 6.26
CA GLU A 899 14.90 26.89 7.44
C GLU A 899 14.16 25.57 7.14
N ILE A 900 13.10 25.61 6.33
CA ILE A 900 12.36 24.41 5.89
C ILE A 900 13.31 23.47 5.14
N HIS A 901 14.09 23.99 4.18
CA HIS A 901 15.09 23.18 3.47
C HIS A 901 16.24 22.68 4.36
N GLN A 902 16.67 23.43 5.38
CA GLN A 902 17.62 22.90 6.37
C GLN A 902 17.03 21.69 7.10
N ARG A 903 15.82 21.80 7.66
CA ARG A 903 15.13 20.70 8.37
C ARG A 903 14.88 19.49 7.46
N GLN A 904 14.50 19.74 6.20
CA GLN A 904 14.33 18.71 5.18
C GLN A 904 15.64 17.96 4.89
N ARG A 905 16.78 18.67 4.83
CA ARG A 905 18.12 18.06 4.69
C ARG A 905 18.48 17.19 5.91
N LEU A 906 18.07 17.56 7.13
CA LEU A 906 18.24 16.69 8.32
C LEU A 906 17.40 15.41 8.23
N GLY A 907 16.14 15.52 7.81
CA GLY A 907 15.24 14.37 7.63
C GLY A 907 15.76 13.38 6.58
N ASN A 908 16.11 13.88 5.39
CA ASN A 908 16.68 13.06 4.31
C ASN A 908 17.99 12.38 4.74
N LEU A 909 18.82 13.05 5.55
CA LEU A 909 20.03 12.44 6.11
C LEU A 909 19.70 11.30 7.05
N LEU A 910 18.83 11.53 8.05
CA LEU A 910 18.47 10.51 9.05
C LEU A 910 17.91 9.24 8.42
N VAL A 911 17.10 9.35 7.35
CA VAL A 911 16.58 8.19 6.61
C VAL A 911 17.68 7.49 5.81
N LEU A 912 18.54 8.23 5.10
CA LEU A 912 19.58 7.63 4.25
C LEU A 912 20.79 7.08 5.03
N THR A 913 20.97 7.46 6.30
CA THR A 913 21.98 6.89 7.21
C THR A 913 21.38 5.97 8.29
N ALA A 914 20.10 5.60 8.21
CA ALA A 914 19.48 4.56 9.01
C ALA A 914 19.66 3.17 8.39
N GLN A 915 19.61 2.12 9.22
CA GLN A 915 19.53 0.72 8.79
C GLN A 915 18.15 0.41 8.20
N GLY A 916 17.97 -0.75 7.58
CA GLY A 916 16.77 -1.08 6.82
C GLY A 916 16.68 -0.30 5.52
N THR A 917 15.52 -0.30 4.86
CA THR A 917 15.39 0.08 3.44
C THR A 917 14.84 1.51 3.28
N PRO A 918 15.64 2.51 2.83
CA PRO A 918 15.18 3.88 2.68
C PRO A 918 14.27 4.09 1.46
N PHE A 919 13.22 4.86 1.70
CA PHE A 919 12.19 5.24 0.74
C PHE A 919 12.12 6.76 0.59
N ILE A 920 11.99 7.23 -0.65
CA ILE A 920 11.96 8.64 -1.03
C ILE A 920 10.72 8.88 -1.91
N HIS A 921 9.81 9.74 -1.46
CA HIS A 921 8.73 10.23 -2.33
C HIS A 921 9.28 11.17 -3.40
N SER A 922 8.82 11.04 -4.65
CA SER A 922 9.28 11.90 -5.76
C SER A 922 9.07 13.38 -5.47
N GLY A 923 10.20 14.09 -5.38
CA GLY A 923 10.30 15.50 -5.05
C GLY A 923 10.64 15.80 -3.58
N GLN A 924 10.75 14.79 -2.72
CA GLN A 924 11.33 14.91 -1.37
C GLN A 924 12.81 15.31 -1.42
N GLU A 925 13.51 15.03 -2.53
CA GLU A 925 14.87 15.46 -2.81
C GLU A 925 15.00 16.96 -3.05
N TYR A 926 14.03 17.63 -3.70
CA TYR A 926 14.13 19.08 -4.00
C TYR A 926 13.19 19.96 -3.17
N GLY A 927 12.20 19.39 -2.47
CA GLY A 927 11.15 20.13 -1.77
C GLY A 927 9.94 20.43 -2.66
N ARG A 928 9.29 19.36 -3.14
CA ARG A 928 7.96 19.39 -3.74
C ARG A 928 6.92 19.87 -2.73
N THR A 929 5.95 20.63 -3.22
CA THR A 929 4.86 21.21 -2.43
C THR A 929 3.54 21.02 -3.17
N LYS A 930 2.49 20.67 -2.44
CA LYS A 930 1.09 20.56 -2.90
C LYS A 930 0.26 21.80 -2.50
N GLN A 931 0.91 22.96 -2.33
CA GLN A 931 0.22 24.22 -2.02
C GLN A 931 -0.83 24.57 -3.08
N PHE A 932 -2.05 24.89 -2.64
CA PHE A 932 -3.16 25.23 -3.50
C PHE A 932 -3.11 26.72 -3.89
N ARG A 933 -2.52 27.03 -5.05
CA ARG A 933 -2.20 28.40 -5.47
C ARG A 933 -3.22 29.02 -6.43
N HIS A 934 -4.50 28.62 -6.33
CA HIS A 934 -5.59 29.27 -7.06
C HIS A 934 -5.72 30.75 -6.64
N PRO A 935 -5.89 31.72 -7.55
CA PRO A 935 -5.87 33.16 -7.20
C PRO A 935 -6.81 33.57 -6.07
N ASP A 936 -8.04 33.04 -6.07
CA ASP A 936 -9.08 33.37 -5.08
C ASP A 936 -8.76 32.81 -3.67
N TYR A 937 -7.85 31.84 -3.59
CA TYR A 937 -7.46 31.12 -2.36
C TYR A 937 -6.16 31.67 -1.76
N ARG A 938 -5.77 32.90 -2.13
CA ARG A 938 -4.64 33.61 -1.54
C ARG A 938 -4.79 33.83 -0.04
N TYR A 939 -6.03 33.96 0.42
CA TYR A 939 -6.44 34.13 1.81
C TYR A 939 -7.44 33.03 2.19
N PRO A 940 -7.76 32.85 3.48
CA PRO A 940 -8.85 31.96 3.88
C PRO A 940 -10.16 32.33 3.21
N VAL A 941 -10.85 31.32 2.69
CA VAL A 941 -12.21 31.40 2.15
C VAL A 941 -13.22 30.94 3.22
N SER A 942 -14.51 31.09 2.95
CA SER A 942 -15.56 30.50 3.81
C SER A 942 -15.56 28.98 3.73
N GLU A 943 -16.11 28.32 4.76
CA GLU A 943 -16.01 26.85 4.91
C GLU A 943 -16.54 26.07 3.71
N ASP A 944 -17.66 26.53 3.14
CA ASP A 944 -18.31 25.97 1.94
C ASP A 944 -17.41 25.97 0.70
N ASN A 945 -16.38 26.82 0.68
CA ASN A 945 -15.42 26.93 -0.42
C ASN A 945 -14.04 26.33 -0.10
N VAL A 946 -13.79 25.77 1.11
CA VAL A 946 -12.46 25.17 1.42
C VAL A 946 -12.13 24.05 0.41
N PRO A 947 -10.90 23.97 -0.15
CA PRO A 947 -10.56 22.90 -1.08
C PRO A 947 -10.61 21.54 -0.37
N ASN A 948 -11.17 20.53 -1.05
CA ASN A 948 -11.15 19.15 -0.59
C ASN A 948 -9.72 18.72 -0.22
N LYS A 949 -9.57 18.02 0.91
CA LYS A 949 -8.30 17.51 1.46
C LYS A 949 -7.23 18.57 1.72
N ALA A 950 -7.63 19.81 2.02
CA ALA A 950 -6.69 20.88 2.36
C ALA A 950 -6.50 21.06 3.88
N HIS A 951 -5.25 21.15 4.33
CA HIS A 951 -4.91 21.78 5.61
C HIS A 951 -4.74 23.29 5.42
N LEU A 952 -5.30 24.09 6.35
CA LEU A 952 -5.08 25.54 6.43
C LEU A 952 -3.87 25.82 7.33
N LEU A 953 -2.75 26.22 6.74
CA LEU A 953 -1.50 26.49 7.44
C LEU A 953 -1.43 27.92 7.98
N THR A 954 -0.95 28.04 9.22
CA THR A 954 -0.86 29.29 9.99
C THR A 954 0.52 29.49 10.59
N ASN A 955 0.92 30.76 10.73
CA ASN A 955 2.13 31.18 11.42
C ASN A 955 1.96 31.02 12.95
N ALA A 956 3.06 31.18 13.70
CA ALA A 956 3.07 31.04 15.15
C ALA A 956 2.15 32.03 15.90
N ASP A 957 1.72 33.13 15.27
CA ASP A 957 0.74 34.09 15.79
C ASP A 957 -0.72 33.78 15.40
N GLY A 958 -0.97 32.70 14.66
CA GLY A 958 -2.27 32.31 14.14
C GLY A 958 -2.65 32.95 12.80
N SER A 959 -1.83 33.83 12.22
CA SER A 959 -2.10 34.39 10.89
C SER A 959 -1.95 33.34 9.79
N PRO A 960 -2.80 33.33 8.74
CA PRO A 960 -2.66 32.41 7.61
C PRO A 960 -1.38 32.68 6.80
N PHE A 961 -0.83 31.65 6.14
CA PHE A 961 0.21 31.81 5.13
C PHE A 961 -0.32 32.52 3.86
N ASP A 962 0.57 33.05 3.02
CA ASP A 962 0.22 33.48 1.65
C ASP A 962 -0.16 32.24 0.80
N TYR A 963 -1.43 32.13 0.40
CA TYR A 963 -2.09 30.89 -0.06
C TYR A 963 -2.05 29.79 1.03
N PRO A 964 -2.94 29.85 2.05
CA PRO A 964 -2.80 29.03 3.25
C PRO A 964 -3.24 27.56 3.08
N TYR A 965 -3.88 27.19 1.98
CA TYR A 965 -4.38 25.84 1.75
C TYR A 965 -3.30 24.95 1.12
N TYR A 966 -3.04 23.79 1.72
CA TYR A 966 -2.08 22.79 1.25
C TYR A 966 -2.75 21.42 1.21
N ILE A 967 -2.70 20.75 0.06
CA ILE A 967 -3.44 19.49 -0.14
C ILE A 967 -2.69 18.32 0.49
N HIS A 968 -3.27 17.68 1.51
CA HIS A 968 -2.70 16.53 2.20
C HIS A 968 -3.01 15.20 1.50
N ASP A 969 -4.13 15.09 0.80
CA ASP A 969 -4.52 13.92 0.03
C ASP A 969 -4.93 14.40 -1.36
N SER A 970 -4.19 13.98 -2.39
CA SER A 970 -4.23 14.57 -3.72
C SER A 970 -4.57 13.58 -4.84
N TYR A 971 -5.23 12.48 -4.48
CA TYR A 971 -5.73 11.45 -5.40
C TYR A 971 -6.59 12.01 -6.54
N ASP A 972 -7.43 13.00 -6.25
CA ASP A 972 -8.38 13.67 -7.17
C ASP A 972 -7.95 15.13 -7.44
N SER A 973 -6.63 15.39 -7.51
CA SER A 973 -6.10 16.74 -7.71
C SER A 973 -5.50 16.97 -9.10
N SER A 974 -5.67 18.20 -9.59
CA SER A 974 -5.13 18.76 -10.83
C SER A 974 -3.61 18.58 -11.03
N ASP A 975 -3.13 18.64 -12.29
CA ASP A 975 -1.69 18.70 -12.60
C ASP A 975 -1.03 19.95 -11.97
N ALA A 976 -1.80 21.02 -11.74
CA ALA A 976 -1.36 22.20 -11.02
C ALA A 976 -0.83 21.89 -9.61
N VAL A 977 -1.50 20.98 -8.89
CA VAL A 977 -1.11 20.47 -7.58
C VAL A 977 -0.08 19.34 -7.71
N ASN A 978 -0.34 18.36 -8.59
CA ASN A 978 0.38 17.08 -8.56
C ASN A 978 1.70 17.05 -9.37
N LYS A 979 1.97 17.96 -10.31
CA LYS A 979 3.23 17.91 -11.11
C LYS A 979 4.52 17.83 -10.27
N PHE A 980 5.51 17.14 -10.81
CA PHE A 980 6.91 17.30 -10.42
C PHE A 980 7.43 18.63 -10.99
N ASP A 981 7.98 19.51 -10.15
CA ASP A 981 8.43 20.85 -10.54
C ASP A 981 9.89 20.78 -11.03
N TRP A 982 10.06 20.58 -12.34
CA TRP A 982 11.38 20.39 -12.96
C TRP A 982 12.26 21.63 -12.86
N SER A 983 11.64 22.82 -12.77
CA SER A 983 12.36 24.07 -12.57
C SER A 983 12.99 24.13 -11.18
N LYS A 984 12.25 23.80 -10.11
CA LYS A 984 12.80 23.71 -8.75
C LYS A 984 13.83 22.59 -8.61
N ALA A 985 13.60 21.45 -9.26
CA ALA A 985 14.49 20.29 -9.18
C ALA A 985 15.87 20.51 -9.82
N THR A 986 15.97 21.37 -10.85
CA THR A 986 17.19 21.46 -11.69
C THR A 986 17.77 22.87 -11.88
N ASN A 987 16.97 23.95 -11.76
CA ASN A 987 17.43 25.29 -12.12
C ASN A 987 18.00 26.08 -10.92
N ALA A 988 19.27 25.81 -10.61
CA ALA A 988 19.98 26.45 -9.49
C ALA A 988 20.05 27.99 -9.55
N ASN A 989 19.85 28.61 -10.72
CA ASN A 989 19.83 30.08 -10.86
C ASN A 989 18.51 30.71 -10.36
N LEU A 990 17.41 29.94 -10.37
CA LEU A 990 16.10 30.38 -9.89
C LEU A 990 15.77 29.81 -8.51
N TYR A 991 16.19 28.57 -8.23
CA TYR A 991 15.80 27.79 -7.05
C TYR A 991 17.02 27.21 -6.30
N PRO A 992 17.96 28.05 -5.82
CA PRO A 992 19.24 27.60 -5.26
C PRO A 992 19.16 26.80 -3.95
N GLU A 993 18.08 26.91 -3.16
CA GLU A 993 17.89 26.04 -1.99
C GLU A 993 17.29 24.68 -2.37
N ASN A 994 16.35 24.65 -3.32
CA ASN A 994 15.76 23.40 -3.83
C ASN A 994 16.83 22.52 -4.46
N VAL A 995 17.66 23.08 -5.37
CA VAL A 995 18.75 22.34 -6.00
C VAL A 995 19.85 21.98 -5.00
N ARG A 996 20.10 22.78 -3.96
CA ARG A 996 21.02 22.36 -2.88
C ARG A 996 20.48 21.17 -2.09
N THR A 997 19.18 21.12 -1.81
CA THR A 997 18.57 19.96 -1.14
C THR A 997 18.57 18.72 -2.04
N HIS A 998 18.41 18.90 -3.35
CA HIS A 998 18.59 17.83 -4.34
C HIS A 998 20.01 17.27 -4.32
N ASP A 999 21.02 18.13 -4.50
CA ASP A 999 22.43 17.74 -4.55
C ASP A 999 22.89 17.13 -3.22
N PHE A 1000 22.34 17.60 -2.09
CA PHE A 1000 22.54 17.01 -0.77
C PHE A 1000 21.93 15.60 -0.68
N THR A 1001 20.70 15.42 -1.16
CA THR A 1001 20.02 14.11 -1.15
C THR A 1001 20.73 13.10 -2.06
N LYS A 1002 21.14 13.52 -3.27
CA LYS A 1002 22.03 12.77 -4.17
C LYS A 1002 23.35 12.38 -3.48
N GLY A 1003 23.98 13.33 -2.78
CA GLY A 1003 25.20 13.09 -2.01
C GLY A 1003 25.04 12.04 -0.91
N LEU A 1004 23.89 12.05 -0.22
CA LEU A 1004 23.54 11.06 0.80
C LEU A 1004 23.28 9.66 0.20
N ILE A 1005 22.61 9.56 -0.95
CA ILE A 1005 22.41 8.29 -1.66
C ILE A 1005 23.78 7.71 -2.09
N ALA A 1006 24.68 8.55 -2.61
CA ALA A 1006 26.04 8.14 -2.95
C ALA A 1006 26.86 7.70 -1.72
N LEU A 1007 26.69 8.37 -0.58
CA LEU A 1007 27.31 7.98 0.69
C LEU A 1007 26.79 6.61 1.16
N ARG A 1008 25.46 6.40 1.23
CA ARG A 1008 24.86 5.13 1.61
C ARG A 1008 25.37 3.97 0.76
N LYS A 1009 25.46 4.17 -0.56
CA LYS A 1009 25.92 3.13 -1.50
C LYS A 1009 27.44 2.89 -1.49
N SER A 1010 28.22 3.71 -0.78
CA SER A 1010 29.69 3.56 -0.70
C SER A 1010 30.19 2.65 0.42
N SER A 1011 29.34 2.28 1.38
CA SER A 1011 29.66 1.39 2.50
C SER A 1011 28.46 0.53 2.85
N ASP A 1012 28.67 -0.56 3.58
CA ASP A 1012 27.63 -1.41 4.17
C ASP A 1012 27.21 -0.94 5.57
N ALA A 1013 27.94 -0.02 6.19
CA ALA A 1013 27.68 0.48 7.55
C ALA A 1013 26.27 1.08 7.76
N PHE A 1014 25.56 1.42 6.70
CA PHE A 1014 24.19 1.96 6.73
C PHE A 1014 23.12 0.97 6.24
N ARG A 1015 23.49 -0.29 5.97
CA ARG A 1015 22.67 -1.33 5.34
C ARG A 1015 23.13 -2.73 5.76
N LEU A 1016 23.40 -2.91 7.06
CA LEU A 1016 23.79 -4.19 7.64
C LEU A 1016 22.62 -5.18 7.54
N GLY A 1017 22.90 -6.43 7.17
CA GLY A 1017 21.87 -7.42 6.77
C GLY A 1017 21.37 -8.35 7.87
N THR A 1018 21.59 -8.03 9.15
CA THR A 1018 21.03 -8.75 10.30
C THR A 1018 20.90 -7.83 11.52
N LYS A 1019 19.95 -8.11 12.42
CA LYS A 1019 19.77 -7.36 13.67
C LYS A 1019 20.97 -7.50 14.62
N GLU A 1020 21.59 -8.67 14.71
CA GLU A 1020 22.79 -8.90 15.51
C GLU A 1020 23.98 -8.04 15.06
N GLU A 1021 24.17 -7.87 13.75
CA GLU A 1021 25.22 -7.00 13.21
C GLU A 1021 24.92 -5.53 13.49
N VAL A 1022 23.66 -5.12 13.37
CA VAL A 1022 23.22 -3.76 13.74
C VAL A 1022 23.47 -3.47 15.22
N ASP A 1023 23.00 -4.32 16.14
CA ASP A 1023 23.15 -4.11 17.59
C ASP A 1023 24.62 -4.20 18.07
N LYS A 1024 25.47 -4.90 17.33
CA LYS A 1024 26.92 -4.97 17.57
C LYS A 1024 27.68 -3.75 17.03
N SER A 1025 27.25 -3.21 15.89
CA SER A 1025 28.06 -2.26 15.10
C SER A 1025 27.57 -0.83 15.17
N VAL A 1026 26.28 -0.61 15.49
CA VAL A 1026 25.66 0.72 15.60
C VAL A 1026 25.53 1.10 17.09
N THR A 1027 26.17 2.20 17.51
CA THR A 1027 26.24 2.60 18.93
C THR A 1027 25.89 4.08 19.14
N LEU A 1028 25.14 4.38 20.21
CA LEU A 1028 24.73 5.74 20.55
C LEU A 1028 25.88 6.50 21.26
N LEU A 1029 26.30 7.64 20.70
CA LEU A 1029 27.32 8.53 21.26
C LEU A 1029 26.71 9.61 22.16
N THR A 1030 25.52 10.12 21.82
CA THR A 1030 24.76 11.07 22.66
C THR A 1030 23.97 10.32 23.73
N ILE A 1031 24.67 9.80 24.74
CA ILE A 1031 24.05 9.01 25.81
C ILE A 1031 23.17 9.92 26.70
N PRO A 1032 21.87 9.62 26.89
CA PRO A 1032 20.97 10.36 27.76
C PRO A 1032 21.52 10.62 29.16
N GLY A 1033 21.38 11.86 29.63
CA GLY A 1033 21.84 12.30 30.95
C GLY A 1033 23.36 12.52 31.08
N GLN A 1034 24.13 12.24 30.02
CA GLN A 1034 25.57 12.53 29.98
C GLN A 1034 25.85 13.79 29.14
N ASN A 1035 26.94 14.49 29.44
CA ASN A 1035 27.51 15.58 28.63
C ASN A 1035 26.55 16.75 28.24
N GLY A 1036 25.39 16.89 28.90
CA GLY A 1036 24.37 17.90 28.58
C GLY A 1036 23.31 17.45 27.57
N ILE A 1037 23.19 16.14 27.32
CA ILE A 1037 22.18 15.51 26.45
C ILE A 1037 20.95 15.13 27.30
N GLY A 1038 19.75 15.48 26.84
CA GLY A 1038 18.49 15.09 27.48
C GLY A 1038 18.13 13.60 27.30
N SER A 1039 17.16 13.11 28.07
CA SER A 1039 16.44 11.86 27.71
C SER A 1039 15.52 12.09 26.51
N GLU A 1040 14.95 13.29 26.43
CA GLU A 1040 14.33 13.84 25.23
C GLU A 1040 15.18 15.03 24.77
N ASP A 1041 15.54 15.08 23.49
CA ASP A 1041 16.35 16.17 22.93
C ASP A 1041 16.06 16.39 21.44
N LEU A 1042 16.64 17.46 20.87
CA LEU A 1042 16.66 17.80 19.44
C LEU A 1042 18.01 17.49 18.78
N VAL A 1043 18.85 16.68 19.44
CA VAL A 1043 20.15 16.26 18.95
C VAL A 1043 20.32 14.75 19.06
N ILE A 1044 21.01 14.16 18.10
CA ILE A 1044 21.48 12.78 18.21
C ILE A 1044 22.86 12.65 17.58
N GLY A 1045 23.69 11.79 18.17
CA GLY A 1045 24.99 11.41 17.64
C GLY A 1045 25.19 9.91 17.82
N TYR A 1046 25.55 9.21 16.75
CA TYR A 1046 25.77 7.76 16.76
C TYR A 1046 26.94 7.37 15.88
N GLN A 1047 27.53 6.21 16.16
CA GLN A 1047 28.52 5.55 15.33
C GLN A 1047 27.87 4.35 14.63
N THR A 1048 28.36 4.01 13.45
CA THR A 1048 28.23 2.69 12.84
C THR A 1048 29.59 2.21 12.31
N VAL A 1049 29.80 0.89 12.22
CA VAL A 1049 31.05 0.27 11.76
C VAL A 1049 30.76 -0.62 10.57
N ALA A 1050 31.49 -0.41 9.48
CA ALA A 1050 31.43 -1.20 8.24
C ALA A 1050 32.08 -2.59 8.40
N SER A 1051 31.80 -3.53 7.51
CA SER A 1051 32.46 -4.86 7.54
C SER A 1051 33.98 -4.79 7.32
N ASN A 1052 34.46 -3.77 6.60
CA ASN A 1052 35.89 -3.50 6.40
C ASN A 1052 36.57 -2.83 7.61
N GLY A 1053 35.83 -2.50 8.68
CA GLY A 1053 36.31 -1.83 9.88
C GLY A 1053 36.30 -0.29 9.84
N ASP A 1054 35.85 0.33 8.76
CA ASP A 1054 35.66 1.78 8.70
C ASP A 1054 34.59 2.23 9.71
N ARG A 1055 34.88 3.29 10.47
CA ARG A 1055 33.97 3.86 11.48
C ARG A 1055 33.34 5.14 10.94
N TYR A 1056 32.02 5.14 10.79
CA TYR A 1056 31.24 6.32 10.42
C TYR A 1056 30.56 6.88 11.67
N ALA A 1057 30.66 8.17 11.89
CA ALA A 1057 29.99 8.88 12.97
C ALA A 1057 29.04 9.94 12.41
N VAL A 1058 27.76 9.82 12.76
CA VAL A 1058 26.68 10.70 12.30
C VAL A 1058 26.25 11.57 13.47
N PHE A 1059 26.17 12.89 13.26
CA PHE A 1059 25.68 13.84 14.26
C PHE A 1059 24.66 14.79 13.64
N VAL A 1060 23.53 14.99 14.33
CA VAL A 1060 22.41 15.81 13.87
C VAL A 1060 22.03 16.79 14.96
N ASN A 1061 21.95 18.08 14.60
CA ASN A 1061 21.39 19.14 15.42
C ASN A 1061 20.12 19.70 14.75
N ALA A 1062 18.95 19.28 15.21
CA ALA A 1062 17.64 19.83 14.79
C ALA A 1062 17.16 20.99 15.68
N ASP A 1063 17.97 21.39 16.66
CA ASP A 1063 17.74 22.52 17.56
C ASP A 1063 17.90 23.87 16.84
N SER A 1064 17.26 24.90 17.37
CA SER A 1064 17.31 26.28 16.85
C SER A 1064 18.54 27.07 17.33
N LYS A 1065 19.41 26.43 18.12
CA LYS A 1065 20.66 26.97 18.68
C LYS A 1065 21.85 26.08 18.33
N GLU A 1066 23.05 26.62 18.51
CA GLU A 1066 24.30 25.87 18.44
C GLU A 1066 24.34 24.76 19.51
N ARG A 1067 24.87 23.58 19.16
CA ARG A 1067 24.99 22.43 20.07
C ARG A 1067 26.38 21.81 19.99
N ILE A 1068 26.92 21.45 21.15
CA ILE A 1068 28.24 20.86 21.33
C ILE A 1068 28.07 19.37 21.69
N PHE A 1069 28.66 18.49 20.89
CA PHE A 1069 28.69 17.05 21.14
C PHE A 1069 30.08 16.72 21.70
N THR A 1070 30.14 16.31 22.97
CA THR A 1070 31.40 15.91 23.61
C THR A 1070 31.51 14.39 23.56
N LEU A 1071 32.64 13.88 23.07
CA LEU A 1071 32.85 12.43 22.91
C LEU A 1071 33.61 11.84 24.11
N SER A 1072 33.49 10.53 24.30
CA SER A 1072 34.27 9.80 25.31
C SER A 1072 35.75 9.71 24.91
N ASP A 1073 36.62 9.33 25.85
CA ASP A 1073 38.03 9.05 25.56
C ASP A 1073 38.24 7.86 24.59
N ALA A 1074 37.23 7.00 24.40
CA ALA A 1074 37.24 5.91 23.42
C ALA A 1074 36.79 6.36 22.02
N ASP A 1075 35.93 7.39 21.92
CA ASP A 1075 35.30 7.82 20.66
C ASP A 1075 35.90 9.10 20.08
N ARG A 1076 36.71 9.84 20.85
CA ARG A 1076 37.34 11.11 20.43
C ARG A 1076 38.25 11.00 19.20
N ASP A 1077 38.65 9.80 18.79
CA ASP A 1077 39.45 9.58 17.59
C ASP A 1077 38.64 9.76 16.30
N LEU A 1078 37.31 9.63 16.36
CA LEU A 1078 36.39 9.99 15.27
C LEU A 1078 36.57 11.43 14.80
N LEU A 1079 36.96 12.35 15.69
CA LEU A 1079 37.23 13.76 15.38
C LEU A 1079 38.49 13.97 14.50
N GLN A 1080 39.29 12.92 14.28
CA GLN A 1080 40.43 12.91 13.36
C GLN A 1080 40.05 12.35 11.97
N GLY A 1081 38.80 11.92 11.79
CA GLY A 1081 38.26 11.40 10.54
C GLY A 1081 38.01 12.47 9.48
N GLN A 1082 37.69 12.00 8.28
CA GLN A 1082 37.31 12.81 7.12
C GLN A 1082 35.83 13.19 7.22
N VAL A 1083 35.52 14.48 7.24
CA VAL A 1083 34.12 14.93 7.15
C VAL A 1083 33.62 14.72 5.72
N LEU A 1084 32.56 13.94 5.55
CA LEU A 1084 31.93 13.64 4.26
C LEU A 1084 30.64 14.43 4.01
N VAL A 1085 30.00 14.89 5.10
CA VAL A 1085 28.77 15.68 5.08
C VAL A 1085 28.92 16.85 6.05
N ASP A 1086 28.46 18.04 5.64
CA ASP A 1086 28.38 19.25 6.48
C ASP A 1086 27.05 20.00 6.28
N GLY A 1087 26.89 21.19 6.86
CA GLY A 1087 25.63 21.95 6.80
C GLY A 1087 25.18 22.41 5.41
N ALA A 1088 25.93 22.12 4.34
CA ALA A 1088 25.59 22.50 2.97
C ALA A 1088 25.79 21.40 1.92
N ARG A 1089 26.58 20.35 2.19
CA ARG A 1089 27.00 19.34 1.19
C ARG A 1089 27.03 17.94 1.79
N ALA A 1090 26.78 16.94 0.95
CA ALA A 1090 26.96 15.52 1.26
C ALA A 1090 27.69 14.79 0.12
N GLY A 1091 28.29 13.64 0.39
CA GLY A 1091 28.94 12.81 -0.61
C GLY A 1091 29.92 11.79 -0.01
N THR A 1092 30.84 11.29 -0.84
CA THR A 1092 31.86 10.30 -0.47
C THR A 1092 33.27 10.89 -0.37
N GLN A 1093 33.41 12.21 -0.41
CA GLN A 1093 34.70 12.91 -0.54
C GLN A 1093 34.95 13.84 0.65
N ALA A 1094 36.18 13.87 1.15
CA ALA A 1094 36.57 14.69 2.30
C ALA A 1094 36.38 16.20 2.06
N LEU A 1095 35.63 16.84 2.95
CA LEU A 1095 35.37 18.28 2.94
C LEU A 1095 36.44 19.01 3.76
N MET A 1096 37.13 19.98 3.14
CA MET A 1096 38.21 20.75 3.79
C MET A 1096 37.73 22.09 4.38
N ASN A 1097 36.86 22.80 3.66
CA ASN A 1097 36.29 24.09 4.06
C ASN A 1097 34.89 23.88 4.64
N LEU A 1098 34.81 23.39 5.88
CA LEU A 1098 33.55 22.97 6.53
C LEU A 1098 32.55 24.12 6.71
N GLN A 1099 31.26 23.82 6.56
CA GLN A 1099 30.15 24.76 6.77
C GLN A 1099 29.22 24.28 7.89
N GLY A 1100 28.80 25.21 8.76
CA GLY A 1100 27.90 24.93 9.88
C GLY A 1100 28.50 24.08 11.02
N MET A 1101 29.79 23.76 11.01
CA MET A 1101 30.42 22.94 12.04
C MET A 1101 31.87 23.34 12.35
N THR A 1102 32.34 22.98 13.54
CA THR A 1102 33.76 23.02 13.92
C THR A 1102 34.16 21.77 14.71
N LEU A 1103 35.41 21.32 14.53
CA LEU A 1103 36.00 20.19 15.25
C LEU A 1103 36.96 20.69 16.34
N GLY A 1104 36.80 20.18 17.56
CA GLY A 1104 37.68 20.41 18.72
C GLY A 1104 38.58 19.21 19.03
N GLN A 1105 39.18 19.19 20.22
CA GLN A 1105 40.07 18.09 20.65
C GLN A 1105 39.32 16.87 21.21
N ASN A 1106 38.13 17.08 21.79
CA ASN A 1106 37.30 16.05 22.41
C ASN A 1106 35.79 16.30 22.20
N SER A 1107 35.45 17.27 21.36
CA SER A 1107 34.08 17.63 21.00
C SER A 1107 34.01 18.16 19.58
N LEU A 1108 32.81 18.19 19.02
CA LEU A 1108 32.47 18.96 17.82
C LEU A 1108 31.29 19.89 18.13
N THR A 1109 31.20 20.98 17.40
CA THR A 1109 30.13 21.97 17.55
C THR A 1109 29.38 22.08 16.23
N LEU A 1110 28.06 21.92 16.26
CA LEU A 1110 27.16 22.13 15.12
C LEU A 1110 26.35 23.42 15.33
N ALA A 1111 26.29 24.23 14.29
CA ALA A 1111 25.34 25.34 14.17
C ALA A 1111 23.89 24.83 14.24
N PRO A 1112 22.89 25.73 14.42
CA PRO A 1112 21.48 25.36 14.31
C PRO A 1112 21.19 24.59 13.02
N LEU A 1113 20.23 23.66 13.09
CA LEU A 1113 19.67 22.96 11.92
C LEU A 1113 20.72 22.37 10.96
N THR A 1114 21.76 21.75 11.54
CA THR A 1114 22.94 21.25 10.83
C THR A 1114 23.22 19.81 11.22
N ALA A 1115 23.72 19.02 10.27
CA ALA A 1115 24.20 17.66 10.50
C ALA A 1115 25.57 17.43 9.85
N THR A 1116 26.25 16.36 10.27
CA THR A 1116 27.53 15.93 9.71
C THR A 1116 27.67 14.41 9.75
N VAL A 1117 28.45 13.88 8.82
CA VAL A 1117 28.95 12.50 8.83
C VAL A 1117 30.47 12.55 8.71
N ILE A 1118 31.15 11.83 9.60
CA ILE A 1118 32.61 11.76 9.67
C ILE A 1118 33.03 10.29 9.49
N LEU A 1119 33.89 10.02 8.52
CA LEU A 1119 34.52 8.72 8.29
C LEU A 1119 35.91 8.71 8.93
N LEU A 1120 36.12 7.88 9.94
CA LEU A 1120 37.44 7.44 10.38
C LEU A 1120 37.73 6.09 9.70
N PRO A 1121 38.60 6.05 8.66
CA PRO A 1121 38.91 4.79 7.99
C PRO A 1121 39.55 3.79 8.95
N ALA A 1122 39.37 2.51 8.68
CA ALA A 1122 40.09 1.44 9.37
C ALA A 1122 41.60 1.75 9.38
N GLN A 1123 42.25 1.60 10.53
CA GLN A 1123 43.70 1.53 10.54
C GLN A 1123 44.08 0.25 9.79
N ALA A 1124 44.61 0.41 8.58
CA ALA A 1124 45.12 -0.73 7.82
C ALA A 1124 46.15 -1.47 8.68
N GLU A 1125 45.84 -2.71 9.06
CA GLU A 1125 46.89 -3.65 9.38
C GLU A 1125 47.89 -3.63 8.23
N GLN A 1126 49.19 -3.67 8.55
CA GLN A 1126 50.22 -3.69 7.52
C GLN A 1126 50.21 -5.05 6.82
N ALA A 1127 49.28 -5.19 5.86
CA ALA A 1127 49.10 -6.37 5.02
C ALA A 1127 50.47 -6.86 4.57
N GLN A 1128 50.77 -8.12 4.89
CA GLN A 1128 52.17 -8.52 5.08
C GLN A 1128 52.81 -8.89 3.73
N THR A 1129 53.04 -7.86 2.93
CA THR A 1129 53.55 -7.91 1.56
C THR A 1129 54.89 -8.65 1.53
N THR A 1130 54.85 -9.90 1.10
CA THR A 1130 56.02 -10.78 1.05
C THR A 1130 56.43 -10.98 -0.39
N THR A 1131 57.54 -10.34 -0.76
CA THR A 1131 58.09 -10.47 -2.11
C THR A 1131 58.98 -11.71 -2.21
N LYS A 1132 58.74 -12.56 -3.21
CA LYS A 1132 59.41 -13.85 -3.40
C LYS A 1132 59.97 -13.98 -4.82
N GLU A 1133 61.25 -14.32 -4.96
CA GLU A 1133 61.82 -14.67 -6.26
C GLU A 1133 61.44 -16.12 -6.62
N GLN A 1134 60.66 -16.30 -7.69
CA GLN A 1134 60.33 -17.61 -8.26
C GLN A 1134 61.14 -17.83 -9.53
N VAL A 1135 61.91 -18.91 -9.58
CA VAL A 1135 62.68 -19.34 -10.75
C VAL A 1135 61.94 -20.47 -11.46
N LEU A 1136 61.66 -20.28 -12.75
CA LEU A 1136 61.07 -21.28 -13.65
C LEU A 1136 62.10 -21.66 -14.71
N GLU A 1137 62.41 -22.96 -14.81
CA GLU A 1137 63.25 -23.53 -15.87
C GLU A 1137 62.39 -24.25 -16.91
N GLU A 1138 62.44 -23.79 -18.15
CA GLU A 1138 61.84 -24.44 -19.31
C GLU A 1138 62.96 -25.05 -20.18
N GLN A 1139 62.81 -26.31 -20.62
CA GLN A 1139 63.74 -26.91 -21.59
C GLN A 1139 63.37 -26.48 -23.00
N LEU A 1140 64.32 -25.83 -23.69
CA LEU A 1140 64.18 -25.45 -25.08
C LEU A 1140 64.51 -26.64 -26.01
N PRO A 1141 63.82 -26.78 -27.15
CA PRO A 1141 64.10 -27.85 -28.10
C PRO A 1141 65.54 -27.80 -28.63
N VAL A 1142 66.12 -28.96 -28.93
CA VAL A 1142 67.45 -29.07 -29.53
C VAL A 1142 67.40 -28.60 -30.99
N GLU A 1143 68.12 -27.54 -31.33
CA GLU A 1143 68.27 -27.12 -32.74
C GLU A 1143 69.12 -28.13 -33.52
N GLU A 1144 68.62 -28.63 -34.66
CA GLU A 1144 69.39 -29.49 -35.58
C GLU A 1144 70.05 -28.67 -36.70
N GLU A 1145 71.37 -28.76 -36.82
CA GLU A 1145 72.15 -28.19 -37.92
C GLU A 1145 72.52 -29.29 -38.92
N VAL A 1146 72.05 -29.14 -40.16
CA VAL A 1146 72.22 -30.14 -41.22
C VAL A 1146 73.34 -29.73 -42.17
N ILE A 1147 74.42 -30.50 -42.17
CA ILE A 1147 75.60 -30.29 -43.02
C ILE A 1147 75.60 -31.36 -44.12
N SER A 1148 75.84 -30.99 -45.38
CA SER A 1148 75.87 -31.96 -46.50
C SER A 1148 77.26 -32.60 -46.65
N ASP A 1149 77.30 -33.93 -46.66
CA ASP A 1149 78.53 -34.71 -46.82
C ASP A 1149 78.55 -35.40 -48.19
N SER A 1150 79.65 -35.25 -48.93
CA SER A 1150 79.87 -35.86 -50.25
C SER A 1150 80.54 -37.24 -50.18
N THR A 1151 80.93 -37.70 -48.99
CA THR A 1151 81.50 -39.03 -48.72
C THR A 1151 80.46 -40.04 -48.22
N LEU A 1152 79.40 -39.58 -47.55
CA LEU A 1152 78.30 -40.42 -47.08
C LEU A 1152 77.27 -40.71 -48.19
N PRO A 1153 76.67 -41.93 -48.26
CA PRO A 1153 75.69 -42.29 -49.29
C PRO A 1153 74.43 -41.42 -49.28
N GLN A 1154 73.83 -41.19 -50.45
CA GLN A 1154 72.69 -40.28 -50.57
C GLN A 1154 71.54 -40.65 -49.63
N GLY A 1155 71.12 -39.70 -48.78
CA GLY A 1155 70.01 -39.86 -47.85
C GLY A 1155 70.35 -40.57 -46.53
N HIS A 1156 71.59 -41.04 -46.34
CA HIS A 1156 72.03 -41.48 -45.01
C HIS A 1156 72.28 -40.28 -44.11
N LYS A 1157 71.71 -40.30 -42.89
CA LYS A 1157 72.02 -39.35 -41.83
C LYS A 1157 73.09 -39.95 -40.90
N HIS A 1158 74.15 -39.20 -40.60
CA HIS A 1158 75.10 -39.52 -39.55
C HIS A 1158 75.21 -38.35 -38.57
N VAL A 1159 74.92 -38.61 -37.29
CA VAL A 1159 74.96 -37.58 -36.26
C VAL A 1159 76.40 -37.43 -35.76
N LEU A 1160 77.03 -36.30 -36.04
CA LEU A 1160 78.35 -35.96 -35.48
C LEU A 1160 78.26 -35.60 -34.00
N GLN A 1161 77.14 -35.00 -33.61
CA GLN A 1161 76.90 -34.48 -32.27
C GLN A 1161 75.39 -34.52 -32.02
N GLU A 1162 74.93 -35.26 -31.00
CA GLU A 1162 73.49 -35.41 -30.70
C GLU A 1162 72.82 -34.12 -30.19
N GLY A 1163 73.63 -33.10 -29.86
CA GLY A 1163 73.18 -31.84 -29.29
C GLY A 1163 72.78 -31.98 -27.81
N GLN A 1164 72.40 -30.86 -27.21
CA GLN A 1164 71.89 -30.78 -25.86
C GLN A 1164 70.83 -29.68 -25.80
N ALA A 1165 69.71 -29.95 -25.14
CA ALA A 1165 68.63 -28.98 -24.97
C ALA A 1165 69.13 -27.72 -24.27
N GLY A 1166 68.75 -26.55 -24.78
CA GLY A 1166 68.95 -25.30 -24.07
C GLY A 1166 68.00 -25.20 -22.87
N LYS A 1167 68.24 -24.25 -21.98
CA LYS A 1167 67.30 -23.90 -20.92
C LYS A 1167 66.93 -22.43 -21.01
N LYS A 1168 65.64 -22.14 -20.91
CA LYS A 1168 65.12 -20.80 -20.63
C LYS A 1168 64.86 -20.72 -19.14
N ILE A 1169 65.63 -19.88 -18.45
CA ILE A 1169 65.51 -19.64 -17.01
C ILE A 1169 64.85 -18.28 -16.84
N SER A 1170 63.57 -18.29 -16.46
CA SER A 1170 62.76 -17.10 -16.24
C SER A 1170 62.63 -16.85 -14.74
N ARG A 1171 63.04 -15.67 -14.27
CA ARG A 1171 62.94 -15.30 -12.86
C ARG A 1171 61.89 -14.22 -12.67
N TYR A 1172 60.90 -14.54 -11.85
CA TYR A 1172 59.81 -13.64 -11.52
C TYR A 1172 59.98 -13.14 -10.09
N LEU A 1173 59.72 -11.85 -9.88
CA LEU A 1173 59.45 -11.30 -8.57
C LEU A 1173 57.94 -11.39 -8.35
N GLU A 1174 57.54 -12.18 -7.38
CA GLU A 1174 56.15 -12.36 -7.00
C GLU A 1174 55.85 -11.53 -5.75
N THR A 1175 54.91 -10.59 -5.86
CA THR A 1175 54.38 -9.82 -4.74
C THR A 1175 53.17 -10.56 -4.19
N TRP A 1176 53.33 -11.20 -3.03
CA TRP A 1176 52.24 -11.89 -2.33
C TRP A 1176 51.68 -11.00 -1.22
N GLN A 1177 50.36 -10.94 -1.11
CA GLN A 1177 49.63 -10.26 -0.04
C GLN A 1177 48.62 -11.25 0.53
N ASP A 1178 48.69 -11.48 1.84
CA ASP A 1178 47.75 -12.29 2.64
C ASP A 1178 47.43 -13.69 2.04
N GLY A 1179 48.41 -14.27 1.34
CA GLY A 1179 48.35 -15.58 0.68
C GLY A 1179 47.93 -15.57 -0.79
N GLN A 1180 47.47 -14.45 -1.34
CA GLN A 1180 47.22 -14.27 -2.78
C GLN A 1180 48.45 -13.68 -3.51
N LEU A 1181 48.59 -14.05 -4.79
CA LEU A 1181 49.59 -13.50 -5.70
C LEU A 1181 49.01 -12.24 -6.36
N MET A 1182 49.44 -11.06 -5.93
CA MET A 1182 48.92 -9.78 -6.43
C MET A 1182 49.61 -9.34 -7.73
N GLU A 1183 50.92 -9.56 -7.81
CA GLU A 1183 51.73 -9.16 -8.96
C GLU A 1183 52.81 -10.21 -9.23
N ARG A 1184 53.08 -10.51 -10.50
CA ARG A 1184 54.20 -11.35 -10.95
C ARG A 1184 54.95 -10.66 -12.07
N THR A 1185 56.09 -10.05 -11.73
CA THR A 1185 56.89 -9.26 -12.68
C THR A 1185 58.17 -10.00 -13.07
N LEU A 1186 58.42 -10.17 -14.38
CA LEU A 1186 59.60 -10.84 -14.92
C LEU A 1186 60.84 -9.96 -14.70
N VAL A 1187 61.73 -10.37 -13.78
CA VAL A 1187 62.96 -9.65 -13.42
C VAL A 1187 64.05 -9.88 -14.47
N SER A 1188 64.19 -11.14 -14.90
CA SER A 1188 65.20 -11.54 -15.86
C SER A 1188 64.79 -12.82 -16.57
N GLU A 1189 65.19 -12.92 -17.84
CA GLU A 1189 65.05 -14.11 -18.66
C GLU A 1189 66.41 -14.43 -19.27
N THR A 1190 66.98 -15.57 -18.92
CA THR A 1190 68.29 -16.02 -19.41
C THR A 1190 68.10 -17.28 -20.22
N ILE A 1191 68.55 -17.26 -21.47
CA ILE A 1191 68.63 -18.45 -22.32
C ILE A 1191 70.04 -19.03 -22.21
N GLU A 1192 70.18 -20.15 -21.51
CA GLU A 1192 71.35 -21.01 -21.62
C GLU A 1192 71.28 -21.76 -22.96
N ALA A 1193 72.07 -21.28 -23.92
CA ALA A 1193 72.08 -21.84 -25.27
C ALA A 1193 72.54 -23.31 -25.27
N GLY A 1194 71.68 -24.19 -25.78
CA GLY A 1194 71.99 -25.60 -25.97
C GLY A 1194 73.06 -25.84 -27.04
N GLN A 1195 73.69 -27.01 -27.03
CA GLN A 1195 74.51 -27.43 -28.15
C GLN A 1195 73.62 -27.90 -29.30
N LYS A 1196 73.88 -27.40 -30.52
CA LYS A 1196 73.16 -27.86 -31.71
C LYS A 1196 73.48 -29.32 -32.01
N ARG A 1197 72.47 -30.03 -32.50
CA ARG A 1197 72.58 -31.39 -33.01
C ARG A 1197 73.12 -31.33 -34.44
N ILE A 1198 74.39 -31.69 -34.65
CA ILE A 1198 75.03 -31.62 -35.97
C ILE A 1198 74.82 -32.96 -36.69
N VAL A 1199 74.11 -32.92 -37.81
CA VAL A 1199 73.77 -34.10 -38.61
C VAL A 1199 74.32 -33.96 -40.03
N LEU A 1200 75.28 -34.81 -40.37
CA LEU A 1200 75.74 -34.99 -41.74
C LEU A 1200 74.65 -35.71 -42.53
N VAL A 1201 74.24 -35.14 -43.67
CA VAL A 1201 73.36 -35.78 -44.65
C VAL A 1201 74.20 -36.14 -45.87
N GLY A 1202 74.33 -37.43 -46.12
CA GLY A 1202 75.04 -37.96 -47.26
C GLY A 1202 74.38 -37.60 -48.59
N THR A 1203 75.23 -37.33 -49.59
CA THR A 1203 74.83 -36.93 -50.95
C THR A 1203 75.42 -37.84 -52.04
N ALA A 1204 76.28 -38.81 -51.69
CA ALA A 1204 76.97 -39.67 -52.65
C ALA A 1204 76.05 -40.74 -53.27
N LYS A 1205 75.81 -40.67 -54.57
CA LYS A 1205 75.06 -41.70 -55.32
C LYS A 1205 75.93 -42.93 -55.60
N SER A 1206 75.68 -44.02 -54.89
CA SER A 1206 76.33 -45.31 -55.14
C SER A 1206 75.78 -46.01 -56.39
N LYS A 1207 76.60 -46.87 -56.99
CA LYS A 1207 76.19 -47.89 -57.98
C LYS A 1207 76.14 -49.26 -57.28
N GLY A 1208 75.39 -50.22 -57.83
CA GLY A 1208 75.11 -51.53 -57.21
C GLY A 1208 76.33 -52.46 -57.02
N VAL A 1209 76.17 -53.74 -56.63
CA VAL A 1209 75.09 -54.68 -57.04
C VAL A 1209 74.93 -55.86 -56.03
N ASP A 1210 73.72 -56.44 -55.97
CA ASP A 1210 73.27 -57.78 -55.48
C ASP A 1210 73.44 -58.28 -54.01
N GLN A 1211 72.27 -58.45 -53.33
CA GLN A 1211 71.62 -59.72 -52.84
C GLN A 1211 72.39 -60.86 -52.11
N PRO A 1212 71.70 -61.79 -51.39
CA PRO A 1212 70.39 -61.74 -50.66
C PRO A 1212 70.38 -62.44 -49.26
N GLY A 1213 69.30 -62.30 -48.46
CA GLY A 1213 69.10 -63.13 -47.24
C GLY A 1213 67.78 -62.93 -46.44
N LYS A 1214 67.15 -64.03 -45.99
CA LYS A 1214 65.97 -64.10 -45.08
C LYS A 1214 66.44 -64.09 -43.59
N VAL A 1215 65.65 -64.01 -42.50
CA VAL A 1215 64.26 -64.44 -42.18
C VAL A 1215 63.65 -63.56 -41.03
N THR A 1216 62.31 -63.58 -40.89
CA THR A 1216 61.41 -63.10 -39.79
C THR A 1216 61.40 -64.07 -38.55
N PRO A 1217 60.47 -64.06 -37.54
CA PRO A 1217 59.37 -63.12 -37.09
C PRO A 1217 59.20 -62.95 -35.53
N ILE A 1218 58.02 -62.43 -35.07
CA ILE A 1218 57.33 -62.62 -33.74
C ILE A 1218 57.80 -61.73 -32.55
N SER A 1219 56.99 -61.38 -31.52
CA SER A 1219 55.67 -60.68 -31.39
C SER A 1219 55.34 -60.45 -29.87
N GLN A 1220 54.43 -59.51 -29.54
CA GLN A 1220 53.56 -59.49 -28.32
C GLN A 1220 54.26 -59.46 -26.92
N GLU A 1221 53.64 -59.21 -25.74
CA GLU A 1221 52.39 -58.50 -25.35
C GLU A 1221 52.51 -57.94 -23.90
N ASN A 1222 51.48 -57.25 -23.41
CA ASN A 1222 51.23 -56.90 -21.98
C ASN A 1222 50.87 -58.19 -21.18
N PRO A 1223 50.87 -58.28 -19.81
CA PRO A 1223 49.92 -57.50 -18.97
C PRO A 1223 50.17 -57.31 -17.42
N SER A 1224 49.54 -56.27 -16.85
CA SER A 1224 48.73 -56.21 -15.59
C SER A 1224 49.12 -56.84 -14.20
N LYS A 1225 49.00 -56.01 -13.14
CA LYS A 1225 48.46 -56.24 -11.74
C LYS A 1225 49.14 -57.26 -10.77
N ILE A 1226 49.17 -56.93 -9.45
CA ILE A 1226 48.44 -57.61 -8.32
C ILE A 1226 48.92 -57.18 -6.88
N LYS A 1227 47.94 -56.84 -6.01
CA LYS A 1227 47.76 -56.93 -4.52
C LYS A 1227 48.90 -57.01 -3.44
N MET A 1228 48.58 -56.39 -2.28
CA MET A 1228 48.72 -56.87 -0.84
C MET A 1228 50.12 -56.97 -0.18
N ILE A 1229 50.29 -57.06 1.17
CA ILE A 1229 49.65 -56.44 2.37
C ILE A 1229 50.50 -56.80 3.65
N LEU A 1230 50.57 -55.94 4.69
CA LEU A 1230 51.18 -56.19 6.04
C LEU A 1230 52.70 -56.52 6.04
N GLU A 1231 53.49 -56.54 7.14
CA GLU A 1231 53.26 -56.41 8.60
C GLU A 1231 54.52 -55.96 9.41
N GLN A 1232 54.33 -55.70 10.72
CA GLN A 1232 55.27 -55.80 11.86
C GLN A 1232 56.24 -54.64 12.28
N ASN A 1233 56.27 -54.48 13.61
CA ASN A 1233 57.07 -53.62 14.52
C ASN A 1233 58.36 -54.39 14.99
N PRO A 1234 59.35 -53.88 15.80
CA PRO A 1234 59.12 -53.07 17.02
C PRO A 1234 60.23 -52.10 17.58
N VAL A 1235 59.79 -51.16 18.45
CA VAL A 1235 60.34 -50.73 19.78
C VAL A 1235 61.82 -50.31 19.95
N ILE A 1236 62.05 -49.13 20.56
CA ILE A 1236 62.83 -48.92 21.82
C ILE A 1236 62.64 -47.46 22.34
N GLU A 1237 62.43 -47.32 23.65
CA GLU A 1237 62.35 -46.08 24.48
C GLU A 1237 63.46 -46.17 25.60
N PRO A 1238 63.60 -45.36 26.68
CA PRO A 1238 62.73 -44.30 27.26
C PRO A 1238 63.47 -43.01 27.76
N ALA A 1239 62.73 -42.13 28.49
CA ALA A 1239 63.10 -41.29 29.67
C ALA A 1239 62.47 -39.86 29.59
N ASN A 1240 61.42 -39.48 30.35
CA ASN A 1240 61.25 -39.25 31.81
C ASN A 1240 61.79 -37.86 32.28
N GLU A 1241 61.29 -37.12 33.28
CA GLU A 1241 60.14 -37.13 34.24
C GLU A 1241 60.09 -35.75 34.97
N ASP A 1242 59.01 -35.18 35.55
CA ASP A 1242 57.57 -35.45 35.42
C ASP A 1242 56.63 -34.27 35.82
N LYS A 1243 55.36 -34.40 35.37
CA LYS A 1243 54.02 -33.86 35.75
C LYS A 1243 53.76 -33.14 37.11
N GLU A 1244 52.72 -32.27 37.11
CA GLU A 1244 51.48 -32.30 37.92
C GLU A 1244 50.48 -31.24 37.33
N LYS A 1245 49.13 -31.29 37.44
CA LYS A 1245 48.18 -32.14 38.22
C LYS A 1245 46.80 -32.29 37.51
N LEU A 1246 46.01 -33.28 37.96
CA LEU A 1246 44.65 -33.70 37.51
C LEU A 1246 43.54 -33.15 38.47
N PRO A 1247 42.19 -33.35 38.32
CA PRO A 1247 41.40 -34.44 37.67
C PRO A 1247 40.32 -33.99 36.61
N ASN A 1248 39.67 -34.81 35.75
CA ASN A 1248 39.09 -36.19 35.80
C ASN A 1248 37.68 -36.24 36.46
N THR A 1249 36.64 -36.99 36.04
CA THR A 1249 36.35 -38.04 35.01
C THR A 1249 35.10 -37.64 34.17
N GLY A 1250 34.53 -38.38 33.18
CA GLY A 1250 34.89 -39.64 32.48
C GLY A 1250 33.76 -40.71 32.44
N GLU A 1251 33.60 -41.42 31.29
CA GLU A 1251 32.88 -42.72 31.08
C GLU A 1251 31.32 -42.77 31.14
N GLN A 1252 30.54 -43.71 30.53
CA GLN A 1252 30.79 -44.89 29.65
C GLN A 1252 29.51 -45.39 28.92
N SER A 1253 29.62 -45.91 27.67
CA SER A 1253 28.83 -47.06 27.10
C SER A 1253 27.27 -46.94 26.89
N SER A 1254 26.51 -47.83 26.20
CA SER A 1254 26.68 -48.62 24.94
C SER A 1254 25.39 -49.45 24.59
N LEU A 1255 25.26 -49.97 23.34
CA LEU A 1255 24.28 -51.01 22.87
C LEU A 1255 22.79 -50.53 22.77
N LEU A 1256 21.79 -51.05 22.02
CA LEU A 1256 21.53 -52.08 20.96
C LEU A 1256 20.12 -51.74 20.31
N THR A 1257 19.40 -52.33 19.32
CA THR A 1257 19.36 -53.50 18.36
C THR A 1257 18.21 -53.21 17.33
N LEU A 1258 17.99 -53.78 16.12
CA LEU A 1258 18.83 -54.19 14.96
C LEU A 1258 17.98 -54.65 13.73
N LEU A 1259 18.20 -54.06 12.52
CA LEU A 1259 17.98 -54.61 11.14
C LEU A 1259 16.59 -54.95 10.49
N GLY A 1260 16.54 -54.76 9.16
CA GLY A 1260 15.64 -55.42 8.18
C GLY A 1260 15.02 -54.47 7.12
N VAL A 1261 15.43 -54.28 5.85
CA VAL A 1261 16.17 -55.01 4.77
C VAL A 1261 15.31 -55.78 3.75
N ASN A 1262 15.08 -55.19 2.56
CA ASN A 1262 15.18 -55.71 1.16
C ASN A 1262 14.45 -54.73 0.19
N LEU A 1263 14.91 -54.23 -0.98
CA LEU A 1263 16.01 -54.50 -1.95
C LEU A 1263 15.61 -55.37 -3.18
N VAL A 1264 15.59 -54.75 -4.39
CA VAL A 1264 15.82 -55.26 -5.78
C VAL A 1264 15.51 -54.08 -6.75
N ALA A 1265 16.48 -53.40 -7.40
CA ALA A 1265 17.23 -53.71 -8.65
C ALA A 1265 16.37 -53.55 -9.94
N ILE A 1266 16.82 -52.93 -11.05
CA ILE A 1266 17.98 -53.26 -11.93
C ILE A 1266 18.50 -52.01 -12.73
N SER A 1267 19.78 -52.04 -13.18
CA SER A 1267 20.54 -51.02 -13.97
C SER A 1267 20.00 -50.77 -15.41
N VAL A 1268 20.48 -49.87 -16.30
CA VAL A 1268 21.82 -49.29 -16.69
C VAL A 1268 21.55 -47.94 -17.46
N GLY A 1269 22.42 -46.92 -17.64
CA GLY A 1269 23.81 -46.61 -17.21
C GLY A 1269 24.72 -46.05 -18.35
N LEU A 1270 25.67 -45.14 -18.03
CA LEU A 1270 26.76 -44.53 -18.88
C LEU A 1270 26.38 -43.61 -20.07
N PHE A 1271 26.74 -42.30 -20.03
CA PHE A 1271 27.91 -41.72 -20.76
C PHE A 1271 28.11 -40.18 -20.64
N LYS A 1272 29.38 -39.76 -20.46
CA LYS A 1272 30.12 -38.52 -20.86
C LYS A 1272 29.41 -37.18 -21.25
N LYS A 1273 30.04 -36.10 -20.74
CA LYS A 1273 30.32 -34.77 -21.37
C LYS A 1273 29.13 -33.82 -21.62
N LYS A 1274 29.31 -32.53 -21.93
CA LYS A 1274 30.32 -31.45 -21.62
C LYS A 1274 30.02 -30.32 -22.62
N GLU A 1275 29.85 -29.09 -22.13
CA GLU A 1275 29.42 -27.90 -22.91
C GLU A 1275 27.98 -28.05 -23.47
N ASP A 1276 27.19 -26.99 -23.60
CA ASP A 1276 27.42 -25.58 -23.21
C ASP A 1276 26.67 -25.21 -21.91
#